data_AF-A0A970CCK8-F1
#
_entry.id   AF-A0A970CCK8-F1
#
_cell.length_a   1.000
_cell.length_b   1.000
_cell.length_c   1.000
_cell.angle_alpha   90.00
_cell.angle_beta   90.00
_cell.angle_gamma   90.00
#
_symmetry.space_group_name_H-M   'P 1'
#
loop_
_entity.id
_entity.type
_entity.pdbx_description
1 polymer ?
#
loop_
_entity_poly.entity_id
_entity_poly.type
_entity_poly.pdbx_seq_one_letter_code
_entity_poly.pdbx_strand_id
1 'polypeptide(L)'
;MTTDGFFQDLNCVPDPDMSPVQWLHCHRLAGLAGLAPRDSRIPAYMECLARELCTLRFSLEQLRLALIGKPERIKAFTRSLSDNQQIPLDTQGKESLISLIEAFLSRVDWRELDVLEMMLEYLGRIEDGCLLGDDSGRRASERKDELVQFEALRTSDPQAYRHALDGLMSEAKGSLAGLMMARKFLMSQSVRFAELNEEGLRLLVVGLGIVMGIPLDFFVGAISLPQEPEELWNRLIQEADRIWSDRGIPVSLKPLERASVYLLECLPVEKAGHAAFVRHLIEREDAYRAILSSCYAPRNVQMEHLGGELARYNMLPEYAAKPLVLSDDEMRIFLYAFMLRPDVIAAIAEREEHKDIYRAIPGLSSRAHLPRVLHEVQNIFGYVTPEAVERIVDHFQIDPVDVIRLIASYKQFSADRGGDIIIYVCKGTACFLRGQPELSRKIADEIMADEGQVGKGGVQFIEMDCFGVCHLAPVIKTRDTFLGRRKAEDIPMLLDQLMKGPSYENRIMFLDRIRRMLAPGHQSDPIEELRIKSLTGDASGGSNQPLISFPEAHEKGYPIQDSDVSGKTLEGACLQISDTGHVFAHIEARREFLGRLVTGSLCFHFSMPDGRTQLGALILDHAGQVQTVVRTPFPFAPDELNRTMKPRAYVEGNMVWVDRFDGPFPIGGYSANAMVVQDESGGYRLIELSGPPTQAPPEREEGLKVRGAMREAPEEKDFLKLQDRLLLGFSSAKGSENIDAYVAQGGYHTVRRVLGLEGEDPWNPEAIIGEIAAARLRGRGGAGFPTGRKWDGMRQATCTILEKDENQDRIKLIVANGDEGDPGAFMDRTLIQERPHQILEGMLIAAIAVGARYGVIYVRKEYEDAVRRLENAIFQARRKGYLGRNIFGVEGLHFDVDIRLGAGAFVAGEKRAIMRAIEGQAAEPTLNAPSNTQRGLWGKPTLLNNVETFANVPLILHRGAGWYAAQGTGNTGGSKIFSVAGIVKHTGLVEVRFGRTLQDIIHICGGIQEGKRLAGVQIGGPSGAILSLTGIRSYLLHTPLDFDAFDDVGAMLGSGGLVFIGEDDDVVRLARHFTDWLAEESCGQCPACFQGARSLGVNLDIILHGEGMSDHIHALWAKSDAIKAGSQCGLGMTASNPVTSALRFFPHAFLRYLLSNPRLEKVELFKSLEALRLITRENVERISKRRREIVGYSFSLKKHLMRNLVLELDRLDQVRPFQARQKERFLDLLEVPEHEVGARDVMLERSLNEAVHELRSGRFTS
;
A
#
# COMPACT_ATOMS: atom_id res chain seq x y z
N MET A 1 -2.10 50.36 19.13
CA MET A 1 -1.88 50.83 17.74
C MET A 1 -3.23 51.29 17.24
N THR A 2 -3.33 52.48 16.64
CA THR A 2 -4.56 52.88 15.94
C THR A 2 -4.82 51.86 14.83
N THR A 3 -6.04 51.33 14.80
CA THR A 3 -6.54 50.41 13.79
C THR A 3 -6.29 50.93 12.36
N ASP A 4 -6.26 52.24 12.14
CA ASP A 4 -6.13 52.78 10.77
C ASP A 4 -4.79 52.47 10.06
N GLY A 5 -3.67 52.35 10.78
CA GLY A 5 -2.36 52.09 10.15
C GLY A 5 -2.11 50.64 9.79
N PHE A 6 -2.42 49.71 10.72
CA PHE A 6 -2.28 48.27 10.48
C PHE A 6 -3.27 47.79 9.41
N PHE A 7 -4.46 48.41 9.33
CA PHE A 7 -5.51 48.01 8.40
C PHE A 7 -5.42 48.65 7.01
N GLN A 8 -4.80 49.83 6.86
CA GLN A 8 -4.43 50.34 5.53
C GLN A 8 -3.45 49.40 4.81
N ASP A 9 -2.60 48.68 5.55
CA ASP A 9 -1.71 47.64 5.01
C ASP A 9 -2.42 46.29 4.78
N LEU A 10 -3.57 46.04 5.43
CA LEU A 10 -4.46 44.89 5.15
C LEU A 10 -5.30 45.05 3.87
N ASN A 11 -5.27 46.22 3.21
CA ASN A 11 -5.87 46.43 1.89
C ASN A 11 -5.18 45.65 0.75
N CYS A 12 -4.21 44.80 1.06
CA CYS A 12 -3.71 43.72 0.20
C CYS A 12 -4.75 42.59 0.03
N VAL A 13 -6.00 42.95 -0.24
CA VAL A 13 -7.07 42.02 -0.60
C VAL A 13 -6.82 41.55 -2.04
N PRO A 14 -7.05 40.27 -2.40
CA PRO A 14 -7.12 39.81 -3.77
C PRO A 14 -7.98 40.76 -4.60
N ASP A 15 -7.31 41.42 -5.54
CA ASP A 15 -7.93 42.29 -6.54
C ASP A 15 -7.72 41.60 -7.90
N PRO A 16 -8.80 41.24 -8.63
CA PRO A 16 -8.71 40.66 -9.96
C PRO A 16 -7.93 41.50 -10.98
N ASP A 17 -7.70 42.79 -10.70
CA ASP A 17 -6.99 43.75 -11.54
C ASP A 17 -5.63 44.18 -10.91
N MET A 18 -5.16 43.47 -9.89
CA MET A 18 -3.88 43.71 -9.22
C MET A 18 -2.70 43.70 -10.20
N SER A 19 -1.95 44.80 -10.25
CA SER A 19 -0.70 44.88 -11.02
C SER A 19 0.44 44.09 -10.36
N PRO A 20 1.45 43.63 -11.12
CA PRO A 20 2.64 42.97 -10.55
C PRO A 20 3.35 43.79 -9.46
N VAL A 21 3.28 45.12 -9.52
CA VAL A 21 3.86 46.04 -8.51
C VAL A 21 3.10 46.00 -7.20
N GLN A 22 1.76 46.02 -7.27
CA GLN A 22 0.90 45.89 -6.09
C GLN A 22 1.07 44.51 -5.44
N TRP A 23 1.14 43.45 -6.25
CA TRP A 23 1.42 42.10 -5.77
C TRP A 23 2.77 42.01 -5.03
N LEU A 24 3.83 42.59 -5.63
CA LEU A 24 5.15 42.64 -5.02
C LEU A 24 5.17 43.43 -3.71
N HIS A 25 4.41 44.52 -3.63
CA HIS A 25 4.25 45.29 -2.39
C HIS A 25 3.64 44.41 -1.28
N CYS A 26 2.57 43.67 -1.59
CA CYS A 26 1.95 42.74 -0.63
C CYS A 26 2.89 41.59 -0.24
N HIS A 27 3.68 41.06 -1.18
CA HIS A 27 4.71 40.07 -0.88
C HIS A 27 5.74 40.59 0.14
N ARG A 28 6.23 41.83 -0.04
CA ARG A 28 7.19 42.44 0.90
C ARG A 28 6.60 42.67 2.28
N LEU A 29 5.37 43.16 2.36
CA LEU A 29 4.66 43.33 3.64
C LEU A 29 4.48 42.01 4.37
N ALA A 30 4.13 40.94 3.66
CA ALA A 30 4.01 39.61 4.24
C ALA A 30 5.35 39.09 4.79
N GLY A 31 6.45 39.30 4.06
CA GLY A 31 7.79 38.92 4.55
C GLY A 31 8.27 39.73 5.74
N LEU A 32 7.93 41.02 5.83
CA LEU A 32 8.18 41.86 7.01
C LEU A 32 7.32 41.46 8.22
N ALA A 33 6.13 40.92 7.97
CA ALA A 33 5.24 40.38 9.00
C ALA A 33 5.58 38.94 9.41
N GLY A 34 6.50 38.27 8.70
CA GLY A 34 6.88 36.88 8.92
C GLY A 34 7.40 36.62 10.33
N LEU A 35 6.78 35.67 11.03
CA LEU A 35 7.26 35.12 12.29
C LEU A 35 8.32 34.05 12.01
N ALA A 36 9.23 33.82 12.95
CA ALA A 36 10.15 32.69 12.90
C ALA A 36 9.37 31.36 12.76
N PRO A 37 9.90 30.36 12.02
CA PRO A 37 9.27 29.04 11.93
C PRO A 37 9.14 28.45 13.33
N ARG A 38 7.99 27.80 13.59
CA ARG A 38 7.67 27.23 14.91
C ARG A 38 7.61 25.71 14.89
N ASP A 39 7.38 25.11 13.73
CA ASP A 39 7.38 23.68 13.54
C ASP A 39 8.74 23.10 13.95
N SER A 40 8.72 22.24 14.96
CA SER A 40 9.92 21.71 15.61
C SER A 40 10.80 20.88 14.69
N ARG A 41 10.24 20.42 13.56
CA ARG A 41 10.92 19.62 12.55
C ARG A 41 11.84 20.45 11.65
N ILE A 42 11.66 21.77 11.60
CA ILE A 42 12.51 22.67 10.82
C ILE A 42 13.79 22.95 11.61
N PRO A 43 14.98 22.65 11.06
CA PRO A 43 16.24 22.98 11.72
C PRO A 43 16.36 24.49 11.94
N ALA A 44 16.89 24.89 13.11
CA ALA A 44 17.02 26.31 13.48
C ALA A 44 17.85 27.14 12.48
N TYR A 45 18.77 26.51 11.74
CA TYR A 45 19.56 27.18 10.72
C TYR A 45 18.81 27.40 9.39
N MET A 46 17.59 26.88 9.21
CA MET A 46 16.78 27.03 7.99
C MET A 46 15.71 28.14 8.09
N GLU A 47 15.88 29.08 9.02
CA GLU A 47 14.89 30.13 9.27
C GLU A 47 14.66 31.03 8.04
N CYS A 48 15.71 31.37 7.29
CA CYS A 48 15.57 32.26 6.15
C CYS A 48 14.78 31.59 5.02
N LEU A 49 15.09 30.34 4.71
CA LEU A 49 14.41 29.51 3.71
C LEU A 49 12.95 29.31 4.08
N ALA A 50 12.66 28.92 5.33
CA ALA A 50 11.29 28.74 5.80
C ALA A 50 10.45 30.01 5.65
N ARG A 51 11.01 31.17 6.04
CA ARG A 51 10.34 32.47 5.93
C ARG A 51 10.06 32.85 4.46
N GLU A 52 11.02 32.65 3.56
CA GLU A 52 10.81 32.92 2.14
C GLU A 52 9.73 32.02 1.53
N LEU A 53 9.74 30.72 1.86
CA LEU A 53 8.72 29.78 1.43
C LEU A 53 7.33 30.19 1.94
N CYS A 54 7.19 30.50 3.23
CA CYS A 54 5.93 30.96 3.80
C CYS A 54 5.40 32.23 3.10
N THR A 55 6.29 33.19 2.83
CA THR A 55 5.91 34.44 2.16
C THR A 55 5.50 34.22 0.70
N LEU A 56 6.24 33.37 -0.02
CA LEU A 56 5.95 33.02 -1.40
C LEU A 56 4.65 32.22 -1.49
N ARG A 57 4.41 31.27 -0.59
CA ARG A 57 3.14 30.53 -0.48
C ARG A 57 1.96 31.47 -0.27
N PHE A 58 2.05 32.39 0.70
CA PHE A 58 1.03 33.42 0.93
C PHE A 58 0.72 34.20 -0.36
N SER A 59 1.77 34.68 -1.04
CA SER A 59 1.64 35.57 -2.20
C SER A 59 1.12 34.85 -3.44
N LEU A 60 1.46 33.57 -3.62
CA LEU A 60 0.93 32.74 -4.71
C LEU A 60 -0.57 32.46 -4.50
N GLU A 61 -0.99 32.16 -3.27
CA GLU A 61 -2.41 31.94 -2.97
C GLU A 61 -3.25 33.21 -3.17
N GLN A 62 -2.69 34.41 -2.92
CA GLN A 62 -3.33 35.68 -3.30
C GLN A 62 -3.60 35.76 -4.81
N LEU A 63 -2.61 35.39 -5.65
CA LEU A 63 -2.80 35.35 -7.11
C LEU A 63 -3.81 34.30 -7.52
N ARG A 64 -3.84 33.15 -6.84
CA ARG A 64 -4.85 32.11 -7.10
C ARG A 64 -6.24 32.66 -6.86
N LEU A 65 -6.51 33.24 -5.69
CA LEU A 65 -7.82 33.83 -5.39
C LEU A 65 -8.24 34.89 -6.43
N ALA A 66 -7.31 35.74 -6.88
CA ALA A 66 -7.62 36.80 -7.84
C ALA A 66 -7.80 36.31 -9.31
N LEU A 67 -6.97 35.37 -9.75
CA LEU A 67 -6.78 35.03 -11.17
C LEU A 67 -7.24 33.62 -11.57
N ILE A 68 -7.65 32.76 -10.60
CA ILE A 68 -8.11 31.40 -10.87
C ILE A 68 -9.19 31.37 -11.97
N GLY A 69 -9.02 30.49 -12.95
CA GLY A 69 -9.97 30.33 -14.06
C GLY A 69 -9.97 31.45 -15.11
N LYS A 70 -9.06 32.44 -15.03
CA LYS A 70 -9.01 33.60 -15.95
C LYS A 70 -7.71 33.60 -16.78
N PRO A 71 -7.53 32.70 -17.77
CA PRO A 71 -6.26 32.50 -18.48
C PRO A 71 -5.75 33.75 -19.21
N GLU A 72 -6.66 34.56 -19.78
CA GLU A 72 -6.28 35.82 -20.44
C GLU A 72 -5.75 36.87 -19.46
N ARG A 73 -6.25 36.88 -18.22
CA ARG A 73 -5.72 37.76 -17.16
C ARG A 73 -4.38 37.26 -16.62
N ILE A 74 -4.19 35.95 -16.52
CA ILE A 74 -2.90 35.36 -16.17
C ILE A 74 -1.85 35.78 -17.20
N LYS A 75 -2.15 35.62 -18.51
CA LYS A 75 -1.26 36.07 -19.60
C LYS A 75 -0.96 37.57 -19.53
N ALA A 76 -1.97 38.40 -19.24
CA ALA A 76 -1.79 39.84 -19.10
C ALA A 76 -0.87 40.19 -17.90
N PHE A 77 -1.08 39.51 -16.77
CA PHE A 77 -0.27 39.67 -15.56
C PHE A 77 1.19 39.24 -15.79
N THR A 78 1.42 38.06 -16.37
CA THR A 78 2.77 37.53 -16.64
C THR A 78 3.52 38.37 -17.66
N ARG A 79 2.84 38.86 -18.71
CA ARG A 79 3.42 39.81 -19.68
C ARG A 79 3.84 41.13 -19.01
N SER A 80 2.96 41.70 -18.18
CA SER A 80 3.27 42.90 -17.40
C SER A 80 4.44 42.68 -16.44
N LEU A 81 4.54 41.50 -15.82
CA LEU A 81 5.65 41.15 -14.92
C LEU A 81 7.00 41.09 -15.67
N SER A 82 7.02 40.51 -16.88
CA SER A 82 8.20 40.47 -17.74
C SER A 82 8.71 41.88 -18.10
N ASP A 83 7.78 42.76 -18.54
CA ASP A 83 8.12 44.07 -19.10
C ASP A 83 8.43 45.15 -18.03
N ASN A 84 8.08 44.91 -16.76
CA ASN A 84 8.16 45.92 -15.71
C ASN A 84 9.54 46.00 -15.05
N GLN A 85 10.19 47.17 -15.15
CA GLN A 85 11.51 47.43 -14.57
C GLN A 85 11.52 47.66 -13.05
N GLN A 86 10.35 47.84 -12.40
CA GLN A 86 10.25 48.02 -10.95
C GLN A 86 10.36 46.71 -10.15
N ILE A 87 10.30 45.56 -10.83
CA ILE A 87 10.50 44.24 -10.22
C ILE A 87 12.01 44.01 -10.06
N PRO A 88 12.53 43.81 -8.82
CA PRO A 88 13.96 43.71 -8.53
C PRO A 88 14.50 42.30 -8.81
N LEU A 89 14.25 41.80 -10.02
CA LEU A 89 14.74 40.52 -10.54
C LEU A 89 15.39 40.75 -11.91
N ASP A 90 16.43 39.99 -12.19
CA ASP A 90 17.02 39.89 -13.52
C ASP A 90 16.09 39.16 -14.51
N THR A 91 16.47 39.08 -15.78
CA THR A 91 15.65 38.45 -16.82
C THR A 91 15.36 36.98 -16.50
N GLN A 92 16.38 36.23 -16.07
CA GLN A 92 16.25 34.82 -15.71
C GLN A 92 15.34 34.61 -14.49
N GLY A 93 15.45 35.48 -13.48
CA GLY A 93 14.59 35.44 -12.30
C GLY A 93 13.13 35.78 -12.62
N LYS A 94 12.88 36.73 -13.52
CA LYS A 94 11.52 37.03 -14.01
C LYS A 94 10.93 35.85 -14.77
N GLU A 95 11.67 35.25 -15.69
CA GLU A 95 11.22 34.06 -16.43
C GLU A 95 10.91 32.88 -15.48
N SER A 96 11.77 32.66 -14.48
CA SER A 96 11.57 31.62 -13.46
C SER A 96 10.33 31.88 -12.60
N LEU A 97 10.07 33.14 -12.23
CA LEU A 97 8.89 33.53 -11.47
C LEU A 97 7.60 33.38 -12.31
N ILE A 98 7.64 33.76 -13.59
CA ILE A 98 6.51 33.56 -14.52
C ILE A 98 6.19 32.07 -14.62
N SER A 99 7.22 31.24 -14.81
CA SER A 99 7.06 29.78 -14.88
C SER A 99 6.44 29.21 -13.59
N LEU A 100 6.88 29.67 -12.41
CA LEU A 100 6.30 29.29 -11.13
C LEU A 100 4.81 29.69 -11.04
N ILE A 101 4.47 30.94 -11.40
CA ILE A 101 3.09 31.45 -11.34
C ILE A 101 2.18 30.68 -12.30
N GLU A 102 2.61 30.50 -13.55
CA GLU A 102 1.85 29.76 -14.56
C GLU A 102 1.66 28.30 -14.13
N ALA A 103 2.71 27.64 -13.64
CA ALA A 103 2.60 26.28 -13.11
C ALA A 103 1.63 26.21 -11.92
N PHE A 104 1.81 27.08 -10.93
CA PHE A 104 0.97 27.12 -9.73
C PHE A 104 -0.51 27.39 -10.03
N LEU A 105 -0.80 28.24 -11.02
CA LEU A 105 -2.17 28.60 -11.44
C LEU A 105 -2.75 27.67 -12.52
N SER A 106 -1.93 26.84 -13.16
CA SER A 106 -2.39 25.91 -14.22
C SER A 106 -3.39 24.87 -13.71
N ARG A 107 -3.35 24.56 -12.41
CA ARG A 107 -4.17 23.56 -11.74
C ARG A 107 -4.62 24.08 -10.38
N VAL A 108 -5.78 23.61 -9.94
CA VAL A 108 -6.36 24.06 -8.67
C VAL A 108 -5.98 23.14 -7.52
N ASP A 109 -5.93 21.84 -7.78
CA ASP A 109 -5.58 20.83 -6.77
C ASP A 109 -4.14 20.31 -6.97
N TRP A 110 -3.18 21.08 -6.46
CA TRP A 110 -1.79 20.60 -6.28
C TRP A 110 -1.66 19.88 -4.94
N ARG A 111 -0.78 18.88 -4.85
CA ARG A 111 -0.37 18.36 -3.54
C ARG A 111 0.51 19.40 -2.87
N GLU A 112 0.53 19.38 -1.56
CA GLU A 112 1.25 20.38 -0.77
C GLU A 112 2.77 20.24 -0.93
N LEU A 113 3.23 19.00 -1.07
CA LEU A 113 4.61 18.71 -1.45
C LEU A 113 4.96 19.32 -2.81
N ASP A 114 4.04 19.23 -3.78
CA ASP A 114 4.27 19.73 -5.14
C ASP A 114 4.45 21.24 -5.16
N VAL A 115 3.61 21.97 -4.40
CA VAL A 115 3.74 23.43 -4.30
C VAL A 115 5.06 23.80 -3.65
N LEU A 116 5.45 23.09 -2.59
CA LEU A 116 6.72 23.33 -1.93
C LEU A 116 7.90 23.06 -2.87
N GLU A 117 7.89 21.96 -3.63
CA GLU A 117 8.93 21.65 -4.61
C GLU A 117 9.03 22.68 -5.73
N MET A 118 7.90 23.17 -6.26
CA MET A 118 7.89 24.25 -7.27
C MET A 118 8.53 25.54 -6.72
N MET A 119 8.22 25.87 -5.47
CA MET A 119 8.80 27.04 -4.79
C MET A 119 10.29 26.86 -4.50
N LEU A 120 10.72 25.70 -4.00
CA LEU A 120 12.13 25.38 -3.76
C LEU A 120 12.95 25.43 -5.05
N GLU A 121 12.42 24.88 -6.15
CA GLU A 121 13.07 24.96 -7.46
C GLU A 121 13.24 26.40 -7.94
N TYR A 122 12.19 27.22 -7.81
CA TYR A 122 12.27 28.65 -8.12
C TYR A 122 13.36 29.34 -7.29
N LEU A 123 13.38 29.12 -5.98
CA LEU A 123 14.39 29.70 -5.08
C LEU A 123 15.82 29.23 -5.41
N GLY A 124 15.98 28.02 -5.94
CA GLY A 124 17.28 27.50 -6.39
C GLY A 124 17.78 28.08 -7.72
N ARG A 125 16.90 28.61 -8.57
CA ARG A 125 17.25 29.16 -9.89
C ARG A 125 17.60 30.65 -9.89
N ILE A 126 17.28 31.37 -8.81
CA ILE A 126 17.56 32.80 -8.68
C ILE A 126 18.94 33.04 -8.05
N GLU A 127 19.85 33.66 -8.82
CA GLU A 127 21.24 33.88 -8.39
C GLU A 127 21.41 35.16 -7.56
N ASP A 128 20.96 36.31 -8.09
CA ASP A 128 21.09 37.63 -7.47
C ASP A 128 19.73 38.34 -7.41
N GLY A 129 19.17 38.49 -6.21
CA GLY A 129 17.89 39.16 -5.98
C GLY A 129 17.00 38.47 -4.94
N CYS A 130 16.19 39.27 -4.27
CA CYS A 130 15.19 38.80 -3.32
C CYS A 130 13.89 39.58 -3.55
N LEU A 131 12.77 38.87 -3.71
CA LEU A 131 11.44 39.49 -3.84
C LEU A 131 11.10 40.39 -2.63
N LEU A 132 11.70 40.13 -1.47
CA LEU A 132 11.53 40.92 -0.25
C LEU A 132 12.26 42.28 -0.29
N GLY A 133 13.15 42.52 -1.25
CA GLY A 133 13.85 43.81 -1.42
C GLY A 133 14.90 44.10 -0.35
N ASP A 134 15.95 43.28 -0.25
CA ASP A 134 17.10 43.54 0.64
C ASP A 134 18.18 44.33 -0.12
N ASP A 135 18.43 45.57 0.30
CA ASP A 135 19.45 46.47 -0.27
C ASP A 135 20.90 45.97 -0.05
N SER A 136 21.11 44.94 0.78
CA SER A 136 22.45 44.47 1.19
C SER A 136 22.89 43.12 0.62
N GLY A 137 22.02 42.39 -0.10
CA GLY A 137 22.32 41.06 -0.65
C GLY A 137 22.48 39.93 0.38
N ARG A 138 22.43 40.23 1.68
CA ARG A 138 22.70 39.28 2.77
C ARG A 138 21.69 38.13 2.83
N ARG A 139 20.38 38.42 2.76
CA ARG A 139 19.34 37.38 2.81
C ARG A 139 19.39 36.42 1.63
N ALA A 140 19.79 36.90 0.45
CA ALA A 140 19.94 36.05 -0.73
C ALA A 140 21.07 35.02 -0.56
N SER A 141 22.17 35.42 0.09
CA SER A 141 23.26 34.51 0.46
C SER A 141 22.83 33.48 1.51
N GLU A 142 22.20 33.94 2.60
CA GLU A 142 21.74 33.06 3.69
C GLU A 142 20.76 31.99 3.17
N ARG A 143 19.75 32.38 2.38
CA ARG A 143 18.82 31.45 1.72
C ARG A 143 19.55 30.42 0.86
N LYS A 144 20.53 30.85 0.05
CA LYS A 144 21.25 29.96 -0.87
C LYS A 144 22.03 28.90 -0.09
N ASP A 145 22.71 29.30 0.98
CA ASP A 145 23.45 28.39 1.85
C ASP A 145 22.51 27.40 2.54
N GLU A 146 21.37 27.87 3.06
CA GLU A 146 20.34 27.03 3.68
C GLU A 146 19.72 26.03 2.69
N LEU A 147 19.42 26.45 1.46
CA LEU A 147 18.87 25.58 0.42
C LEU A 147 19.87 24.49 -0.01
N VAL A 148 21.15 24.84 -0.15
CA VAL A 148 22.21 23.86 -0.46
C VAL A 148 22.34 22.83 0.67
N GLN A 149 22.28 23.26 1.93
CA GLN A 149 22.29 22.35 3.08
C GLN A 149 21.06 21.45 3.11
N PHE A 150 19.87 22.01 2.84
CA PHE A 150 18.63 21.24 2.74
C PHE A 150 18.69 20.17 1.65
N GLU A 151 19.15 20.52 0.44
CA GLU A 151 19.31 19.54 -0.65
C GLU A 151 20.41 18.51 -0.38
N ALA A 152 21.47 18.88 0.35
CA ALA A 152 22.49 17.93 0.78
C ALA A 152 21.90 16.82 1.67
N LEU A 153 20.98 17.16 2.60
CA LEU A 153 20.29 16.19 3.45
C LEU A 153 19.58 15.10 2.64
N ARG A 154 19.07 15.42 1.45
CA ARG A 154 18.38 14.47 0.58
C ARG A 154 19.23 13.23 0.27
N THR A 155 20.56 13.41 0.23
CA THR A 155 21.52 12.33 -0.01
C THR A 155 22.22 11.85 1.27
N SER A 156 22.58 12.76 2.18
CA SER A 156 23.35 12.42 3.38
C SER A 156 22.51 11.84 4.51
N ASP A 157 21.27 12.32 4.69
CA ASP A 157 20.31 11.84 5.69
C ASP A 157 18.86 11.99 5.17
N PRO A 158 18.36 11.01 4.39
CA PRO A 158 17.01 11.04 3.83
C PRO A 158 15.88 11.07 4.88
N GLN A 159 16.16 10.73 6.13
CA GLN A 159 15.18 10.82 7.21
C GLN A 159 15.10 12.26 7.73
N ALA A 160 16.23 12.89 8.00
CA ALA A 160 16.29 14.30 8.36
C ALA A 160 15.71 15.20 7.25
N TYR A 161 16.01 14.89 5.98
CA TYR A 161 15.41 15.59 4.83
C TYR A 161 13.88 15.54 4.86
N ARG A 162 13.29 14.35 5.03
CA ARG A 162 11.83 14.18 5.09
C ARG A 162 11.23 14.92 6.28
N HIS A 163 11.89 14.87 7.42
CA HIS A 163 11.44 15.57 8.62
C HIS A 163 11.41 17.09 8.41
N ALA A 164 12.50 17.67 7.90
CA ALA A 164 12.59 19.09 7.58
C ALA A 164 11.57 19.49 6.48
N LEU A 165 11.41 18.65 5.45
CA LEU A 165 10.43 18.85 4.38
C LEU A 165 8.99 18.91 4.93
N ASP A 166 8.60 17.97 5.81
CA ASP A 166 7.28 17.97 6.45
C ASP A 166 7.07 19.23 7.30
N GLY A 167 8.11 19.69 7.99
CA GLY A 167 8.09 20.94 8.75
C GLY A 167 7.89 22.17 7.85
N LEU A 168 8.67 22.28 6.77
CA LEU A 168 8.54 23.36 5.78
C LEU A 168 7.15 23.37 5.13
N MET A 169 6.61 22.19 4.79
CA MET A 169 5.24 22.05 4.27
C MET A 169 4.20 22.55 5.28
N SER A 170 4.36 22.17 6.54
CA SER A 170 3.48 22.57 7.65
C SER A 170 3.48 24.09 7.86
N GLU A 171 4.65 24.73 7.93
CA GLU A 171 4.73 26.19 8.07
C GLU A 171 4.21 26.94 6.83
N ALA A 172 4.49 26.43 5.62
CA ALA A 172 3.94 27.01 4.39
C ALA A 172 2.41 26.95 4.39
N LYS A 173 1.80 25.83 4.80
CA LYS A 173 0.34 25.72 4.99
C LYS A 173 -0.19 26.67 6.05
N GLY A 174 0.53 26.84 7.15
CA GLY A 174 0.20 27.83 8.19
C GLY A 174 0.25 29.28 7.70
N SER A 175 0.75 29.52 6.48
CA SER A 175 0.92 30.82 5.85
C SER A 175 -0.07 31.10 4.71
N LEU A 176 -1.21 30.39 4.68
CA LEU A 176 -2.31 30.71 3.76
C LEU A 176 -2.81 32.15 3.94
N ALA A 177 -3.43 32.70 2.88
CA ALA A 177 -3.96 34.06 2.84
C ALA A 177 -4.70 34.43 4.14
N GLY A 178 -4.29 35.54 4.77
CA GLY A 178 -4.87 36.06 6.01
C GLY A 178 -4.42 35.39 7.32
N LEU A 179 -3.89 34.15 7.33
CA LEU A 179 -3.41 33.50 8.57
C LEU A 179 -2.25 34.26 9.21
N MET A 180 -1.24 34.66 8.43
CA MET A 180 -0.10 35.44 8.96
C MET A 180 -0.57 36.75 9.61
N MET A 181 -1.54 37.43 8.99
CA MET A 181 -2.11 38.68 9.49
C MET A 181 -2.92 38.45 10.77
N ALA A 182 -3.76 37.41 10.78
CA ALA A 182 -4.53 37.00 11.95
C ALA A 182 -3.62 36.60 13.12
N ARG A 183 -2.52 35.88 12.86
CA ARG A 183 -1.49 35.56 13.87
C ARG A 183 -0.89 36.83 14.47
N LYS A 184 -0.48 37.78 13.63
CA LYS A 184 0.08 39.07 14.09
C LYS A 184 -0.94 39.85 14.92
N PHE A 185 -2.20 39.87 14.49
CA PHE A 185 -3.30 40.47 15.24
C PHE A 185 -3.46 39.83 16.63
N LEU A 186 -3.55 38.50 16.72
CA LEU A 186 -3.69 37.77 17.99
C LEU A 186 -2.49 37.98 18.93
N MET A 187 -1.27 37.96 18.40
CA MET A 187 -0.06 38.18 19.19
C MET A 187 0.08 39.62 19.69
N SER A 188 -0.47 40.60 18.94
CA SER A 188 -0.46 42.01 19.30
C SER A 188 -1.44 42.39 20.41
N GLN A 189 -2.34 41.48 20.79
CA GLN A 189 -3.29 41.73 21.89
C GLN A 189 -2.54 41.88 23.21
N SER A 190 -2.83 42.96 23.94
CA SER A 190 -2.21 43.24 25.24
C SER A 190 -2.78 42.39 26.38
N VAL A 191 -3.99 41.85 26.20
CA VAL A 191 -4.66 41.02 27.19
C VAL A 191 -4.14 39.58 27.07
N ARG A 192 -3.66 39.03 28.18
CA ARG A 192 -3.30 37.61 28.32
C ARG A 192 -4.36 36.91 29.18
N PHE A 193 -4.77 35.71 28.78
CA PHE A 193 -5.77 34.92 29.49
C PHE A 193 -5.10 33.82 30.29
N ALA A 194 -5.45 33.70 31.58
CA ALA A 194 -4.91 32.61 32.41
C ALA A 194 -5.33 31.22 31.89
N GLU A 195 -6.56 31.11 31.38
CA GLU A 195 -7.18 29.88 30.88
C GLU A 195 -7.92 30.14 29.56
N LEU A 196 -8.19 29.08 28.79
CA LEU A 196 -8.97 29.19 27.56
C LEU A 196 -10.46 29.41 27.89
N ASN A 197 -10.97 30.60 27.57
CA ASN A 197 -12.32 31.03 27.91
C ASN A 197 -13.09 31.64 26.71
N GLU A 198 -14.35 32.06 26.91
CA GLU A 198 -15.20 32.63 25.86
C GLU A 198 -14.60 33.89 25.21
N GLU A 199 -13.85 34.70 25.95
CA GLU A 199 -13.23 35.91 25.41
C GLU A 199 -12.04 35.56 24.49
N GLY A 200 -11.25 34.56 24.87
CA GLY A 200 -10.23 33.97 23.97
C GLY A 200 -10.85 33.40 22.70
N LEU A 201 -12.02 32.76 22.80
CA LEU A 201 -12.77 32.26 21.65
C LEU A 201 -13.27 33.40 20.74
N ARG A 202 -13.76 34.52 21.29
CA ARG A 202 -14.15 35.70 20.49
C ARG A 202 -12.97 36.28 19.70
N LEU A 203 -11.79 36.35 20.31
CA LEU A 203 -10.58 36.78 19.60
C LEU A 203 -10.22 35.82 18.45
N LEU A 204 -10.36 34.52 18.66
CA LEU A 204 -10.17 33.52 17.60
C LEU A 204 -11.16 33.73 16.45
N VAL A 205 -12.43 34.01 16.75
CA VAL A 205 -13.47 34.31 15.74
C VAL A 205 -13.11 35.53 14.91
N VAL A 206 -12.63 36.61 15.53
CA VAL A 206 -12.13 37.79 14.80
C VAL A 206 -10.93 37.42 13.94
N GLY A 207 -9.99 36.65 14.48
CA GLY A 207 -8.84 36.14 13.72
C GLY A 207 -9.26 35.33 12.49
N LEU A 208 -10.26 34.46 12.62
CA LEU A 208 -10.81 33.68 11.52
C LEU A 208 -11.52 34.57 10.49
N GLY A 209 -12.22 35.61 10.94
CA GLY A 209 -12.77 36.64 10.06
C GLY A 209 -11.70 37.33 9.21
N ILE A 210 -10.55 37.66 9.81
CA ILE A 210 -9.40 38.22 9.08
C ILE A 210 -8.90 37.22 8.01
N VAL A 211 -8.82 35.93 8.33
CA VAL A 211 -8.45 34.87 7.36
C VAL A 211 -9.42 34.84 6.18
N MET A 212 -10.71 35.01 6.45
CA MET A 212 -11.78 35.02 5.44
C MET A 212 -11.95 36.36 4.71
N GLY A 213 -11.18 37.40 5.06
CA GLY A 213 -11.30 38.73 4.47
C GLY A 213 -12.53 39.53 4.92
N ILE A 214 -13.12 39.19 6.08
CA ILE A 214 -14.27 39.89 6.65
C ILE A 214 -13.79 41.17 7.36
N PRO A 215 -14.38 42.35 7.06
CA PRO A 215 -14.04 43.61 7.73
C PRO A 215 -14.25 43.56 9.24
N LEU A 216 -13.38 44.23 10.01
CA LEU A 216 -13.52 44.29 11.46
C LEU A 216 -14.83 44.92 11.93
N ASP A 217 -15.42 45.83 11.16
CA ASP A 217 -16.69 46.49 11.47
C ASP A 217 -17.83 45.49 11.68
N PHE A 218 -17.76 44.33 11.03
CA PHE A 218 -18.68 43.22 11.24
C PHE A 218 -18.65 42.70 12.69
N PHE A 219 -17.51 42.86 13.37
CA PHE A 219 -17.23 42.37 14.72
C PHE A 219 -17.28 43.46 15.80
N VAL A 220 -17.61 44.72 15.47
CA VAL A 220 -17.62 45.86 16.43
C VAL A 220 -18.77 45.78 17.46
N GLY A 221 -19.68 44.80 17.33
CA GLY A 221 -20.72 44.47 18.34
C GLY A 221 -20.40 43.20 19.16
N ALA A 222 -21.17 42.94 20.22
CA ALA A 222 -21.04 41.69 20.98
C ALA A 222 -21.38 40.49 20.08
N ILE A 223 -20.36 39.75 19.63
CA ILE A 223 -20.54 38.51 18.87
C ILE A 223 -21.23 37.50 19.79
N SER A 224 -22.50 37.22 19.50
CA SER A 224 -23.22 36.14 20.16
C SER A 224 -22.63 34.80 19.71
N LEU A 225 -22.03 34.07 20.66
CA LEU A 225 -21.51 32.73 20.47
C LEU A 225 -22.69 31.75 20.58
N PRO A 226 -23.17 31.14 19.47
CA PRO A 226 -24.23 30.15 19.51
C PRO A 226 -23.76 28.89 20.22
N GLN A 227 -24.69 28.05 20.65
CA GLN A 227 -24.35 26.76 21.28
C GLN A 227 -23.59 25.83 20.33
N GLU A 228 -23.99 25.82 19.06
CA GLU A 228 -23.37 24.99 18.02
C GLU A 228 -22.36 25.78 17.19
N PRO A 229 -21.08 25.32 17.08
CA PRO A 229 -20.05 26.03 16.32
C PRO A 229 -20.35 26.08 14.80
N GLU A 230 -21.08 25.10 14.26
CA GLU A 230 -21.51 25.04 12.86
C GLU A 230 -22.33 26.29 12.47
N GLU A 231 -23.19 26.79 13.36
CA GLU A 231 -23.99 28.00 13.11
C GLU A 231 -23.13 29.26 13.00
N LEU A 232 -22.10 29.39 13.83
CA LEU A 232 -21.18 30.52 13.75
C LEU A 232 -20.32 30.45 12.49
N TRP A 233 -19.79 29.26 12.19
CA TRP A 233 -19.06 29.01 10.95
C TRP A 233 -19.88 29.39 9.72
N ASN A 234 -21.13 28.92 9.63
CA ASN A 234 -22.02 29.19 8.50
C ASN A 234 -22.32 30.70 8.33
N ARG A 235 -22.42 31.47 9.41
CA ARG A 235 -22.55 32.93 9.32
C ARG A 235 -21.29 33.60 8.78
N LEU A 236 -20.11 33.17 9.23
CA LEU A 236 -18.84 33.73 8.77
C LEU A 236 -18.61 33.45 7.28
N ILE A 237 -18.83 32.21 6.84
CA ILE A 237 -18.62 31.84 5.44
C ILE A 237 -19.63 32.52 4.51
N GLN A 238 -20.90 32.65 4.91
CA GLN A 238 -21.91 33.40 4.12
C GLN A 238 -21.53 34.87 3.95
N GLU A 239 -21.00 35.49 5.00
CA GLU A 239 -20.54 36.86 4.95
C GLU A 239 -19.30 37.01 4.05
N ALA A 240 -18.34 36.09 4.16
CA ALA A 240 -17.20 36.04 3.27
C ALA A 240 -17.67 35.87 1.81
N ASP A 241 -18.50 34.87 1.52
CA ASP A 241 -19.05 34.60 0.19
C ASP A 241 -19.72 35.82 -0.40
N ARG A 242 -20.49 36.58 0.40
CA ARG A 242 -21.09 37.85 -0.04
C ARG A 242 -20.02 38.86 -0.48
N ILE A 243 -19.01 39.09 0.34
CA ILE A 243 -17.91 40.04 0.07
C ILE A 243 -17.13 39.66 -1.20
N TRP A 244 -16.81 38.38 -1.35
CA TRP A 244 -16.01 37.89 -2.48
C TRP A 244 -16.82 37.73 -3.77
N SER A 245 -18.12 37.39 -3.67
CA SER A 245 -19.03 37.30 -4.81
C SER A 245 -19.21 38.66 -5.50
N ASP A 246 -19.27 39.76 -4.74
CA ASP A 246 -19.31 41.12 -5.28
C ASP A 246 -18.08 41.45 -6.16
N ARG A 247 -16.97 40.73 -5.95
CA ARG A 247 -15.72 40.84 -6.72
C ARG A 247 -15.54 39.74 -7.76
N GLY A 248 -16.51 38.83 -7.90
CA GLY A 248 -16.45 37.67 -8.78
C GLY A 248 -15.35 36.67 -8.39
N ILE A 249 -15.11 36.50 -7.09
CA ILE A 249 -14.13 35.55 -6.52
C ILE A 249 -14.90 34.52 -5.66
N PRO A 250 -14.75 33.21 -5.90
CA PRO A 250 -15.34 32.19 -5.04
C PRO A 250 -14.47 31.94 -3.79
N VAL A 251 -15.08 31.66 -2.65
CA VAL A 251 -14.38 31.23 -1.43
C VAL A 251 -14.16 29.72 -1.49
N SER A 252 -12.93 29.27 -1.25
CA SER A 252 -12.62 27.84 -1.15
C SER A 252 -12.56 27.40 0.33
N LEU A 253 -13.06 26.20 0.65
CA LEU A 253 -13.09 25.68 2.01
C LEU A 253 -11.78 25.00 2.41
N LYS A 254 -11.07 24.39 1.45
CA LYS A 254 -9.82 23.65 1.69
C LYS A 254 -8.78 24.43 2.54
N PRO A 255 -8.48 25.72 2.26
CA PRO A 255 -7.55 26.50 3.09
C PRO A 255 -8.01 26.70 4.54
N LEU A 256 -9.32 26.57 4.81
CA LEU A 256 -9.92 26.90 6.08
C LEU A 256 -10.12 25.68 7.01
N GLU A 257 -9.93 24.45 6.51
CA GLU A 257 -10.11 23.19 7.26
C GLU A 257 -9.37 23.14 8.60
N ARG A 258 -8.20 23.78 8.66
CA ARG A 258 -7.31 23.83 9.84
C ARG A 258 -7.02 25.25 10.33
N ALA A 259 -7.69 26.27 9.78
CA ALA A 259 -7.38 27.66 10.09
C ALA A 259 -7.55 27.95 11.59
N SER A 260 -8.64 27.49 12.20
CA SER A 260 -8.88 27.65 13.64
C SER A 260 -7.81 26.99 14.51
N VAL A 261 -7.30 25.83 14.12
CA VAL A 261 -6.21 25.12 14.83
C VAL A 261 -4.91 25.93 14.81
N TYR A 262 -4.55 26.50 13.66
CA TYR A 262 -3.36 27.39 13.59
C TYR A 262 -3.54 28.66 14.42
N LEU A 263 -4.77 29.19 14.53
CA LEU A 263 -5.05 30.37 15.35
C LEU A 263 -5.08 30.03 16.86
N LEU A 264 -5.56 28.84 17.23
CA LEU A 264 -5.56 28.35 18.61
C LEU A 264 -4.16 28.37 19.25
N GLU A 265 -3.13 28.05 18.46
CA GLU A 265 -1.73 28.09 18.90
C GLU A 265 -1.26 29.51 19.22
N CYS A 266 -1.83 30.51 18.54
CA CYS A 266 -1.45 31.92 18.66
C CYS A 266 -2.29 32.69 19.67
N LEU A 267 -3.27 32.05 20.31
CA LEU A 267 -4.04 32.69 21.36
C LEU A 267 -3.14 33.05 22.55
N PRO A 268 -3.35 34.22 23.16
CA PRO A 268 -2.53 34.70 24.26
C PRO A 268 -2.90 34.05 25.60
N VAL A 269 -2.80 32.72 25.69
CA VAL A 269 -3.11 31.92 26.88
C VAL A 269 -1.83 31.68 27.70
N GLU A 270 -1.84 31.99 29.00
CA GLU A 270 -0.67 31.90 29.89
C GLU A 270 -0.39 30.46 30.35
N LYS A 271 -1.38 29.57 30.24
CA LYS A 271 -1.28 28.18 30.65
C LYS A 271 -0.15 27.44 29.92
N ALA A 272 0.82 26.96 30.68
CA ALA A 272 1.95 26.22 30.16
C ALA A 272 1.48 24.96 29.41
N GLY A 273 1.97 24.76 28.18
CA GLY A 273 1.66 23.61 27.36
C GLY A 273 0.50 23.78 26.38
N HIS A 274 -0.34 24.83 26.47
CA HIS A 274 -1.46 25.06 25.51
C HIS A 274 -0.96 25.14 24.06
N ALA A 275 -0.06 26.08 23.78
CA ALA A 275 0.49 26.24 22.43
C ALA A 275 1.26 24.99 21.97
N ALA A 276 1.95 24.30 22.88
CA ALA A 276 2.68 23.06 22.58
C ALA A 276 1.74 21.90 22.23
N PHE A 277 0.60 21.76 22.91
CA PHE A 277 -0.42 20.77 22.58
C PHE A 277 -1.07 21.06 21.22
N VAL A 278 -1.41 22.33 20.94
CA VAL A 278 -1.94 22.69 19.61
C VAL A 278 -0.90 22.43 18.53
N ARG A 279 0.37 22.75 18.79
CA ARG A 279 1.49 22.46 17.88
C ARG A 279 1.64 20.95 17.66
N HIS A 280 1.49 20.13 18.70
CA HIS A 280 1.45 18.67 18.58
C HIS A 280 0.33 18.22 17.61
N LEU A 281 -0.88 18.77 17.72
CA LEU A 281 -1.97 18.46 16.78
C LEU A 281 -1.68 18.91 15.34
N ILE A 282 -0.94 20.01 15.15
CA ILE A 282 -0.52 20.48 13.82
C ILE A 282 0.53 19.54 13.21
N GLU A 283 1.49 19.10 14.02
CA GLU A 283 2.61 18.26 13.60
C GLU A 283 2.20 16.79 13.40
N ARG A 284 1.22 16.31 14.18
CA ARG A 284 0.77 14.92 14.25
C ARG A 284 -0.63 14.75 13.68
N GLU A 285 -0.68 14.35 12.42
CA GLU A 285 -1.94 14.14 11.71
C GLU A 285 -2.81 13.02 12.34
N ASP A 286 -2.18 12.01 12.95
CA ASP A 286 -2.84 10.96 13.73
C ASP A 286 -3.60 11.55 14.93
N ALA A 287 -2.98 12.46 15.68
CA ALA A 287 -3.61 13.12 16.83
C ALA A 287 -4.75 14.06 16.40
N TYR A 288 -4.56 14.84 15.33
CA TYR A 288 -5.62 15.68 14.76
C TYR A 288 -6.84 14.85 14.32
N ARG A 289 -6.62 13.74 13.59
CA ARG A 289 -7.69 12.85 13.13
C ARG A 289 -8.38 12.14 14.28
N ALA A 290 -7.68 11.80 15.37
CA ALA A 290 -8.29 11.16 16.54
C ALA A 290 -9.38 12.03 17.19
N ILE A 291 -9.14 13.34 17.33
CA ILE A 291 -10.16 14.29 17.80
C ILE A 291 -11.25 14.46 16.73
N LEU A 292 -10.86 14.69 15.47
CA LEU A 292 -11.78 14.94 14.37
C LEU A 292 -12.76 13.78 14.12
N SER A 293 -12.33 12.54 14.36
CA SER A 293 -13.17 11.33 14.21
C SER A 293 -14.44 11.34 15.07
N SER A 294 -14.53 12.21 16.07
CA SER A 294 -15.71 12.36 16.92
C SER A 294 -16.59 13.56 16.53
N CYS A 295 -16.34 14.23 15.41
CA CYS A 295 -16.99 15.52 15.11
C CYS A 295 -18.51 15.47 14.94
N TYR A 296 -19.05 14.32 14.54
CA TYR A 296 -20.49 14.10 14.45
C TYR A 296 -21.07 13.39 15.68
N ALA A 297 -20.23 13.01 16.65
CA ALA A 297 -20.64 12.31 17.86
C ALA A 297 -21.18 13.28 18.92
N PRO A 298 -21.99 12.79 19.89
CA PRO A 298 -22.42 13.57 21.04
C PRO A 298 -21.24 14.16 21.84
N ARG A 299 -21.45 15.31 22.49
CA ARG A 299 -20.40 16.09 23.17
C ARG A 299 -19.58 15.28 24.19
N ASN A 300 -20.19 14.36 24.92
CA ASN A 300 -19.47 13.51 25.88
C ASN A 300 -18.41 12.63 25.20
N VAL A 301 -18.68 12.09 24.01
CA VAL A 301 -17.73 11.29 23.23
C VAL A 301 -16.59 12.18 22.69
N GLN A 302 -16.93 13.39 22.23
CA GLN A 302 -15.91 14.37 21.80
C GLN A 302 -14.94 14.73 22.94
N MET A 303 -15.48 14.94 24.14
CA MET A 303 -14.70 15.22 25.34
C MET A 303 -13.80 14.04 25.72
N GLU A 304 -14.30 12.81 25.62
CA GLU A 304 -13.50 11.59 25.88
C GLU A 304 -12.32 11.47 24.90
N HIS A 305 -12.56 11.70 23.59
CA HIS A 305 -11.50 11.67 22.59
C HIS A 305 -10.42 12.74 22.84
N LEU A 306 -10.84 13.98 23.14
CA LEU A 306 -9.89 15.05 23.49
C LEU A 306 -9.11 14.71 24.76
N GLY A 307 -9.78 14.18 25.80
CA GLY A 307 -9.16 13.76 27.05
C GLY A 307 -8.14 12.63 26.84
N GLY A 308 -8.47 11.65 25.99
CA GLY A 308 -7.57 10.57 25.60
C GLY A 308 -6.32 11.07 24.86
N GLU A 309 -6.47 12.00 23.92
CA GLU A 309 -5.33 12.61 23.23
C GLU A 309 -4.48 13.48 24.17
N LEU A 310 -5.09 14.25 25.07
CA LEU A 310 -4.37 14.99 26.11
C LEU A 310 -3.55 14.05 27.00
N ALA A 311 -4.10 12.91 27.39
CA ALA A 311 -3.38 11.90 28.16
C ALA A 311 -2.20 11.33 27.36
N ARG A 312 -2.40 11.00 26.07
CA ARG A 312 -1.31 10.54 25.18
C ARG A 312 -0.20 11.59 25.05
N TYR A 313 -0.57 12.84 24.83
CA TYR A 313 0.36 13.96 24.76
C TYR A 313 1.18 14.11 26.05
N ASN A 314 0.52 14.08 27.21
CA ASN A 314 1.18 14.20 28.51
C ASN A 314 2.11 13.01 28.85
N MET A 315 1.92 11.85 28.19
CA MET A 315 2.82 10.69 28.31
C MET A 315 4.06 10.78 27.41
N LEU A 316 4.13 11.73 26.48
CA LEU A 316 5.30 11.88 25.61
C LEU A 316 6.47 12.45 26.44
N PRO A 317 7.69 11.89 26.29
CA PRO A 317 8.85 12.33 27.07
C PRO A 317 9.17 13.83 26.96
N GLU A 318 8.89 14.44 25.79
CA GLU A 318 9.11 15.87 25.52
C GLU A 318 8.20 16.79 26.35
N TYR A 319 7.03 16.31 26.78
CA TYR A 319 5.99 17.12 27.40
C TYR A 319 5.65 16.68 28.83
N ALA A 320 6.13 15.50 29.26
CA ALA A 320 5.92 14.96 30.61
C ALA A 320 6.40 15.89 31.73
N ALA A 321 7.42 16.72 31.48
CA ALA A 321 7.94 17.69 32.45
C ALA A 321 6.98 18.86 32.72
N LYS A 322 6.04 19.15 31.81
CA LYS A 322 5.03 20.22 31.92
C LYS A 322 3.68 19.76 31.34
N PRO A 323 2.96 18.86 32.04
CA PRO A 323 1.72 18.31 31.54
C PRO A 323 0.65 19.40 31.41
N LEU A 324 -0.12 19.35 30.32
CA LEU A 324 -1.29 20.21 30.13
C LEU A 324 -2.51 19.53 30.74
N VAL A 325 -3.14 20.19 31.70
CA VAL A 325 -4.40 19.74 32.30
C VAL A 325 -5.48 20.76 32.00
N LEU A 326 -6.50 20.39 31.25
CA LEU A 326 -7.65 21.26 30.95
C LEU A 326 -8.83 20.89 31.85
N SER A 327 -9.54 21.89 32.35
CA SER A 327 -10.86 21.70 32.98
C SER A 327 -11.92 21.34 31.94
N ASP A 328 -13.07 20.82 32.38
CA ASP A 328 -14.19 20.50 31.48
C ASP A 328 -14.65 21.72 30.67
N ASP A 329 -14.63 22.92 31.29
CA ASP A 329 -14.97 24.17 30.61
C ASP A 329 -13.94 24.56 29.55
N GLU A 330 -12.64 24.42 29.84
CA GLU A 330 -11.58 24.67 28.86
C GLU A 330 -11.62 23.67 27.71
N MET A 331 -11.86 22.39 28.00
CA MET A 331 -12.02 21.35 26.98
C MET A 331 -13.22 21.64 26.07
N ARG A 332 -14.34 22.09 26.65
CA ARG A 332 -15.53 22.50 25.88
C ARG A 332 -15.21 23.65 24.92
N ILE A 333 -14.47 24.67 25.39
CA ILE A 333 -14.11 25.83 24.58
C ILE A 333 -13.06 25.46 23.53
N PHE A 334 -12.12 24.58 23.87
CA PHE A 334 -11.15 24.03 22.93
C PHE A 334 -11.84 23.28 21.79
N LEU A 335 -12.78 22.38 22.12
CA LEU A 335 -13.57 21.66 21.12
C LEU A 335 -14.39 22.61 20.26
N TYR A 336 -15.03 23.63 20.85
CA TYR A 336 -15.76 24.63 20.09
C TYR A 336 -14.85 25.32 19.07
N ALA A 337 -13.68 25.80 19.50
CA ALA A 337 -12.69 26.43 18.63
C ALA A 337 -12.17 25.46 17.55
N PHE A 338 -11.89 24.21 17.90
CA PHE A 338 -11.46 23.18 16.98
C PHE A 338 -12.50 22.91 15.89
N MET A 339 -13.79 22.96 16.25
CA MET A 339 -14.93 22.75 15.35
C MET A 339 -15.36 24.00 14.57
N LEU A 340 -14.75 25.17 14.80
CA LEU A 340 -14.94 26.36 13.94
C LEU A 340 -14.20 26.20 12.61
N ARG A 341 -14.72 25.32 11.77
CA ARG A 341 -14.15 24.88 10.51
C ARG A 341 -15.27 24.44 9.54
N PRO A 342 -14.99 24.28 8.24
CA PRO A 342 -15.95 23.69 7.31
C PRO A 342 -16.38 22.29 7.76
N ASP A 343 -17.61 21.92 7.38
CA ASP A 343 -18.07 20.53 7.50
C ASP A 343 -17.08 19.56 6.82
N VAL A 344 -16.83 18.42 7.46
CA VAL A 344 -15.82 17.46 6.99
C VAL A 344 -16.19 16.92 5.60
N ILE A 345 -17.45 16.54 5.39
CA ILE A 345 -17.90 16.00 4.12
C ILE A 345 -17.87 17.06 3.03
N ALA A 346 -18.35 18.28 3.32
CA ALA A 346 -18.32 19.38 2.35
C ALA A 346 -16.89 19.71 1.89
N ALA A 347 -15.91 19.74 2.81
CA ALA A 347 -14.52 20.00 2.46
C ALA A 347 -13.90 18.87 1.61
N ILE A 348 -14.17 17.60 1.96
CA ILE A 348 -13.73 16.45 1.18
C ILE A 348 -14.35 16.50 -0.22
N ALA A 349 -15.65 16.76 -0.32
CA ALA A 349 -16.39 16.81 -1.58
C ALA A 349 -15.88 17.94 -2.48
N GLU A 350 -15.72 19.16 -1.96
CA GLU A 350 -15.14 20.28 -2.71
C GLU A 350 -13.77 19.89 -3.29
N ARG A 351 -12.88 19.32 -2.47
CA ARG A 351 -11.57 18.86 -2.93
C ARG A 351 -11.67 17.84 -4.06
N GLU A 352 -12.58 16.88 -3.96
CA GLU A 352 -12.80 15.87 -4.99
C GLU A 352 -13.36 16.50 -6.29
N GLU A 353 -14.35 17.38 -6.21
CA GLU A 353 -14.92 18.10 -7.36
C GLU A 353 -13.90 18.98 -8.11
N HIS A 354 -12.90 19.49 -7.40
CA HIS A 354 -11.87 20.36 -7.96
C HIS A 354 -10.74 19.61 -8.68
N LYS A 355 -10.75 18.27 -8.70
CA LYS A 355 -9.78 17.48 -9.47
C LYS A 355 -10.02 17.59 -10.97
N ASP A 356 -8.92 17.58 -11.74
CA ASP A 356 -8.96 17.82 -13.19
C ASP A 356 -9.82 16.83 -13.96
N ILE A 357 -10.01 15.60 -13.47
CA ILE A 357 -10.92 14.61 -14.08
C ILE A 357 -12.35 15.14 -14.21
N TYR A 358 -12.87 15.70 -13.13
CA TYR A 358 -14.26 16.18 -13.07
C TYR A 358 -14.43 17.52 -13.79
N ARG A 359 -13.32 18.25 -13.99
CA ARG A 359 -13.29 19.48 -14.78
C ARG A 359 -13.13 19.23 -16.27
N ALA A 360 -12.34 18.22 -16.64
CA ALA A 360 -12.13 17.80 -18.02
C ALA A 360 -13.39 17.15 -18.61
N ILE A 361 -14.23 16.58 -17.74
CA ILE A 361 -15.51 15.97 -18.07
C ILE A 361 -16.57 16.65 -17.22
N PRO A 362 -16.98 17.88 -17.56
CA PRO A 362 -17.98 18.62 -16.79
C PRO A 362 -19.33 17.88 -16.81
N GLY A 363 -20.12 18.03 -15.73
CA GLY A 363 -21.44 17.44 -15.65
C GLY A 363 -21.44 15.92 -15.44
N LEU A 364 -20.49 15.40 -14.67
CA LEU A 364 -20.57 14.03 -14.14
C LEU A 364 -21.54 13.96 -12.96
N SER A 365 -22.20 12.82 -12.78
CA SER A 365 -23.08 12.59 -11.63
C SER A 365 -22.36 12.81 -10.31
N SER A 366 -23.07 13.31 -9.31
CA SER A 366 -22.60 13.37 -7.92
C SER A 366 -22.04 12.03 -7.41
N ARG A 367 -22.58 10.91 -7.92
CA ARG A 367 -22.11 9.55 -7.60
C ARG A 367 -20.65 9.29 -7.99
N ALA A 368 -20.14 9.95 -9.04
CA ALA A 368 -18.77 9.76 -9.51
C ALA A 368 -17.71 10.21 -8.48
N HIS A 369 -18.10 11.00 -7.47
CA HIS A 369 -17.26 11.45 -6.35
C HIS A 369 -17.29 10.47 -5.16
N LEU A 370 -18.37 9.70 -5.04
CA LEU A 370 -18.72 8.94 -3.84
C LEU A 370 -17.63 7.93 -3.39
N PRO A 371 -16.99 7.12 -4.24
CA PRO A 371 -15.98 6.16 -3.77
C PRO A 371 -14.79 6.83 -3.09
N ARG A 372 -14.29 7.95 -3.64
CA ARG A 372 -13.16 8.68 -3.03
C ARG A 372 -13.59 9.36 -1.73
N VAL A 373 -14.79 9.95 -1.70
CA VAL A 373 -15.34 10.54 -0.47
C VAL A 373 -15.46 9.49 0.63
N LEU A 374 -16.03 8.32 0.34
CA LEU A 374 -16.18 7.24 1.32
C LEU A 374 -14.83 6.73 1.84
N HIS A 375 -13.81 6.60 0.97
CA HIS A 375 -12.48 6.24 1.43
C HIS A 375 -11.90 7.29 2.38
N GLU A 376 -12.06 8.57 2.08
CA GLU A 376 -11.53 9.66 2.91
C GLU A 376 -12.28 9.77 4.25
N VAL A 377 -13.60 9.58 4.22
CA VAL A 377 -14.43 9.46 5.43
C VAL A 377 -13.91 8.31 6.30
N GLN A 378 -13.81 7.10 5.76
CA GLN A 378 -13.31 5.96 6.53
C GLN A 378 -11.86 6.16 7.01
N ASN A 379 -10.99 6.83 6.25
CA ASN A 379 -9.63 7.16 6.68
C ASN A 379 -9.57 8.12 7.88
N ILE A 380 -10.62 8.92 8.10
CA ILE A 380 -10.74 9.86 9.22
C ILE A 380 -11.45 9.22 10.40
N PHE A 381 -12.60 8.58 10.15
CA PHE A 381 -13.50 8.07 11.19
C PHE A 381 -13.22 6.61 11.57
N GLY A 382 -12.41 5.89 10.79
CA GLY A 382 -12.14 4.45 10.93
C GLY A 382 -13.21 3.56 10.28
N TYR A 383 -14.44 4.06 10.14
CA TYR A 383 -15.58 3.43 9.47
C TYR A 383 -16.49 4.52 8.88
N VAL A 384 -17.45 4.14 8.04
CA VAL A 384 -18.43 5.07 7.48
C VAL A 384 -19.60 5.19 8.47
N THR A 385 -19.60 6.25 9.29
CA THR A 385 -20.62 6.45 10.34
C THR A 385 -21.99 6.82 9.73
N PRO A 386 -23.12 6.50 10.40
CA PRO A 386 -24.45 6.91 9.95
C PRO A 386 -24.58 8.41 9.71
N GLU A 387 -24.00 9.22 10.59
CA GLU A 387 -24.02 10.68 10.50
C GLU A 387 -23.22 11.16 9.29
N ALA A 388 -22.07 10.53 8.99
CA ALA A 388 -21.32 10.82 7.78
C ALA A 388 -22.12 10.46 6.51
N VAL A 389 -22.89 9.36 6.52
CA VAL A 389 -23.79 9.00 5.41
C VAL A 389 -24.87 10.05 5.21
N GLU A 390 -25.51 10.54 6.28
CA GLU A 390 -26.50 11.61 6.20
C GLU A 390 -25.90 12.87 5.56
N ARG A 391 -24.72 13.30 6.02
CA ARG A 391 -24.03 14.46 5.46
C ARG A 391 -23.62 14.26 3.99
N ILE A 392 -23.22 13.05 3.58
CA ILE A 392 -22.96 12.70 2.17
C ILE A 392 -24.21 12.79 1.32
N VAL A 393 -25.34 12.25 1.81
CA VAL A 393 -26.64 12.26 1.13
C VAL A 393 -27.12 13.69 0.92
N ASP A 394 -27.05 14.51 1.97
CA ASP A 394 -27.42 15.92 1.92
C ASP A 394 -26.50 16.73 1.00
N HIS A 395 -25.19 16.47 1.01
CA HIS A 395 -24.25 17.21 0.18
C HIS A 395 -24.43 16.89 -1.30
N PHE A 396 -24.44 15.60 -1.66
CA PHE A 396 -24.49 15.17 -3.05
C PHE A 396 -25.92 15.08 -3.63
N GLN A 397 -26.94 15.24 -2.79
CA GLN A 397 -28.36 15.13 -3.16
C GLN A 397 -28.66 13.78 -3.85
N ILE A 398 -28.16 12.69 -3.25
CA ILE A 398 -28.29 11.32 -3.76
C ILE A 398 -29.20 10.49 -2.87
N ASP A 399 -29.80 9.42 -3.41
CA ASP A 399 -30.64 8.54 -2.62
C ASP A 399 -29.78 7.80 -1.56
N PRO A 400 -30.16 7.80 -0.26
CA PRO A 400 -29.43 7.09 0.78
C PRO A 400 -29.27 5.59 0.47
N VAL A 401 -30.22 4.98 -0.26
CA VAL A 401 -30.15 3.57 -0.69
C VAL A 401 -28.95 3.34 -1.62
N ASP A 402 -28.58 4.31 -2.46
CA ASP A 402 -27.43 4.17 -3.34
C ASP A 402 -26.12 4.15 -2.55
N VAL A 403 -26.01 5.00 -1.52
CA VAL A 403 -24.82 5.06 -0.64
C VAL A 403 -24.69 3.76 0.15
N ILE A 404 -25.79 3.31 0.77
CA ILE A 404 -25.82 2.07 1.54
C ILE A 404 -25.48 0.88 0.64
N ARG A 405 -26.08 0.81 -0.57
CA ARG A 405 -25.77 -0.25 -1.53
C ARG A 405 -24.32 -0.23 -1.95
N LEU A 406 -23.72 0.95 -2.14
CA LEU A 406 -22.30 1.07 -2.46
C LEU A 406 -21.45 0.50 -1.34
N ILE A 407 -21.66 0.95 -0.09
CA ILE A 407 -20.95 0.46 1.10
C ILE A 407 -21.08 -1.07 1.20
N ALA A 408 -22.28 -1.61 1.05
CA ALA A 408 -22.54 -3.05 1.13
C ALA A 408 -21.93 -3.87 -0.03
N SER A 409 -21.62 -3.24 -1.16
CA SER A 409 -21.08 -3.94 -2.35
C SER A 409 -19.56 -4.11 -2.33
N TYR A 410 -18.86 -3.49 -1.39
CA TYR A 410 -17.40 -3.44 -1.35
C TYR A 410 -16.88 -3.84 0.04
N LYS A 411 -16.06 -4.89 0.10
CA LYS A 411 -15.58 -5.50 1.36
C LYS A 411 -14.78 -4.55 2.25
N GLN A 412 -14.17 -3.51 1.66
CA GLN A 412 -13.32 -2.58 2.41
C GLN A 412 -14.04 -1.38 3.00
N PHE A 413 -15.31 -1.14 2.66
CA PHE A 413 -16.10 -0.15 3.40
C PHE A 413 -16.73 -0.83 4.61
N SER A 414 -16.47 -0.28 5.80
CA SER A 414 -17.09 -0.74 7.05
C SER A 414 -18.19 0.22 7.47
N ALA A 415 -19.38 -0.31 7.75
CA ALA A 415 -20.45 0.44 8.42
C ALA A 415 -20.37 0.31 9.95
N ASP A 416 -19.61 -0.68 10.44
CA ASP A 416 -19.45 -0.96 11.86
C ASP A 416 -18.10 -0.45 12.37
N ARG A 417 -18.09 -0.02 13.64
CA ARG A 417 -16.85 0.37 14.32
C ARG A 417 -15.98 -0.87 14.52
N GLY A 418 -14.78 -0.86 13.93
CA GLY A 418 -13.79 -1.92 14.10
C GLY A 418 -13.15 -1.92 15.50
N GLY A 419 -12.36 -2.95 15.77
CA GLY A 419 -11.53 -3.03 16.98
C GLY A 419 -10.43 -1.96 17.00
N ASP A 420 -9.94 -1.60 18.19
CA ASP A 420 -8.82 -0.67 18.37
C ASP A 420 -7.53 -1.17 17.68
N ILE A 421 -7.41 -2.49 17.52
CA ILE A 421 -6.33 -3.16 16.79
C ILE A 421 -6.96 -4.09 15.75
N ILE A 422 -6.70 -3.84 14.48
CA ILE A 422 -7.19 -4.68 13.37
C ILE A 422 -6.03 -5.47 12.77
N ILE A 423 -6.19 -6.79 12.70
CA ILE A 423 -5.25 -7.74 12.09
C ILE A 423 -5.87 -8.28 10.80
N TYR A 424 -5.26 -7.99 9.66
CA TYR A 424 -5.73 -8.53 8.39
C TYR A 424 -4.95 -9.81 8.02
N VAL A 425 -5.64 -10.90 7.71
CA VAL A 425 -5.01 -12.19 7.37
C VAL A 425 -5.24 -12.51 5.89
N CYS A 426 -4.19 -12.82 5.13
CA CYS A 426 -4.30 -13.03 3.68
C CYS A 426 -4.82 -14.43 3.30
N LYS A 427 -6.00 -14.53 2.67
CA LYS A 427 -6.62 -15.78 2.15
C LYS A 427 -6.11 -16.24 0.78
N GLY A 428 -5.07 -15.60 0.24
CA GLY A 428 -4.53 -15.93 -1.08
C GLY A 428 -4.05 -17.38 -1.18
N THR A 429 -4.08 -17.97 -2.37
CA THR A 429 -3.76 -19.40 -2.61
C THR A 429 -2.42 -19.84 -1.99
N ALA A 430 -1.38 -19.02 -2.13
CA ALA A 430 -0.07 -19.31 -1.55
C ALA A 430 -0.08 -19.30 -0.01
N CYS A 431 -0.88 -18.43 0.62
CA CYS A 431 -1.06 -18.39 2.07
C CYS A 431 -1.88 -19.58 2.56
N PHE A 432 -2.95 -19.94 1.84
CA PHE A 432 -3.78 -21.11 2.15
C PHE A 432 -2.95 -22.39 2.17
N LEU A 433 -2.16 -22.64 1.12
CA LEU A 433 -1.28 -23.83 1.03
C LEU A 433 -0.16 -23.84 2.08
N ARG A 434 0.15 -22.70 2.71
CA ARG A 434 1.21 -22.57 3.72
C ARG A 434 0.69 -22.48 5.16
N GLY A 435 -0.59 -22.77 5.38
CA GLY A 435 -1.16 -22.91 6.73
C GLY A 435 -1.87 -21.66 7.26
N GLN A 436 -2.41 -20.82 6.38
CA GLN A 436 -3.22 -19.68 6.80
C GLN A 436 -4.50 -20.08 7.59
N PRO A 437 -5.23 -21.15 7.28
CA PRO A 437 -6.39 -21.56 8.09
C PRO A 437 -6.04 -21.83 9.56
N GLU A 438 -4.89 -22.44 9.81
CA GLU A 438 -4.36 -22.68 11.16
C GLU A 438 -4.00 -21.37 11.86
N LEU A 439 -3.44 -20.41 11.12
CA LEU A 439 -3.11 -19.07 11.59
C LEU A 439 -4.36 -18.33 12.09
N SER A 440 -5.43 -18.30 11.28
CA SER A 440 -6.68 -17.63 11.65
C SER A 440 -7.39 -18.29 12.82
N ARG A 441 -7.45 -19.62 12.85
CA ARG A 441 -7.99 -20.36 14.00
C ARG A 441 -7.25 -20.00 15.28
N LYS A 442 -5.92 -19.94 15.21
CA LYS A 442 -5.10 -19.59 16.36
C LYS A 442 -5.32 -18.15 16.80
N ILE A 443 -5.53 -17.19 15.89
CA ILE A 443 -5.90 -15.82 16.26
C ILE A 443 -7.25 -15.81 16.98
N ALA A 444 -8.26 -16.47 16.41
CA ALA A 444 -9.61 -16.55 16.99
C ALA A 444 -9.59 -17.12 18.42
N ASP A 445 -8.85 -18.21 18.63
CA ASP A 445 -8.69 -18.85 19.93
C ASP A 445 -8.03 -17.89 20.97
N GLU A 446 -6.99 -17.16 20.57
CA GLU A 446 -6.24 -16.26 21.47
C GLU A 446 -7.02 -14.99 21.84
N ILE A 447 -7.79 -14.43 20.89
CA ILE A 447 -8.62 -13.25 21.15
C ILE A 447 -10.01 -13.60 21.70
N MET A 448 -10.39 -14.89 21.69
CA MET A 448 -11.72 -15.40 22.08
C MET A 448 -12.86 -14.72 21.30
N ALA A 449 -12.68 -14.54 20.00
CA ALA A 449 -13.67 -13.96 19.10
C ALA A 449 -13.51 -14.51 17.68
N ASP A 450 -14.61 -14.61 16.96
CA ASP A 450 -14.62 -15.07 15.57
C ASP A 450 -14.12 -13.97 14.61
N GLU A 451 -13.90 -14.34 13.34
CA GLU A 451 -13.56 -13.39 12.28
C GLU A 451 -14.55 -12.22 12.25
N GLY A 452 -14.02 -11.00 12.17
CA GLY A 452 -14.81 -9.76 12.11
C GLY A 452 -15.38 -9.30 13.46
N GLN A 453 -15.25 -10.08 14.55
CA GLN A 453 -15.69 -9.66 15.88
C GLN A 453 -14.54 -9.01 16.67
N VAL A 454 -14.89 -8.06 17.55
CA VAL A 454 -13.93 -7.46 18.49
C VAL A 454 -13.78 -8.39 19.69
N GLY A 455 -12.59 -8.97 19.83
CA GLY A 455 -12.23 -9.85 20.92
C GLY A 455 -11.44 -9.14 22.04
N LYS A 456 -10.72 -9.96 22.80
CA LYS A 456 -9.90 -9.54 23.94
C LYS A 456 -8.92 -8.43 23.54
N GLY A 457 -8.83 -7.39 24.37
CA GLY A 457 -7.89 -6.28 24.17
C GLY A 457 -8.26 -5.32 23.05
N GLY A 458 -9.53 -5.31 22.62
CA GLY A 458 -9.99 -4.49 21.49
C GLY A 458 -9.46 -4.98 20.14
N VAL A 459 -8.98 -6.23 20.07
CA VAL A 459 -8.40 -6.80 18.85
C VAL A 459 -9.51 -7.40 18.00
N GLN A 460 -9.52 -7.05 16.72
CA GLN A 460 -10.35 -7.66 15.69
C GLN A 460 -9.42 -8.24 14.63
N PHE A 461 -9.76 -9.40 14.08
CA PHE A 461 -9.10 -9.88 12.87
C PHE A 461 -10.09 -10.05 11.73
N ILE A 462 -9.62 -9.79 10.53
CA ILE A 462 -10.42 -9.85 9.30
C ILE A 462 -9.59 -10.62 8.29
N GLU A 463 -10.14 -11.68 7.73
CA GLU A 463 -9.45 -12.36 6.65
C GLU A 463 -9.79 -11.66 5.32
N MET A 464 -8.75 -11.31 4.58
CA MET A 464 -8.84 -10.50 3.37
C MET A 464 -8.37 -11.29 2.15
N ASP A 465 -8.80 -10.84 0.99
CA ASP A 465 -8.31 -11.35 -0.28
C ASP A 465 -6.79 -11.17 -0.44
N CYS A 466 -6.24 -11.79 -1.48
CA CYS A 466 -4.80 -11.79 -1.72
C CYS A 466 -4.19 -10.37 -1.74
N PHE A 467 -3.20 -10.11 -0.89
CA PHE A 467 -2.44 -8.84 -0.84
C PHE A 467 -1.42 -8.70 -1.99
N GLY A 468 -1.29 -9.72 -2.84
CA GLY A 468 -0.27 -9.78 -3.89
C GLY A 468 1.15 -10.01 -3.38
N VAL A 469 1.41 -10.23 -2.09
CA VAL A 469 2.77 -10.50 -1.57
C VAL A 469 3.01 -12.00 -1.40
N CYS A 470 2.64 -12.80 -2.39
CA CYS A 470 2.62 -14.26 -2.28
C CYS A 470 4.00 -14.89 -2.02
N HIS A 471 5.09 -14.20 -2.36
CA HIS A 471 6.46 -14.61 -2.00
C HIS A 471 6.74 -14.56 -0.49
N LEU A 472 5.91 -13.84 0.28
CA LEU A 472 5.97 -13.75 1.75
C LEU A 472 5.00 -14.70 2.46
N ALA A 473 4.22 -15.52 1.74
CA ALA A 473 3.18 -16.35 2.33
C ALA A 473 3.68 -17.29 3.46
N PRO A 474 2.90 -17.50 4.55
CA PRO A 474 1.63 -16.82 4.91
C PRO A 474 1.84 -15.38 5.36
N VAL A 475 0.87 -14.50 5.07
CA VAL A 475 0.98 -13.06 5.34
C VAL A 475 -0.15 -12.55 6.25
N ILE A 476 0.26 -11.79 7.26
CA ILE A 476 -0.61 -10.93 8.08
C ILE A 476 -0.30 -9.47 7.74
N LYS A 477 -1.28 -8.58 7.70
CA LYS A 477 -1.09 -7.12 7.63
C LYS A 477 -1.60 -6.48 8.92
N THR A 478 -0.78 -5.66 9.58
CA THR A 478 -1.17 -4.84 10.73
C THR A 478 -0.83 -3.38 10.42
N ARG A 479 -1.81 -2.48 10.52
CA ARG A 479 -1.67 -1.08 10.04
C ARG A 479 -1.07 -1.06 8.61
N ASP A 480 0.05 -0.37 8.41
CA ASP A 480 0.76 -0.26 7.12
C ASP A 480 1.86 -1.31 6.92
N THR A 481 1.89 -2.39 7.72
CA THR A 481 3.00 -3.36 7.70
C THR A 481 2.53 -4.75 7.32
N PHE A 482 3.23 -5.38 6.36
CA PHE A 482 3.08 -6.80 6.04
C PHE A 482 4.06 -7.64 6.87
N LEU A 483 3.55 -8.68 7.49
CA LEU A 483 4.27 -9.67 8.28
C LEU A 483 4.21 -11.00 7.53
N GLY A 484 5.31 -11.33 6.84
CA GLY A 484 5.44 -12.57 6.08
C GLY A 484 5.90 -13.77 6.90
N ARG A 485 5.73 -14.96 6.32
CA ARG A 485 6.23 -16.27 6.79
C ARG A 485 5.79 -16.62 8.21
N ARG A 486 4.62 -16.13 8.62
CA ARG A 486 4.07 -16.36 9.97
C ARG A 486 3.47 -17.75 10.09
N LYS A 487 3.70 -18.38 11.23
CA LYS A 487 3.10 -19.64 11.65
C LYS A 487 2.09 -19.38 12.77
N ALA A 488 1.18 -20.32 12.98
CA ALA A 488 0.22 -20.26 14.09
C ALA A 488 0.93 -20.08 15.45
N GLU A 489 2.09 -20.70 15.62
CA GLU A 489 2.93 -20.60 16.84
C GLU A 489 3.40 -19.17 17.15
N ASP A 490 3.49 -18.28 16.13
CA ASP A 490 3.95 -16.90 16.30
C ASP A 490 2.85 -15.96 16.86
N ILE A 491 1.58 -16.38 16.78
CA ILE A 491 0.41 -15.53 17.06
C ILE A 491 0.36 -14.99 18.50
N PRO A 492 0.60 -15.80 19.56
CA PRO A 492 0.52 -15.29 20.93
C PRO A 492 1.50 -14.13 21.18
N MET A 493 2.71 -14.23 20.64
CA MET A 493 3.71 -13.16 20.76
C MET A 493 3.31 -11.92 19.95
N LEU A 494 2.77 -12.11 18.74
CA LEU A 494 2.28 -10.99 17.91
C LEU A 494 1.15 -10.21 18.61
N LEU A 495 0.17 -10.90 19.19
CA LEU A 495 -0.95 -10.27 19.89
C LEU A 495 -0.48 -9.50 21.13
N ASP A 496 0.42 -10.09 21.91
CA ASP A 496 1.04 -9.43 23.06
C ASP A 496 1.77 -8.15 22.65
N GLN A 497 2.49 -8.16 21.53
CA GLN A 497 3.16 -6.97 20.98
C GLN A 497 2.17 -5.89 20.53
N LEU A 498 1.09 -6.27 19.85
CA LEU A 498 0.08 -5.33 19.36
C LEU A 498 -0.67 -4.65 20.51
N MET A 499 -1.09 -5.42 21.53
CA MET A 499 -1.83 -4.91 22.69
C MET A 499 -1.00 -3.98 23.57
N LYS A 500 0.32 -4.19 23.65
CA LYS A 500 1.24 -3.33 24.42
C LYS A 500 1.60 -2.03 23.71
N GLY A 501 1.25 -1.88 22.42
CA GLY A 501 1.46 -0.67 21.64
C GLY A 501 2.91 -0.47 21.14
N PRO A 502 3.19 0.62 20.39
CA PRO A 502 4.51 0.92 19.82
C PRO A 502 5.59 1.27 20.86
N SER A 503 5.29 1.16 22.17
CA SER A 503 6.16 1.41 23.32
C SER A 503 6.93 0.17 23.81
N TYR A 504 6.85 -0.96 23.11
CA TYR A 504 7.76 -2.09 23.34
C TYR A 504 9.11 -1.85 22.64
N GLU A 505 9.84 -0.85 23.14
CA GLU A 505 11.20 -0.50 22.69
C GLU A 505 12.24 -0.96 23.72
N ASN A 506 13.39 -1.44 23.24
CA ASN A 506 14.55 -1.61 24.13
C ASN A 506 15.11 -0.21 24.51
N ARG A 507 15.90 -0.14 25.60
CA ARG A 507 16.39 1.15 26.13
C ARG A 507 17.27 1.94 25.15
N ILE A 508 17.93 1.24 24.21
CA ILE A 508 18.74 1.86 23.14
C ILE A 508 17.84 2.58 22.14
N MET A 509 16.76 1.92 21.68
CA MET A 509 15.78 2.54 20.77
C MET A 509 15.06 3.71 21.44
N PHE A 510 14.74 3.58 22.72
CA PHE A 510 14.16 4.66 23.52
C PHE A 510 15.09 5.89 23.58
N LEU A 511 16.38 5.70 23.91
CA LEU A 511 17.36 6.79 23.92
C LEU A 511 17.62 7.38 22.54
N ASP A 512 17.69 6.55 21.49
CA ASP A 512 17.85 7.03 20.12
C ASP A 512 16.61 7.79 19.62
N ARG A 513 15.42 7.40 20.08
CA ARG A 513 14.18 8.14 19.81
C ARG A 513 14.21 9.51 20.49
N ILE A 514 14.58 9.58 21.77
CA ILE A 514 14.79 10.86 22.48
C ILE A 514 15.81 11.70 21.72
N ARG A 515 16.95 11.13 21.33
CA ARG A 515 17.96 11.83 20.51
C ARG A 515 17.39 12.44 19.23
N ARG A 516 16.53 11.70 18.51
CA ARG A 516 15.91 12.16 17.25
C ARG A 516 14.78 13.19 17.46
N MET A 517 14.21 13.22 18.66
CA MET A 517 13.16 14.15 19.09
C MET A 517 13.75 15.49 19.58
N LEU A 518 15.01 15.50 20.00
CA LEU A 518 15.70 16.70 20.45
C LEU A 518 16.05 17.61 19.27
N ALA A 519 15.70 18.89 19.40
CA ALA A 519 16.13 19.93 18.47
C ALA A 519 17.67 20.05 18.44
N PRO A 520 18.28 20.48 17.32
CA PRO A 520 19.73 20.68 17.24
C PRO A 520 20.27 21.54 18.39
N GLY A 521 21.32 21.09 19.06
CA GLY A 521 21.93 21.73 20.23
C GLY A 521 21.21 21.51 21.57
N HIS A 522 20.09 20.77 21.60
CA HIS A 522 19.36 20.47 22.83
C HIS A 522 19.72 19.12 23.45
N GLN A 523 19.41 18.99 24.74
CA GLN A 523 19.60 17.78 25.55
C GLN A 523 18.29 17.40 26.22
N SER A 524 18.06 16.12 26.44
CA SER A 524 16.93 15.63 27.23
C SER A 524 17.05 16.12 28.67
N ASP A 525 15.98 16.09 29.45
CA ASP A 525 16.10 16.11 30.90
C ASP A 525 16.74 14.79 31.40
N PRO A 526 17.29 14.73 32.63
CA PRO A 526 17.72 13.48 33.23
C PRO A 526 16.56 12.48 33.32
N ILE A 527 16.75 11.30 32.74
CA ILE A 527 15.70 10.28 32.61
C ILE A 527 15.69 9.43 33.87
N GLU A 528 14.72 9.67 34.75
CA GLU A 528 14.67 9.11 36.11
C GLU A 528 14.57 7.57 36.16
N GLU A 529 14.02 6.96 35.12
CA GLU A 529 13.85 5.51 34.98
C GLU A 529 15.10 4.79 34.42
N LEU A 530 16.08 5.54 33.89
CA LEU A 530 17.33 5.01 33.35
C LEU A 530 18.48 5.26 34.33
N ARG A 531 18.50 4.51 35.44
CA ARG A 531 19.59 4.62 36.42
C ARG A 531 20.73 3.66 36.11
N ILE A 532 21.96 4.16 36.11
CA ILE A 532 23.17 3.35 35.93
C ILE A 532 23.30 2.37 37.09
N LYS A 533 23.42 1.08 36.78
CA LYS A 533 23.71 0.01 37.72
C LYS A 533 25.21 -0.30 37.74
N SER A 534 25.82 -0.38 36.55
CA SER A 534 27.26 -0.56 36.43
C SER A 534 27.79 0.11 35.16
N LEU A 535 29.02 0.60 35.22
CA LEU A 535 29.76 1.14 34.07
C LEU A 535 31.06 0.34 33.96
N THR A 536 31.32 -0.20 32.77
CA THR A 536 32.52 -0.99 32.51
C THR A 536 33.20 -0.48 31.23
N GLY A 537 34.44 -0.01 31.33
CA GLY A 537 35.23 0.44 30.16
C GLY A 537 36.20 -0.61 29.64
N ASP A 538 36.50 -0.55 28.35
CA ASP A 538 37.73 -1.15 27.80
C ASP A 538 38.89 -0.13 27.91
N ALA A 539 40.04 -0.56 28.43
CA ALA A 539 41.23 0.28 28.50
C ALA A 539 41.82 0.46 27.09
N SER A 540 41.73 1.69 26.56
CA SER A 540 42.53 2.32 25.49
C SER A 540 42.87 1.47 24.26
N GLY A 541 42.36 1.89 23.09
CA GLY A 541 42.63 1.28 21.80
C GLY A 541 44.10 1.25 21.37
N GLY A 542 44.43 0.27 20.53
CA GLY A 542 45.63 0.28 19.69
C GLY A 542 46.63 -0.84 19.90
N SER A 543 46.26 -2.11 19.65
CA SER A 543 47.11 -3.06 18.92
C SER A 543 46.38 -4.38 18.66
N ASN A 544 46.60 -4.92 17.47
CA ASN A 544 46.11 -6.22 17.02
C ASN A 544 46.89 -7.34 17.73
N GLN A 545 46.61 -7.59 19.02
CA GLN A 545 47.09 -8.79 19.72
C GLN A 545 46.00 -9.43 20.60
N PRO A 546 45.86 -10.78 20.57
CA PRO A 546 44.91 -11.49 21.41
C PRO A 546 45.39 -11.46 22.87
N LEU A 547 44.55 -10.95 23.77
CA LEU A 547 44.75 -11.06 25.23
C LEU A 547 44.48 -12.50 25.68
N ILE A 548 45.43 -13.40 25.48
CA ILE A 548 45.58 -14.62 26.29
C ILE A 548 47.06 -14.86 26.56
N SER A 549 47.51 -14.60 27.79
CA SER A 549 48.69 -15.24 28.36
C SER A 549 48.50 -15.40 29.87
N PHE A 550 48.35 -16.64 30.33
CA PHE A 550 48.44 -17.01 31.75
C PHE A 550 49.91 -17.11 32.17
N PRO A 551 50.27 -16.71 33.40
CA PRO A 551 51.41 -17.27 34.09
C PRO A 551 50.97 -18.12 35.30
N GLU A 552 51.51 -19.32 35.38
CA GLU A 552 51.45 -20.20 36.54
C GLU A 552 52.33 -19.69 37.70
N ALA A 553 51.77 -19.81 38.91
CA ALA A 553 52.42 -20.17 40.17
C ALA A 553 53.32 -19.17 40.95
N HIS A 554 52.84 -18.93 42.18
CA HIS A 554 53.52 -18.64 43.46
C HIS A 554 54.02 -17.22 43.84
N GLU A 555 53.40 -16.78 44.94
CA GLU A 555 53.98 -16.16 46.16
C GLU A 555 54.24 -14.65 46.24
N LYS A 556 53.72 -14.11 47.36
CA LYS A 556 53.96 -12.82 48.05
C LYS A 556 53.22 -11.61 47.49
N GLY A 557 52.22 -11.18 48.27
CA GLY A 557 51.34 -10.07 47.95
C GLY A 557 52.01 -8.71 47.99
N TYR A 558 51.47 -7.80 47.18
CA TYR A 558 51.30 -6.36 47.38
C TYR A 558 50.17 -5.89 46.43
N PRO A 559 49.38 -4.86 46.78
CA PRO A 559 48.13 -4.53 46.09
C PRO A 559 48.40 -3.82 44.76
N ILE A 560 47.68 -4.19 43.70
CA ILE A 560 47.67 -3.41 42.46
C ILE A 560 46.51 -2.44 42.55
N GLN A 561 46.86 -1.15 42.51
CA GLN A 561 45.95 -0.01 42.54
C GLN A 561 45.18 0.10 41.21
N ASP A 562 43.86 0.20 41.32
CA ASP A 562 43.02 0.89 40.35
C ASP A 562 43.56 2.32 40.16
N SER A 563 43.90 2.69 38.94
CA SER A 563 44.16 4.08 38.59
C SER A 563 43.39 4.49 37.35
N ASP A 564 42.55 5.51 37.58
CA ASP A 564 41.97 6.43 36.61
C ASP A 564 40.59 6.10 36.01
N VAL A 565 39.65 5.80 36.91
CA VAL A 565 38.44 6.63 37.01
C VAL A 565 38.36 7.11 38.46
N SER A 566 38.36 8.43 38.67
CA SER A 566 38.20 9.04 39.99
C SER A 566 37.06 8.36 40.76
N GLY A 567 37.37 7.79 41.92
CA GLY A 567 36.45 7.02 42.75
C GLY A 567 35.17 7.76 43.16
N LYS A 568 34.16 7.68 42.30
CA LYS A 568 32.76 7.98 42.56
C LYS A 568 31.93 6.92 41.87
N THR A 569 31.11 6.19 42.63
CA THR A 569 30.15 5.24 42.07
C THR A 569 29.11 6.02 41.27
N LEU A 570 29.10 5.85 39.94
CA LEU A 570 28.02 6.33 39.06
C LEU A 570 26.73 5.51 39.23
N GLU A 571 26.75 4.49 40.08
CA GLU A 571 25.60 3.66 40.43
C GLU A 571 24.46 4.54 41.01
N GLY A 572 23.27 4.44 40.42
CA GLY A 572 22.08 5.21 40.75
C GLY A 572 21.89 6.52 39.94
N ALA A 573 22.89 6.96 39.17
CA ALA A 573 22.83 8.17 38.34
C ALA A 573 21.81 8.05 37.20
N CYS A 574 21.04 9.10 36.95
CA CYS A 574 20.11 9.14 35.81
C CYS A 574 20.86 9.45 34.52
N LEU A 575 20.44 8.88 33.40
CA LEU A 575 21.02 9.19 32.10
C LEU A 575 20.37 10.42 31.45
N GLN A 576 21.17 11.17 30.73
CA GLN A 576 20.75 12.28 29.88
C GLN A 576 21.37 12.10 28.49
N ILE A 577 20.68 12.46 27.41
CA ILE A 577 21.20 12.35 26.04
C ILE A 577 21.03 13.66 25.27
N SER A 578 22.00 13.99 24.42
CA SER A 578 21.92 15.14 23.48
C SER A 578 21.45 14.71 22.09
N ASP A 579 20.99 15.67 21.30
CA ASP A 579 20.69 15.56 19.86
C ASP A 579 21.79 14.86 19.02
N THR A 580 23.04 15.11 19.39
CA THR A 580 24.24 14.55 18.75
C THR A 580 24.58 13.12 19.23
N GLY A 581 23.84 12.63 20.22
CA GLY A 581 23.98 11.31 20.81
C GLY A 581 24.95 11.23 21.97
N HIS A 582 25.50 12.35 22.47
CA HIS A 582 26.31 12.34 23.70
C HIS A 582 25.44 11.97 24.89
N VAL A 583 25.88 10.98 25.67
CA VAL A 583 25.23 10.47 26.87
C VAL A 583 25.98 10.96 28.11
N PHE A 584 25.24 11.47 29.08
CA PHE A 584 25.74 11.99 30.34
C PHE A 584 25.12 11.24 31.51
N ALA A 585 25.90 10.99 32.56
CA ALA A 585 25.41 10.63 33.88
C ALA A 585 25.11 11.91 34.66
N HIS A 586 23.92 11.98 35.23
CA HIS A 586 23.47 13.09 36.06
C HIS A 586 23.37 12.63 37.52
N ILE A 587 24.17 13.25 38.40
CA ILE A 587 24.20 12.97 39.84
C ILE A 587 24.09 14.31 40.58
N GLU A 588 22.97 14.50 41.29
CA GLU A 588 22.66 15.76 41.99
C GLU A 588 22.83 16.98 41.06
N ALA A 589 23.72 17.94 41.38
CA ALA A 589 23.97 19.14 40.57
C ALA A 589 25.20 19.00 39.63
N ARG A 590 25.68 17.78 39.39
CA ARG A 590 26.88 17.51 38.59
C ARG A 590 26.56 16.59 37.42
N ARG A 591 27.19 16.88 36.28
CA ARG A 591 27.08 16.12 35.03
C ARG A 591 28.43 15.51 34.67
N GLU A 592 28.43 14.26 34.24
CA GLU A 592 29.62 13.55 33.77
C GLU A 592 29.36 12.95 32.40
N PHE A 593 30.24 13.21 31.44
CA PHE A 593 30.11 12.68 30.08
C PHE A 593 30.56 11.22 30.02
N LEU A 594 29.69 10.35 29.50
CA LEU A 594 29.95 8.91 29.45
C LEU A 594 30.46 8.44 28.08
N GLY A 595 30.06 9.12 27.01
CA GLY A 595 30.38 8.76 25.63
C GLY A 595 29.21 9.03 24.68
N ARG A 596 29.40 8.81 23.38
CA ARG A 596 28.36 8.89 22.36
C ARG A 596 27.62 7.56 22.23
N LEU A 597 26.30 7.58 22.27
CA LEU A 597 25.44 6.40 22.14
C LEU A 597 25.74 5.64 20.84
N VAL A 598 25.98 4.33 20.95
CA VAL A 598 26.14 3.44 19.80
C VAL A 598 24.83 2.69 19.58
N THR A 599 24.05 3.14 18.60
CA THR A 599 22.68 2.64 18.37
C THR A 599 22.64 1.28 17.68
N GLY A 600 23.70 0.93 16.93
CA GLY A 600 23.88 -0.38 16.33
C GLY A 600 24.65 -1.31 17.24
N SER A 601 24.14 -1.63 18.43
CA SER A 601 24.83 -2.56 19.34
C SER A 601 23.89 -3.62 19.92
N LEU A 602 24.36 -4.86 20.04
CA LEU A 602 23.70 -5.93 20.78
C LEU A 602 24.47 -6.24 22.05
N CYS A 603 23.88 -5.93 23.21
CA CYS A 603 24.45 -6.22 24.52
C CYS A 603 23.97 -7.58 25.03
N PHE A 604 24.85 -8.34 25.68
CA PHE A 604 24.53 -9.67 26.21
C PHE A 604 25.38 -10.02 27.43
N HIS A 605 24.83 -10.87 28.28
CA HIS A 605 25.52 -11.49 29.40
C HIS A 605 26.04 -12.87 28.99
N PHE A 606 27.29 -13.17 29.33
CA PHE A 606 27.91 -14.47 29.08
C PHE A 606 28.68 -14.95 30.30
N SER A 607 28.87 -16.26 30.43
CA SER A 607 29.61 -16.87 31.54
C SER A 607 31.09 -17.02 31.20
N MET A 608 31.95 -16.58 32.12
CA MET A 608 33.39 -16.79 32.07
C MET A 608 33.75 -18.22 32.52
N PRO A 609 34.94 -18.74 32.14
CA PRO A 609 35.40 -20.06 32.59
C PRO A 609 35.51 -20.24 34.11
N ASP A 610 35.60 -19.13 34.86
CA ASP A 610 35.63 -19.12 36.32
C ASP A 610 34.23 -19.07 36.98
N GLY A 611 33.16 -19.16 36.17
CA GLY A 611 31.77 -19.17 36.63
C GLY A 611 31.14 -17.78 36.85
N ARG A 612 31.88 -16.68 36.64
CA ARG A 612 31.32 -15.31 36.76
C ARG A 612 30.60 -14.89 35.48
N THR A 613 29.48 -14.18 35.60
CA THR A 613 28.78 -13.57 34.46
C THR A 613 29.37 -12.20 34.15
N GLN A 614 29.67 -11.93 32.88
CA GLN A 614 30.12 -10.62 32.40
C GLN A 614 29.19 -10.07 31.31
N LEU A 615 29.19 -8.75 31.16
CA LEU A 615 28.49 -8.04 30.10
C LEU A 615 29.45 -7.81 28.93
N GLY A 616 29.01 -8.16 27.72
CA GLY A 616 29.69 -7.88 26.46
C GLY A 616 28.73 -7.25 25.45
N ALA A 617 29.28 -6.77 24.33
CA ALA A 617 28.47 -6.31 23.20
C ALA A 617 29.10 -6.58 21.84
N LEU A 618 28.24 -6.68 20.83
CA LEU A 618 28.60 -6.62 19.41
C LEU A 618 28.19 -5.27 18.86
N ILE A 619 29.09 -4.59 18.15
CA ILE A 619 28.76 -3.37 17.40
C ILE A 619 28.51 -3.77 15.96
N LEU A 620 27.36 -3.36 15.43
CA LEU A 620 26.83 -3.76 14.15
C LEU A 620 26.83 -2.58 13.18
N ASP A 621 27.03 -2.88 11.90
CA ASP A 621 26.73 -1.94 10.83
C ASP A 621 25.24 -1.88 10.50
N HIS A 622 24.86 -1.03 9.55
CA HIS A 622 23.47 -0.88 9.11
C HIS A 622 22.86 -2.14 8.46
N ALA A 623 23.67 -3.15 8.11
CA ALA A 623 23.24 -4.43 7.55
C ALA A 623 23.16 -5.55 8.62
N GLY A 624 23.44 -5.22 9.89
CA GLY A 624 23.48 -6.16 11.01
C GLY A 624 24.76 -7.00 11.07
N GLN A 625 25.81 -6.61 10.35
CA GLN A 625 27.10 -7.30 10.39
C GLN A 625 27.97 -6.80 11.54
N VAL A 626 28.66 -7.71 12.22
CA VAL A 626 29.54 -7.42 13.37
C VAL A 626 30.76 -6.63 12.88
N GLN A 627 30.80 -5.33 13.19
CA GLN A 627 31.94 -4.46 12.91
C GLN A 627 33.07 -4.65 13.91
N THR A 628 32.73 -4.69 15.20
CA THR A 628 33.66 -4.85 16.31
C THR A 628 32.96 -5.49 17.50
N VAL A 629 33.74 -5.97 18.44
CA VAL A 629 33.29 -6.68 19.63
C VAL A 629 33.86 -6.01 20.87
N VAL A 630 33.08 -5.96 21.93
CA VAL A 630 33.42 -5.28 23.19
C VAL A 630 33.31 -6.29 24.32
N ARG A 631 34.43 -6.54 25.01
CA ARG A 631 34.53 -7.51 26.11
C ARG A 631 33.85 -8.86 25.85
N THR A 632 34.33 -9.61 24.87
CA THR A 632 33.84 -10.97 24.58
C THR A 632 34.93 -11.99 24.90
N PRO A 633 34.59 -13.17 25.46
CA PRO A 633 35.59 -14.17 25.85
C PRO A 633 36.12 -14.96 24.64
N PHE A 634 35.38 -14.90 23.53
CA PHE A 634 35.76 -15.43 22.23
C PHE A 634 36.19 -14.28 21.33
N PRO A 635 37.49 -14.05 21.13
CA PRO A 635 37.92 -13.26 19.99
C PRO A 635 37.54 -14.05 18.74
N PHE A 636 36.66 -13.50 17.91
CA PHE A 636 36.53 -13.95 16.53
C PHE A 636 37.94 -13.96 15.92
N ALA A 637 38.25 -14.95 15.07
CA ALA A 637 39.52 -14.91 14.34
C ALA A 637 39.62 -13.52 13.66
N PRO A 638 40.72 -12.76 13.81
CA PRO A 638 40.86 -11.45 13.16
C PRO A 638 40.53 -11.51 11.66
N ASP A 639 40.78 -12.65 11.03
CA ASP A 639 40.43 -12.94 9.64
C ASP A 639 38.92 -12.96 9.35
N GLU A 640 38.04 -13.28 10.31
CA GLU A 640 36.58 -13.24 10.13
C GLU A 640 36.03 -11.80 10.14
N LEU A 641 36.55 -10.94 11.02
CA LEU A 641 36.15 -9.53 11.10
C LEU A 641 36.81 -8.65 10.02
N ASN A 642 37.94 -9.08 9.45
CA ASN A 642 38.65 -8.41 8.35
C ASN A 642 38.18 -8.85 6.95
N ARG A 643 37.22 -9.78 6.84
CA ARG A 643 36.63 -10.20 5.56
C ARG A 643 35.67 -9.16 4.99
N THR A 644 35.49 -9.21 3.67
CA THR A 644 34.56 -8.35 2.91
C THR A 644 33.09 -8.55 3.31
N MET A 645 32.73 -9.72 3.85
CA MET A 645 31.45 -9.97 4.53
C MET A 645 31.76 -10.40 5.96
N LYS A 646 31.31 -9.61 6.92
CA LYS A 646 31.46 -9.91 8.35
C LYS A 646 30.27 -10.74 8.85
N PRO A 647 30.44 -11.52 9.94
CA PRO A 647 29.35 -12.31 10.52
C PRO A 647 28.13 -11.44 10.85
N ARG A 648 26.90 -11.94 10.66
CA ARG A 648 25.68 -11.23 11.06
C ARG A 648 25.29 -11.61 12.48
N ALA A 649 24.80 -10.66 13.27
CA ALA A 649 24.30 -10.95 14.61
C ALA A 649 22.80 -10.68 14.71
N TYR A 650 22.10 -11.54 15.43
CA TYR A 650 20.65 -11.45 15.64
C TYR A 650 20.27 -11.96 17.04
N VAL A 651 19.03 -11.70 17.47
CA VAL A 651 18.52 -12.17 18.75
C VAL A 651 17.42 -13.19 18.49
N GLU A 652 17.59 -14.41 19.01
CA GLU A 652 16.61 -15.49 18.89
C GLU A 652 16.53 -16.24 20.23
N GLY A 653 15.32 -16.44 20.76
CA GLY A 653 15.11 -17.14 22.03
C GLY A 653 15.79 -16.49 23.24
N ASN A 654 15.88 -15.15 23.28
CA ASN A 654 16.58 -14.36 24.30
C ASN A 654 18.11 -14.60 24.37
N MET A 655 18.68 -15.17 23.30
CA MET A 655 20.12 -15.33 23.11
C MET A 655 20.57 -14.47 21.93
N VAL A 656 21.77 -13.90 22.03
CA VAL A 656 22.45 -13.26 20.90
C VAL A 656 23.17 -14.35 20.12
N TRP A 657 22.80 -14.49 18.85
CA TRP A 657 23.39 -15.41 17.89
C TRP A 657 24.24 -14.64 16.88
N VAL A 658 25.28 -15.30 16.39
CA VAL A 658 26.09 -14.81 15.27
C VAL A 658 26.19 -15.87 14.19
N ASP A 659 25.73 -15.52 12.99
CA ASP A 659 25.86 -16.32 11.79
C ASP A 659 27.31 -16.29 11.30
N ARG A 660 28.01 -17.38 11.57
CA ARG A 660 29.35 -17.64 11.06
C ARG A 660 29.27 -18.48 9.79
N PHE A 661 30.38 -18.58 9.07
CA PHE A 661 30.47 -19.39 7.85
C PHE A 661 30.26 -20.89 8.10
N ASP A 662 30.49 -21.36 9.33
CA ASP A 662 30.30 -22.73 9.81
C ASP A 662 28.95 -22.96 10.50
N GLY A 663 28.07 -21.95 10.53
CA GLY A 663 26.72 -22.01 11.12
C GLY A 663 26.47 -20.96 12.21
N PRO A 664 25.22 -20.86 12.69
CA PRO A 664 24.86 -19.94 13.77
C PRO A 664 25.49 -20.36 15.10
N PHE A 665 26.09 -19.40 15.81
CA PHE A 665 26.76 -19.61 17.09
C PHE A 665 26.14 -18.71 18.18
N PRO A 666 25.69 -19.28 19.33
CA PRO A 666 25.14 -18.50 20.43
C PRO A 666 26.26 -17.90 21.27
N ILE A 667 26.22 -16.58 21.50
CA ILE A 667 27.27 -15.84 22.20
C ILE A 667 26.93 -15.55 23.65
N GLY A 668 25.65 -15.30 23.97
CA GLY A 668 25.23 -15.00 25.35
C GLY A 668 23.76 -14.61 25.43
N GLY A 669 23.24 -14.49 26.65
CA GLY A 669 21.86 -14.06 26.89
C GLY A 669 21.71 -12.57 26.60
N TYR A 670 20.75 -12.19 25.76
CA TYR A 670 20.52 -10.79 25.40
C TYR A 670 20.15 -9.94 26.62
N SER A 671 20.70 -8.73 26.68
CA SER A 671 20.47 -7.79 27.78
C SER A 671 19.84 -6.49 27.28
N ALA A 672 18.54 -6.34 27.52
CA ALA A 672 17.79 -5.11 27.18
C ALA A 672 18.07 -3.93 28.12
N ASN A 673 18.70 -4.20 29.26
CA ASN A 673 19.08 -3.21 30.26
C ASN A 673 20.53 -2.76 30.09
N ALA A 674 21.18 -3.04 28.96
CA ALA A 674 22.54 -2.64 28.69
C ALA A 674 22.66 -1.84 27.39
N MET A 675 23.61 -0.91 27.35
CA MET A 675 23.93 -0.12 26.16
C MET A 675 25.44 0.09 26.02
N VAL A 676 25.85 0.48 24.81
CA VAL A 676 27.23 0.86 24.52
C VAL A 676 27.30 2.35 24.24
N VAL A 677 28.31 3.00 24.81
CA VAL A 677 28.73 4.35 24.45
C VAL A 677 30.18 4.33 23.98
N GLN A 678 30.52 5.19 23.01
CA GLN A 678 31.87 5.35 22.50
C GLN A 678 32.48 6.63 23.07
N ASP A 679 33.67 6.55 23.67
CA ASP A 679 34.38 7.71 24.19
C ASP A 679 35.09 8.52 23.08
N GLU A 680 35.62 9.69 23.44
CA GLU A 680 36.31 10.59 22.48
C GLU A 680 37.59 9.99 21.90
N SER A 681 38.18 8.98 22.56
CA SER A 681 39.36 8.26 22.07
C SER A 681 39.02 7.09 21.14
N GLY A 682 37.73 6.84 20.89
CA GLY A 682 37.22 5.74 20.08
C GLY A 682 37.03 4.43 20.85
N GLY A 683 37.30 4.40 22.16
CA GLY A 683 37.07 3.27 23.05
C GLY A 683 35.58 3.07 23.35
N TYR A 684 35.19 1.84 23.71
CA TYR A 684 33.80 1.51 24.04
C TYR A 684 33.63 1.31 25.54
N ARG A 685 32.50 1.80 26.07
CA ARG A 685 32.06 1.58 27.45
C ARG A 685 30.68 0.95 27.46
N LEU A 686 30.52 -0.06 28.31
CA LEU A 686 29.26 -0.76 28.55
C LEU A 686 28.59 -0.17 29.78
N ILE A 687 27.34 0.24 29.63
CA ILE A 687 26.49 0.76 30.72
C ILE A 687 25.38 -0.25 30.96
N GLU A 688 25.32 -0.82 32.15
CA GLU A 688 24.18 -1.59 32.63
C GLU A 688 23.25 -0.67 33.42
N LEU A 689 21.94 -0.78 33.19
CA LEU A 689 20.90 0.01 33.82
C LEU A 689 20.06 -0.83 34.77
N SER A 690 19.52 -0.17 35.80
CA SER A 690 18.56 -0.77 36.74
C SER A 690 17.11 -0.68 36.23
N GLY A 691 16.25 -1.56 36.74
CA GLY A 691 14.82 -1.65 36.39
C GLY A 691 14.45 -2.96 35.68
N PRO A 692 13.14 -3.21 35.45
CA PRO A 692 12.67 -4.45 34.82
C PRO A 692 13.21 -4.55 33.37
N PRO A 693 13.57 -5.75 32.90
CA PRO A 693 13.99 -5.96 31.52
C PRO A 693 12.82 -5.68 30.57
N THR A 694 13.03 -4.83 29.56
CA THR A 694 12.15 -4.76 28.39
C THR A 694 12.51 -5.91 27.43
N GLN A 695 11.56 -6.50 26.71
CA GLN A 695 11.90 -7.62 25.80
C GLN A 695 12.68 -7.10 24.58
N ALA A 696 13.42 -8.00 23.91
CA ALA A 696 14.10 -7.70 22.66
C ALA A 696 13.11 -7.12 21.63
N PRO A 697 13.53 -6.14 20.80
CA PRO A 697 12.65 -5.62 19.76
C PRO A 697 12.26 -6.76 18.81
N PRO A 698 10.98 -6.88 18.40
CA PRO A 698 10.65 -7.72 17.26
C PRO A 698 11.39 -7.22 16.03
N GLU A 699 11.77 -8.13 15.14
CA GLU A 699 12.32 -7.79 13.83
C GLU A 699 11.36 -6.88 13.08
N ARG A 700 11.62 -5.57 13.11
CA ARG A 700 11.03 -4.62 12.17
C ARG A 700 11.78 -4.80 10.86
N GLU A 701 11.22 -5.58 9.94
CA GLU A 701 11.47 -5.27 8.54
C GLU A 701 10.77 -3.93 8.27
N GLU A 702 11.57 -2.88 8.03
CA GLU A 702 11.06 -1.63 7.48
C GLU A 702 10.21 -2.00 6.26
N GLY A 703 8.88 -1.83 6.37
CA GLY A 703 7.92 -2.23 5.35
C GLY A 703 8.43 -1.86 3.96
N LEU A 704 8.64 -2.87 3.11
CA LEU A 704 8.99 -2.77 1.69
C LEU A 704 9.93 -1.62 1.29
N LYS A 705 10.87 -1.22 2.16
CA LYS A 705 12.09 -0.59 1.69
C LYS A 705 12.95 -1.73 1.16
N VAL A 706 12.81 -1.99 -0.13
CA VAL A 706 13.97 -2.42 -0.90
C VAL A 706 14.97 -1.26 -0.81
N ARG A 707 15.73 -1.17 0.31
CA ARG A 707 16.82 -0.22 0.42
C ARG A 707 17.83 -0.61 -0.64
N GLY A 708 18.15 0.38 -1.48
CA GLY A 708 19.18 0.29 -2.49
C GLY A 708 20.49 -0.25 -1.90
N ALA A 709 21.14 -1.07 -2.71
CA ALA A 709 22.42 -1.73 -2.47
C ALA A 709 22.39 -2.98 -1.56
N MET A 710 21.44 -3.90 -1.77
CA MET A 710 21.83 -5.31 -1.66
C MET A 710 22.90 -5.59 -2.73
N ARG A 711 24.09 -6.04 -2.33
CA ARG A 711 24.82 -6.98 -3.18
C ARG A 711 23.89 -8.18 -3.31
N GLU A 712 23.23 -8.28 -4.46
CA GLU A 712 22.35 -9.39 -4.84
C GLU A 712 23.02 -10.72 -4.42
N ALA A 713 22.32 -11.53 -3.63
CA ALA A 713 22.82 -12.85 -3.29
C ALA A 713 23.09 -13.62 -4.60
N PRO A 714 24.13 -14.48 -4.68
CA PRO A 714 24.45 -15.21 -5.92
C PRO A 714 23.24 -15.93 -6.53
N GLU A 715 22.40 -16.53 -5.68
CA GLU A 715 21.17 -17.23 -6.06
C GLU A 715 20.09 -16.30 -6.65
N GLU A 716 19.96 -15.07 -6.12
CA GLU A 716 19.03 -14.06 -6.64
C GLU A 716 19.51 -13.54 -8.01
N LYS A 717 20.82 -13.36 -8.15
CA LYS A 717 21.43 -12.95 -9.42
C LYS A 717 21.21 -14.00 -10.51
N ASP A 718 21.30 -15.29 -10.17
CA ASP A 718 21.07 -16.38 -11.11
C ASP A 718 19.59 -16.54 -11.44
N PHE A 719 18.68 -16.40 -10.47
CA PHE A 719 17.22 -16.32 -10.69
C PHE A 719 16.84 -15.20 -11.67
N LEU A 720 17.45 -14.03 -11.56
CA LEU A 720 17.20 -12.90 -12.46
C LEU A 720 17.81 -13.09 -13.86
N LYS A 721 19.01 -13.69 -13.95
CA LYS A 721 19.71 -13.91 -15.23
C LYS A 721 19.04 -14.93 -16.14
N LEU A 722 18.36 -15.93 -15.57
CA LEU A 722 17.72 -16.99 -16.36
C LEU A 722 16.41 -16.53 -17.03
N GLN A 723 15.89 -15.36 -16.66
CA GLN A 723 14.67 -14.80 -17.23
C GLN A 723 14.93 -14.04 -18.55
N ASP A 724 13.91 -13.96 -19.42
CA ASP A 724 14.04 -13.26 -20.70
C ASP A 724 13.96 -11.72 -20.55
N ARG A 725 13.25 -11.23 -19.52
CA ARG A 725 13.16 -9.81 -19.09
C ARG A 725 13.05 -8.76 -20.20
N LEU A 726 12.12 -8.89 -21.14
CA LEU A 726 11.93 -7.92 -22.21
C LEU A 726 11.29 -6.62 -21.68
N LEU A 727 10.19 -6.76 -20.94
CA LEU A 727 9.41 -5.67 -20.38
C LEU A 727 10.05 -5.13 -19.10
N LEU A 728 10.40 -6.03 -18.17
CA LEU A 728 11.09 -5.69 -16.92
C LEU A 728 12.55 -5.27 -17.15
N GLY A 729 13.11 -5.52 -18.33
CA GLY A 729 14.45 -5.07 -18.73
C GLY A 729 14.46 -3.84 -19.64
N PHE A 730 13.32 -3.29 -20.03
CA PHE A 730 13.25 -2.12 -20.93
C PHE A 730 13.88 -0.87 -20.31
N SER A 731 13.51 -0.56 -19.06
CA SER A 731 14.14 0.46 -18.22
C SER A 731 14.60 -0.18 -16.89
N SER A 732 15.67 0.33 -16.31
CA SER A 732 16.18 -0.16 -15.04
C SER A 732 15.17 0.15 -13.93
N ALA A 733 14.80 -0.86 -13.13
CA ALA A 733 13.88 -0.67 -11.99
C ALA A 733 14.41 0.34 -10.94
N LYS A 734 15.73 0.54 -10.86
CA LYS A 734 16.33 1.49 -9.91
C LYS A 734 16.14 2.92 -10.43
N GLY A 735 15.29 3.69 -9.76
CA GLY A 735 15.07 5.09 -10.06
C GLY A 735 14.04 5.34 -11.15
N SER A 736 13.43 4.33 -11.76
CA SER A 736 12.40 4.51 -12.81
C SER A 736 11.08 5.10 -12.30
N GLU A 737 10.90 5.21 -10.97
CA GLU A 737 9.87 6.04 -10.35
C GLU A 737 10.16 7.55 -10.43
N ASN A 738 11.37 7.92 -10.85
CA ASN A 738 11.78 9.29 -11.15
C ASN A 738 11.78 9.50 -12.67
N ILE A 739 11.02 10.51 -13.11
CA ILE A 739 10.88 10.85 -14.52
C ILE A 739 12.20 11.12 -15.24
N ASP A 740 13.16 11.79 -14.61
CA ASP A 740 14.43 12.17 -15.26
C ASP A 740 15.30 10.93 -15.50
N ALA A 741 15.32 9.99 -14.55
CA ALA A 741 15.99 8.72 -14.72
C ALA A 741 15.34 7.87 -15.82
N TYR A 742 14.01 7.86 -15.91
CA TYR A 742 13.29 7.17 -16.99
C TYR A 742 13.56 7.80 -18.37
N VAL A 743 13.55 9.14 -18.47
CA VAL A 743 13.87 9.87 -19.70
C VAL A 743 15.33 9.64 -20.13
N ALA A 744 16.28 9.65 -19.18
CA ALA A 744 17.70 9.38 -19.47
C ALA A 744 17.94 7.99 -20.06
N GLN A 745 17.02 7.04 -19.83
CA GLN A 745 17.07 5.68 -20.37
C GLN A 745 16.30 5.53 -21.69
N GLY A 746 15.83 6.64 -22.27
CA GLY A 746 15.05 6.64 -23.52
C GLY A 746 13.53 6.59 -23.33
N GLY A 747 13.03 6.71 -22.09
CA GLY A 747 11.62 6.89 -21.82
C GLY A 747 11.05 8.16 -22.45
N TYR A 748 9.80 8.13 -22.90
CA TYR A 748 9.11 9.20 -23.66
C TYR A 748 9.72 9.58 -25.01
N HIS A 749 10.89 9.04 -25.39
CA HIS A 749 11.48 9.25 -26.71
C HIS A 749 10.54 8.77 -27.83
N THR A 750 9.87 7.64 -27.61
CA THR A 750 8.89 7.09 -28.55
C THR A 750 7.73 8.05 -28.79
N VAL A 751 7.26 8.74 -27.75
CA VAL A 751 6.20 9.75 -27.88
C VAL A 751 6.68 10.92 -28.75
N ARG A 752 7.90 11.42 -28.49
CA ARG A 752 8.50 12.50 -29.28
C ARG A 752 8.59 12.15 -30.76
N ARG A 753 9.00 10.92 -31.07
CA ARG A 753 9.02 10.35 -32.41
C ARG A 753 7.65 10.29 -33.08
N VAL A 754 6.66 9.71 -32.39
CA VAL A 754 5.27 9.64 -32.89
C VAL A 754 4.70 11.04 -33.17
N LEU A 755 5.10 12.05 -32.40
CA LEU A 755 4.70 13.44 -32.58
C LEU A 755 5.54 14.22 -33.62
N GLY A 756 6.57 13.60 -34.21
CA GLY A 756 7.47 14.28 -35.17
C GLY A 756 8.44 15.30 -34.55
N LEU A 757 8.60 15.28 -33.22
CA LEU A 757 9.46 16.23 -32.49
C LEU A 757 10.96 15.94 -32.63
N GLU A 758 11.32 14.85 -33.31
CA GLU A 758 12.70 14.46 -33.65
C GLU A 758 13.06 14.80 -35.11
N GLY A 759 12.21 15.56 -35.82
CA GLY A 759 12.43 15.99 -37.20
C GLY A 759 11.88 15.04 -38.27
N GLU A 760 11.24 13.94 -37.86
CA GLU A 760 10.42 13.08 -38.73
C GLU A 760 8.97 13.59 -38.84
N ASP A 761 8.23 13.18 -39.87
CA ASP A 761 6.80 13.53 -39.98
C ASP A 761 6.00 12.89 -38.82
N PRO A 762 5.05 13.60 -38.20
CA PRO A 762 4.18 13.03 -37.18
C PRO A 762 3.45 11.80 -37.71
N TRP A 763 3.46 10.73 -36.93
CA TRP A 763 2.86 9.46 -37.33
C TRP A 763 1.33 9.61 -37.38
N ASN A 764 0.70 9.05 -38.41
CA ASN A 764 -0.75 8.97 -38.41
C ASN A 764 -1.23 7.93 -37.37
N PRO A 765 -2.40 8.13 -36.74
CA PRO A 765 -2.94 7.19 -35.77
C PRO A 765 -3.06 5.75 -36.29
N GLU A 766 -3.36 5.58 -37.58
CA GLU A 766 -3.44 4.27 -38.24
C GLU A 766 -2.08 3.54 -38.29
N ALA A 767 -0.96 4.23 -38.48
CA ALA A 767 0.37 3.59 -38.43
C ALA A 767 0.70 3.12 -37.03
N ILE A 768 0.38 3.91 -35.99
CA ILE A 768 0.59 3.49 -34.59
C ILE A 768 -0.20 2.19 -34.33
N ILE A 769 -1.49 2.16 -34.69
CA ILE A 769 -2.33 0.98 -34.53
C ILE A 769 -1.82 -0.19 -35.38
N GLY A 770 -1.34 0.09 -36.60
CA GLY A 770 -0.73 -0.87 -37.51
C GLY A 770 0.50 -1.54 -36.90
N GLU A 771 1.39 -0.79 -36.27
CA GLU A 771 2.56 -1.33 -35.54
C GLU A 771 2.11 -2.21 -34.36
N ILE A 772 1.14 -1.77 -33.55
CA ILE A 772 0.61 -2.59 -32.44
C ILE A 772 -0.04 -3.89 -32.95
N ALA A 773 -0.74 -3.84 -34.09
CA ALA A 773 -1.32 -5.02 -34.72
C ALA A 773 -0.24 -5.97 -35.28
N ALA A 774 0.76 -5.43 -35.98
CA ALA A 774 1.89 -6.17 -36.54
C ALA A 774 2.75 -6.83 -35.46
N ALA A 775 2.83 -6.21 -34.27
CA ALA A 775 3.49 -6.76 -33.10
C ALA A 775 2.76 -7.98 -32.50
N ARG A 776 1.53 -8.27 -32.95
CA ARG A 776 0.67 -9.35 -32.43
C ARG A 776 0.47 -9.26 -30.92
N LEU A 777 0.37 -8.03 -30.39
CA LEU A 777 0.09 -7.79 -28.98
C LEU A 777 -1.33 -8.27 -28.65
N ARG A 778 -1.45 -9.16 -27.67
CA ARG A 778 -2.71 -9.61 -27.09
C ARG A 778 -2.83 -9.06 -25.67
N GLY A 779 -4.05 -8.70 -25.25
CA GLY A 779 -4.30 -8.14 -23.92
C GLY A 779 -3.81 -9.06 -22.80
N ARG A 780 -3.06 -8.50 -21.85
CA ARG A 780 -2.35 -9.24 -20.80
C ARG A 780 -3.16 -9.56 -19.54
N GLY A 781 -4.35 -8.97 -19.40
CA GLY A 781 -5.29 -9.27 -18.31
C GLY A 781 -6.09 -10.58 -18.47
N GLY A 782 -5.51 -11.62 -19.10
CA GLY A 782 -6.10 -12.95 -19.20
C GLY A 782 -6.88 -13.29 -20.48
N ALA A 783 -7.79 -12.42 -20.95
CA ALA A 783 -8.65 -12.75 -22.09
C ALA A 783 -7.94 -12.86 -23.45
N GLY A 784 -6.70 -12.34 -23.57
CA GLY A 784 -5.91 -12.46 -24.79
C GLY A 784 -6.53 -11.82 -26.05
N PHE A 785 -7.38 -10.79 -25.94
CA PHE A 785 -7.94 -10.15 -27.14
C PHE A 785 -6.87 -9.36 -27.93
N PRO A 786 -6.83 -9.40 -29.28
CA PRO A 786 -5.85 -8.65 -30.06
C PRO A 786 -5.94 -7.13 -29.85
N THR A 787 -4.87 -6.51 -29.33
CA THR A 787 -4.87 -5.10 -28.90
C THR A 787 -5.04 -4.15 -30.08
N GLY A 788 -4.35 -4.39 -31.20
CA GLY A 788 -4.47 -3.55 -32.40
C GLY A 788 -5.90 -3.49 -32.96
N ARG A 789 -6.60 -4.63 -33.00
CA ARG A 789 -8.03 -4.68 -33.41
C ARG A 789 -8.92 -3.89 -32.47
N LYS A 790 -8.64 -3.94 -31.16
CA LYS A 790 -9.39 -3.18 -30.15
C LYS A 790 -9.20 -1.68 -30.33
N TRP A 791 -7.96 -1.26 -30.60
CA TRP A 791 -7.61 0.15 -30.81
C TRP A 791 -8.21 0.69 -32.10
N ASP A 792 -8.18 -0.09 -33.19
CA ASP A 792 -8.84 0.31 -34.45
C ASP A 792 -10.36 0.47 -34.27
N GLY A 793 -11.01 -0.47 -33.58
CA GLY A 793 -12.43 -0.33 -33.23
C GLY A 793 -12.73 0.92 -32.40
N MET A 794 -11.86 1.25 -31.44
CA MET A 794 -11.97 2.48 -30.64
C MET A 794 -11.73 3.75 -31.48
N ARG A 795 -10.75 3.75 -32.38
CA ARG A 795 -10.46 4.87 -33.28
C ARG A 795 -11.67 5.15 -34.17
N GLN A 796 -12.27 4.11 -34.74
CA GLN A 796 -13.45 4.21 -35.60
C GLN A 796 -14.75 4.53 -34.86
N ALA A 797 -14.80 4.31 -33.54
CA ALA A 797 -15.99 4.59 -32.75
C ALA A 797 -16.36 6.08 -32.79
N THR A 798 -17.61 6.36 -33.14
CA THR A 798 -18.19 7.71 -33.07
C THR A 798 -18.76 7.93 -31.67
N CYS A 799 -18.41 9.04 -31.03
CA CYS A 799 -19.00 9.42 -29.75
C CYS A 799 -20.44 9.91 -29.96
N THR A 800 -21.41 9.04 -29.67
CA THR A 800 -22.84 9.37 -29.66
C THR A 800 -23.23 9.90 -28.28
N ILE A 801 -23.83 11.08 -28.25
CA ILE A 801 -24.36 11.70 -27.03
C ILE A 801 -25.87 11.47 -27.01
N LEU A 802 -26.40 10.95 -25.91
CA LEU A 802 -27.85 10.84 -25.70
C LEU A 802 -28.36 11.95 -24.79
N GLU A 803 -29.66 12.24 -24.87
CA GLU A 803 -30.32 13.21 -23.98
C GLU A 803 -30.20 12.84 -22.50
N LYS A 804 -30.11 11.55 -22.19
CA LYS A 804 -29.93 11.04 -20.82
C LYS A 804 -28.49 11.09 -20.31
N ASP A 805 -27.53 11.49 -21.15
CA ASP A 805 -26.13 11.57 -20.75
C ASP A 805 -25.89 12.90 -20.06
N GLU A 806 -25.37 12.88 -18.85
CA GLU A 806 -25.15 14.11 -18.08
C GLU A 806 -24.04 14.96 -18.72
N ASN A 807 -22.95 14.33 -19.17
CA ASN A 807 -21.92 15.00 -19.95
C ASN A 807 -22.29 15.06 -21.43
N GLN A 808 -22.29 16.27 -22.01
CA GLN A 808 -22.64 16.53 -23.41
C GLN A 808 -21.41 16.67 -24.33
N ASP A 809 -20.20 16.37 -23.85
CA ASP A 809 -18.98 16.50 -24.66
C ASP A 809 -18.71 15.29 -25.56
N ARG A 810 -18.08 15.55 -26.70
CA ARG A 810 -17.62 14.51 -27.65
C ARG A 810 -16.19 14.09 -27.33
N ILE A 811 -16.05 13.32 -26.27
CA ILE A 811 -14.75 12.82 -25.79
C ILE A 811 -14.64 11.30 -25.87
N LYS A 812 -13.40 10.82 -25.94
CA LYS A 812 -13.04 9.41 -25.81
C LYS A 812 -12.16 9.24 -24.58
N LEU A 813 -12.33 8.12 -23.90
CA LEU A 813 -11.70 7.84 -22.61
C LEU A 813 -10.79 6.60 -22.70
N ILE A 814 -9.82 6.52 -21.80
CA ILE A 814 -8.97 5.36 -21.59
C ILE A 814 -9.13 4.88 -20.15
N VAL A 815 -9.17 3.56 -19.97
CA VAL A 815 -9.13 2.91 -18.65
C VAL A 815 -7.98 1.92 -18.65
N ALA A 816 -7.04 2.11 -17.73
CA ALA A 816 -6.06 1.11 -17.36
C ALA A 816 -6.57 0.31 -16.16
N ASN A 817 -6.78 -0.98 -16.38
CA ASN A 817 -7.19 -1.91 -15.33
C ASN A 817 -5.94 -2.41 -14.58
N GLY A 818 -5.77 -1.94 -13.35
CA GLY A 818 -4.80 -2.40 -12.35
C GLY A 818 -5.48 -3.04 -11.13
N ASP A 819 -6.73 -3.49 -11.28
CA ASP A 819 -7.42 -4.34 -10.30
C ASP A 819 -6.95 -5.79 -10.45
N GLU A 820 -5.69 -6.03 -10.05
CA GLU A 820 -5.07 -7.36 -10.04
C GLU A 820 -5.64 -8.18 -8.89
N GLY A 821 -6.91 -8.57 -9.05
CA GLY A 821 -7.68 -9.24 -8.02
C GLY A 821 -7.33 -10.72 -7.84
N ASP A 822 -6.70 -11.37 -8.84
CA ASP A 822 -6.43 -12.81 -8.83
C ASP A 822 -5.47 -13.20 -7.68
N PRO A 823 -5.91 -14.04 -6.73
CA PRO A 823 -5.01 -14.72 -5.81
C PRO A 823 -3.81 -15.35 -6.50
N GLY A 824 -2.62 -15.00 -6.01
CA GLY A 824 -1.36 -15.44 -6.63
C GLY A 824 -0.80 -14.49 -7.68
N ALA A 825 -1.48 -13.41 -8.08
CA ALA A 825 -0.96 -12.42 -9.04
C ALA A 825 -0.45 -11.15 -8.32
N PHE A 826 0.67 -10.59 -8.80
CA PHE A 826 1.25 -9.33 -8.31
C PHE A 826 2.18 -8.62 -9.31
N MET A 827 2.06 -8.94 -10.60
CA MET A 827 2.87 -8.33 -11.65
C MET A 827 2.43 -6.91 -11.97
N ASP A 828 1.12 -6.66 -11.98
CA ASP A 828 0.57 -5.33 -12.23
C ASP A 828 0.93 -4.39 -11.09
N ARG A 829 0.85 -4.86 -9.83
CA ARG A 829 1.37 -4.09 -8.68
C ARG A 829 2.80 -3.65 -8.91
N THR A 830 3.64 -4.59 -9.33
CA THR A 830 5.08 -4.36 -9.49
C THR A 830 5.35 -3.38 -10.63
N LEU A 831 4.61 -3.47 -11.75
CA LEU A 831 4.72 -2.48 -12.82
C LEU A 831 4.27 -1.09 -12.38
N ILE A 832 3.15 -0.98 -11.63
CA ILE A 832 2.67 0.31 -11.10
C ILE A 832 3.69 0.89 -10.11
N GLN A 833 4.26 0.06 -9.25
CA GLN A 833 5.18 0.49 -8.20
C GLN A 833 6.58 0.84 -8.74
N GLU A 834 7.13 0.04 -9.64
CA GLU A 834 8.51 0.20 -10.11
C GLU A 834 8.61 0.96 -11.45
N ARG A 835 7.62 0.83 -12.33
CA ARG A 835 7.67 1.38 -13.71
C ARG A 835 6.43 2.21 -14.06
N PRO A 836 5.99 3.14 -13.20
CA PRO A 836 4.77 3.90 -13.45
C PRO A 836 4.85 4.76 -14.73
N HIS A 837 6.01 5.36 -15.03
CA HIS A 837 6.18 6.17 -16.25
C HIS A 837 6.03 5.38 -17.55
N GLN A 838 6.44 4.10 -17.56
CA GLN A 838 6.27 3.24 -18.74
C GLN A 838 4.79 2.92 -19.01
N ILE A 839 3.99 2.75 -17.95
CA ILE A 839 2.53 2.61 -18.08
C ILE A 839 1.92 3.92 -18.62
N LEU A 840 2.32 5.06 -18.04
CA LEU A 840 1.82 6.38 -18.46
C LEU A 840 2.18 6.70 -19.92
N GLU A 841 3.40 6.39 -20.35
CA GLU A 841 3.84 6.54 -21.74
C GLU A 841 2.99 5.67 -22.68
N GLY A 842 2.74 4.41 -22.32
CA GLY A 842 1.88 3.52 -23.10
C GLY A 842 0.43 4.01 -23.20
N MET A 843 -0.14 4.51 -22.11
CA MET A 843 -1.47 5.13 -22.11
C MET A 843 -1.51 6.39 -22.98
N LEU A 844 -0.46 7.20 -22.94
CA LEU A 844 -0.37 8.41 -23.75
C LEU A 844 -0.30 8.09 -25.25
N ILE A 845 0.52 7.12 -25.66
CA ILE A 845 0.57 6.65 -27.05
C ILE A 845 -0.79 6.12 -27.50
N ALA A 846 -1.47 5.36 -26.64
CA ALA A 846 -2.83 4.89 -26.92
C ALA A 846 -3.81 6.06 -27.11
N ALA A 847 -3.69 7.11 -26.29
CA ALA A 847 -4.52 8.30 -26.39
C ALA A 847 -4.35 9.02 -27.72
N ILE A 848 -3.10 9.19 -28.16
CA ILE A 848 -2.76 9.75 -29.47
C ILE A 848 -3.37 8.88 -30.59
N ALA A 849 -3.23 7.56 -30.50
CA ALA A 849 -3.70 6.62 -31.52
C ALA A 849 -5.23 6.55 -31.67
N VAL A 850 -5.99 6.73 -30.58
CA VAL A 850 -7.46 6.62 -30.62
C VAL A 850 -8.19 7.96 -30.53
N GLY A 851 -7.46 9.05 -30.28
CA GLY A 851 -8.01 10.39 -30.07
C GLY A 851 -8.71 10.54 -28.70
N ALA A 852 -8.16 9.91 -27.65
CA ALA A 852 -8.67 10.08 -26.30
C ALA A 852 -8.04 11.29 -25.60
N ARG A 853 -8.83 11.95 -24.75
CA ARG A 853 -8.38 13.14 -24.00
C ARG A 853 -8.15 12.89 -22.52
N TYR A 854 -8.60 11.74 -22.04
CA TYR A 854 -8.66 11.47 -20.62
C TYR A 854 -8.48 9.98 -20.30
N GLY A 855 -7.74 9.70 -19.23
CA GLY A 855 -7.43 8.36 -18.75
C GLY A 855 -7.78 8.14 -17.27
N VAL A 856 -8.22 6.95 -16.93
CA VAL A 856 -8.37 6.48 -15.55
C VAL A 856 -7.49 5.26 -15.33
N ILE A 857 -6.68 5.25 -14.28
CA ILE A 857 -6.03 4.03 -13.80
C ILE A 857 -6.82 3.54 -12.59
N TYR A 858 -7.56 2.45 -12.74
CA TYR A 858 -8.30 1.85 -11.65
C TYR A 858 -7.38 0.85 -10.93
N VAL A 859 -7.08 1.10 -9.66
CA VAL A 859 -6.13 0.32 -8.86
C VAL A 859 -6.82 -0.14 -7.59
N ARG A 860 -6.63 -1.40 -7.21
CA ARG A 860 -7.19 -1.94 -5.97
C ARG A 860 -6.57 -1.29 -4.72
N LYS A 861 -7.38 -1.04 -3.69
CA LYS A 861 -6.96 -0.32 -2.48
C LYS A 861 -5.90 -1.06 -1.65
N GLU A 862 -5.72 -2.37 -1.83
CA GLU A 862 -4.64 -3.13 -1.19
C GLU A 862 -3.23 -2.67 -1.63
N TYR A 863 -3.12 -1.93 -2.74
CA TYR A 863 -1.84 -1.49 -3.31
C TYR A 863 -1.49 -0.04 -2.97
N GLU A 864 -1.70 0.38 -1.73
CA GLU A 864 -1.52 1.78 -1.27
C GLU A 864 -0.13 2.35 -1.62
N ASP A 865 0.94 1.58 -1.42
CA ASP A 865 2.30 2.01 -1.76
C ASP A 865 2.51 2.19 -3.27
N ALA A 866 1.94 1.29 -4.09
CA ALA A 866 2.03 1.39 -5.54
C ALA A 866 1.25 2.62 -6.04
N VAL A 867 0.09 2.91 -5.44
CA VAL A 867 -0.70 4.11 -5.73
C VAL A 867 0.08 5.37 -5.39
N ARG A 868 0.71 5.47 -4.21
CA ARG A 868 1.52 6.64 -3.84
C ARG A 868 2.64 6.91 -4.85
N ARG A 869 3.29 5.86 -5.37
CA ARG A 869 4.33 6.00 -6.41
C ARG A 869 3.74 6.41 -7.76
N LEU A 870 2.60 5.86 -8.13
CA LEU A 870 1.89 6.22 -9.36
C LEU A 870 1.41 7.69 -9.32
N GLU A 871 0.86 8.14 -8.20
CA GLU A 871 0.48 9.55 -7.97
C GLU A 871 1.68 10.46 -8.18
N ASN A 872 2.84 10.07 -7.64
CA ASN A 872 4.08 10.81 -7.84
C ASN A 872 4.53 10.85 -9.31
N ALA A 873 4.43 9.74 -10.03
CA ALA A 873 4.81 9.68 -11.44
C ALA A 873 3.87 10.50 -12.35
N ILE A 874 2.55 10.45 -12.10
CA ILE A 874 1.57 11.29 -12.80
C ILE A 874 1.90 12.76 -12.55
N PHE A 875 2.20 13.13 -11.30
CA PHE A 875 2.62 14.48 -10.96
C PHE A 875 3.87 14.91 -11.74
N GLN A 876 4.93 14.12 -11.71
CA GLN A 876 6.17 14.41 -12.43
C GLN A 876 5.93 14.57 -13.95
N ALA A 877 5.11 13.71 -14.54
CA ALA A 877 4.74 13.79 -15.95
C ALA A 877 3.95 15.07 -16.28
N ARG A 878 3.02 15.50 -15.42
CA ARG A 878 2.33 16.79 -15.57
C ARG A 878 3.30 17.96 -15.50
N ARG A 879 4.24 17.96 -14.55
CA ARG A 879 5.25 19.02 -14.37
C ARG A 879 6.17 19.16 -15.59
N LYS A 880 6.51 18.06 -16.27
CA LYS A 880 7.27 18.09 -17.53
C LYS A 880 6.41 18.41 -18.77
N GLY A 881 5.11 18.65 -18.61
CA GLY A 881 4.18 18.86 -19.71
C GLY A 881 3.93 17.62 -20.56
N TYR A 882 4.11 16.41 -20.02
CA TYR A 882 3.84 15.14 -20.72
C TYR A 882 2.39 14.68 -20.52
N LEU A 883 1.71 15.20 -19.50
CA LEU A 883 0.28 15.04 -19.24
C LEU A 883 -0.36 16.41 -19.02
N GLY A 884 -1.67 16.50 -19.23
CA GLY A 884 -2.44 17.74 -19.11
C GLY A 884 -2.74 18.35 -20.49
N ARG A 885 -2.58 19.68 -20.60
CA ARG A 885 -2.86 20.42 -21.83
C ARG A 885 -1.59 20.65 -22.65
N ASN A 886 -1.73 20.69 -23.97
CA ASN A 886 -0.64 20.94 -24.92
C ASN A 886 0.58 20.08 -24.63
N ILE A 887 0.35 18.77 -24.52
CA ILE A 887 1.40 17.83 -24.11
C ILE A 887 2.59 17.92 -25.08
N PHE A 888 3.80 17.88 -24.55
CA PHE A 888 5.04 18.13 -25.30
C PHE A 888 5.08 19.49 -26.04
N GLY A 889 4.27 20.47 -25.62
CA GLY A 889 4.17 21.78 -26.26
C GLY A 889 3.33 21.79 -27.55
N VAL A 890 2.67 20.69 -27.91
CA VAL A 890 1.86 20.58 -29.12
C VAL A 890 0.47 21.18 -28.88
N GLU A 891 0.14 22.27 -29.55
CA GLU A 891 -1.14 22.97 -29.37
C GLU A 891 -2.34 22.07 -29.72
N GLY A 892 -3.34 22.05 -28.84
CA GLY A 892 -4.59 21.29 -29.03
C GLY A 892 -4.50 19.79 -28.72
N LEU A 893 -3.30 19.27 -28.42
CA LEU A 893 -3.11 17.89 -27.97
C LEU A 893 -3.21 17.82 -26.44
N HIS A 894 -4.24 17.16 -25.94
CA HIS A 894 -4.53 17.08 -24.50
C HIS A 894 -4.72 15.63 -24.08
N PHE A 895 -4.03 15.21 -23.01
CA PHE A 895 -4.27 13.92 -22.37
C PHE A 895 -3.86 13.99 -20.90
N ASP A 896 -4.77 13.67 -19.99
CA ASP A 896 -4.48 13.62 -18.56
C ASP A 896 -5.04 12.33 -17.93
N VAL A 897 -4.52 11.96 -16.76
CA VAL A 897 -4.80 10.69 -16.09
C VAL A 897 -5.10 10.90 -14.60
N ASP A 898 -6.14 10.25 -14.09
CA ASP A 898 -6.41 10.16 -12.65
C ASP A 898 -6.43 8.69 -12.21
N ILE A 899 -6.24 8.49 -10.91
CA ILE A 899 -6.30 7.19 -10.28
C ILE A 899 -7.69 7.02 -9.66
N ARG A 900 -8.25 5.83 -9.75
CA ARG A 900 -9.46 5.45 -9.00
C ARG A 900 -9.13 4.25 -8.15
N LEU A 901 -9.34 4.38 -6.84
CA LEU A 901 -9.15 3.30 -5.89
C LEU A 901 -10.38 2.40 -5.92
N GLY A 902 -10.18 1.10 -6.07
CA GLY A 902 -11.21 0.10 -5.80
C GLY A 902 -11.39 -0.12 -4.30
N ALA A 903 -12.43 -0.84 -3.90
CA ALA A 903 -12.75 -1.07 -2.48
C ALA A 903 -12.91 -2.57 -2.14
N GLY A 904 -12.05 -3.42 -2.73
CA GLY A 904 -12.01 -4.86 -2.43
C GLY A 904 -13.19 -5.64 -3.01
N ALA A 905 -13.41 -5.51 -4.32
CA ALA A 905 -14.37 -6.34 -5.06
C ALA A 905 -13.69 -6.92 -6.30
N PHE A 906 -13.42 -8.24 -6.34
CA PHE A 906 -12.71 -8.87 -7.46
C PHE A 906 -13.43 -8.70 -8.79
N VAL A 907 -14.77 -8.73 -8.76
CA VAL A 907 -15.60 -8.53 -9.95
C VAL A 907 -15.37 -7.16 -10.61
N ALA A 908 -14.85 -6.17 -9.88
CA ALA A 908 -14.51 -4.86 -10.43
C ALA A 908 -13.45 -4.94 -11.54
N GLY A 909 -12.64 -6.00 -11.60
CA GLY A 909 -11.71 -6.25 -12.71
C GLY A 909 -12.40 -6.62 -14.03
N GLU A 910 -13.69 -6.95 -14.03
CA GLU A 910 -14.46 -7.24 -15.24
C GLU A 910 -14.74 -5.94 -16.03
N LYS A 911 -14.62 -6.00 -17.36
CA LYS A 911 -14.62 -4.83 -18.25
C LYS A 911 -15.86 -3.92 -18.14
N ARG A 912 -17.02 -4.42 -17.71
CA ARG A 912 -18.26 -3.65 -17.51
C ARG A 912 -18.41 -3.22 -16.05
N ALA A 913 -18.08 -4.10 -15.11
CA ALA A 913 -18.13 -3.79 -13.68
C ALA A 913 -17.19 -2.65 -13.30
N ILE A 914 -15.97 -2.61 -13.87
CA ILE A 914 -14.99 -1.54 -13.62
C ILE A 914 -15.53 -0.15 -13.97
N MET A 915 -16.34 -0.04 -15.03
CA MET A 915 -16.91 1.24 -15.47
C MET A 915 -17.88 1.76 -14.40
N ARG A 916 -18.74 0.88 -13.89
CA ARG A 916 -19.67 1.19 -12.81
C ARG A 916 -18.95 1.51 -11.50
N ALA A 917 -17.87 0.80 -11.21
CA ALA A 917 -17.05 1.09 -10.03
C ALA A 917 -16.43 2.49 -10.10
N ILE A 918 -15.89 2.88 -11.26
CA ILE A 918 -15.37 4.23 -11.52
C ILE A 918 -16.51 5.28 -11.42
N GLU A 919 -17.71 4.94 -11.88
CA GLU A 919 -18.93 5.77 -11.81
C GLU A 919 -19.52 5.92 -10.39
N GLY A 920 -18.93 5.25 -9.38
CA GLY A 920 -19.45 5.26 -8.02
C GLY A 920 -20.73 4.46 -7.82
N GLN A 921 -20.86 3.37 -8.58
CA GLN A 921 -21.91 2.38 -8.41
C GLN A 921 -21.33 1.05 -7.93
N ALA A 922 -22.22 0.14 -7.52
CA ALA A 922 -21.87 -1.25 -7.27
C ALA A 922 -21.18 -1.89 -8.50
N ALA A 923 -20.08 -2.60 -8.27
CA ALA A 923 -19.26 -3.26 -9.29
C ALA A 923 -19.98 -4.48 -9.90
N GLU A 924 -21.05 -4.25 -10.65
CA GLU A 924 -21.88 -5.31 -11.21
C GLU A 924 -21.94 -5.22 -12.74
N PRO A 925 -21.59 -6.28 -13.49
CA PRO A 925 -21.60 -6.24 -14.96
C PRO A 925 -22.97 -5.87 -15.55
N THR A 926 -23.04 -4.82 -16.38
CA THR A 926 -24.30 -4.44 -17.03
C THR A 926 -24.70 -5.46 -18.11
N LEU A 927 -25.89 -6.06 -17.97
CA LEU A 927 -26.44 -7.01 -18.93
C LEU A 927 -26.76 -6.33 -20.27
N ASN A 928 -26.50 -7.02 -21.37
CA ASN A 928 -26.77 -6.55 -22.74
C ASN A 928 -26.18 -5.17 -23.09
N ALA A 929 -25.20 -4.69 -22.33
CA ALA A 929 -24.54 -3.43 -22.62
C ALA A 929 -23.75 -3.50 -23.95
N PRO A 930 -23.75 -2.42 -24.74
CA PRO A 930 -22.93 -2.32 -25.94
C PRO A 930 -21.43 -2.47 -25.60
N SER A 931 -20.60 -2.65 -26.63
CA SER A 931 -19.15 -2.68 -26.43
C SER A 931 -18.69 -1.39 -25.77
N ASN A 932 -17.79 -1.48 -24.77
CA ASN A 932 -17.24 -0.31 -24.09
C ASN A 932 -16.51 0.64 -25.06
N THR A 933 -15.96 0.11 -26.17
CA THR A 933 -15.36 0.94 -27.24
C THR A 933 -16.38 1.81 -27.97
N GLN A 934 -17.68 1.49 -27.91
CA GLN A 934 -18.75 2.33 -28.44
C GLN A 934 -19.41 3.16 -27.34
N ARG A 935 -19.70 2.50 -26.21
CA ARG A 935 -20.32 3.10 -25.03
C ARG A 935 -19.87 2.37 -23.76
N GLY A 936 -18.91 2.96 -23.06
CA GLY A 936 -18.39 2.50 -21.78
C GLY A 936 -18.60 3.56 -20.71
N LEU A 937 -17.50 3.92 -20.02
CA LEU A 937 -17.48 4.90 -18.92
C LEU A 937 -18.25 6.19 -19.27
N TRP A 938 -19.22 6.56 -18.43
CA TRP A 938 -20.07 7.74 -18.56
C TRP A 938 -20.78 7.86 -19.92
N GLY A 939 -21.10 6.71 -20.53
CA GLY A 939 -21.75 6.67 -21.83
C GLY A 939 -20.84 7.11 -22.99
N LYS A 940 -19.52 7.24 -22.78
CA LYS A 940 -18.54 7.61 -23.81
C LYS A 940 -17.82 6.40 -24.37
N PRO A 941 -17.31 6.44 -25.61
CA PRO A 941 -16.36 5.45 -26.10
C PRO A 941 -15.15 5.36 -25.17
N THR A 942 -14.86 4.15 -24.68
CA THR A 942 -13.82 3.93 -23.66
C THR A 942 -12.92 2.76 -24.02
N LEU A 943 -11.62 3.02 -24.17
CA LEU A 943 -10.59 2.02 -24.40
C LEU A 943 -10.14 1.43 -23.07
N LEU A 944 -10.48 0.17 -22.82
CA LEU A 944 -10.00 -0.56 -21.65
C LEU A 944 -8.86 -1.50 -22.02
N ASN A 945 -7.72 -1.38 -21.34
CA ASN A 945 -6.61 -2.33 -21.38
C ASN A 945 -6.04 -2.54 -19.97
N ASN A 946 -5.36 -3.66 -19.74
CA ASN A 946 -4.65 -3.94 -18.49
C ASN A 946 -3.31 -3.17 -18.44
N VAL A 947 -2.77 -2.89 -17.25
CA VAL A 947 -1.54 -2.10 -17.09
C VAL A 947 -0.32 -2.73 -17.76
N GLU A 948 -0.12 -4.06 -17.70
CA GLU A 948 0.95 -4.76 -18.44
C GLU A 948 0.79 -4.56 -19.96
N THR A 949 -0.45 -4.48 -20.46
CA THR A 949 -0.70 -4.23 -21.89
C THR A 949 -0.21 -2.84 -22.31
N PHE A 950 -0.45 -1.80 -21.50
CA PHE A 950 0.07 -0.46 -21.77
C PHE A 950 1.59 -0.41 -21.64
N ALA A 951 2.18 -1.07 -20.64
CA ALA A 951 3.62 -1.08 -20.45
C ALA A 951 4.38 -1.69 -21.65
N ASN A 952 3.77 -2.59 -22.41
CA ASN A 952 4.37 -3.16 -23.63
C ASN A 952 4.42 -2.18 -24.81
N VAL A 953 3.58 -1.16 -24.85
CA VAL A 953 3.45 -0.24 -25.99
C VAL A 953 4.74 0.54 -26.27
N PRO A 954 5.39 1.20 -25.28
CA PRO A 954 6.66 1.88 -25.53
C PRO A 954 7.75 0.95 -26.06
N LEU A 955 7.85 -0.26 -25.51
CA LEU A 955 8.83 -1.27 -25.94
C LEU A 955 8.61 -1.67 -27.42
N ILE A 956 7.36 -1.92 -27.81
CA ILE A 956 6.99 -2.30 -29.19
C ILE A 956 7.45 -1.22 -30.17
N LEU A 957 7.10 0.04 -29.92
CA LEU A 957 7.41 1.12 -30.85
C LEU A 957 8.89 1.51 -30.82
N HIS A 958 9.57 1.34 -29.68
CA HIS A 958 11.00 1.59 -29.58
C HIS A 958 11.84 0.57 -30.36
N ARG A 959 11.48 -0.73 -30.30
CA ARG A 959 12.22 -1.82 -30.96
C ARG A 959 11.66 -2.22 -32.33
N GLY A 960 10.44 -1.78 -32.66
CA GLY A 960 9.70 -2.13 -33.87
C GLY A 960 8.82 -3.39 -33.71
N ALA A 961 7.67 -3.39 -34.38
CA ALA A 961 6.69 -4.47 -34.31
C ALA A 961 7.25 -5.85 -34.73
N GLY A 962 8.05 -5.90 -35.80
CA GLY A 962 8.65 -7.15 -36.29
C GLY A 962 9.58 -7.80 -35.28
N TRP A 963 10.38 -7.01 -34.56
CA TRP A 963 11.24 -7.51 -33.48
C TRP A 963 10.40 -8.11 -32.34
N TYR A 964 9.35 -7.40 -31.92
CA TYR A 964 8.51 -7.82 -30.80
C TYR A 964 7.71 -9.09 -31.14
N ALA A 965 7.13 -9.16 -32.34
CA ALA A 965 6.41 -10.34 -32.82
C ALA A 965 7.33 -11.57 -32.86
N ALA A 966 8.59 -11.42 -33.26
CA ALA A 966 9.59 -12.49 -33.26
C ALA A 966 9.99 -13.00 -31.86
N GLN A 967 9.63 -12.28 -30.78
CA GLN A 967 9.90 -12.72 -29.42
C GLN A 967 8.85 -13.71 -28.86
N GLY A 968 7.78 -14.01 -29.59
CA GLY A 968 6.69 -14.88 -29.12
C GLY A 968 6.36 -16.03 -30.08
N THR A 969 5.10 -16.46 -30.07
CA THR A 969 4.56 -17.53 -30.93
C THR A 969 3.98 -16.97 -32.23
N GLY A 970 3.45 -17.86 -33.09
CA GLY A 970 2.81 -17.47 -34.34
C GLY A 970 1.68 -16.44 -34.18
N ASN A 971 0.87 -16.55 -33.13
CA ASN A 971 -0.30 -15.69 -32.92
C ASN A 971 -0.15 -14.68 -31.77
N THR A 972 0.89 -14.83 -30.94
CA THR A 972 1.09 -14.01 -29.74
C THR A 972 2.53 -13.49 -29.69
N GLY A 973 2.72 -12.18 -29.86
CA GLY A 973 4.05 -11.56 -29.77
C GLY A 973 4.51 -11.28 -28.34
N GLY A 974 5.83 -11.14 -28.16
CA GLY A 974 6.46 -10.65 -26.93
C GLY A 974 6.60 -11.68 -25.80
N SER A 975 6.63 -11.15 -24.57
CA SER A 975 6.71 -11.90 -23.32
C SER A 975 5.47 -11.75 -22.45
N LYS A 976 5.41 -12.56 -21.41
CA LYS A 976 4.44 -12.51 -20.31
C LYS A 976 5.19 -12.54 -18.99
N ILE A 977 4.77 -11.70 -18.04
CA ILE A 977 5.20 -11.83 -16.65
C ILE A 977 4.32 -12.87 -15.96
N PHE A 978 4.94 -13.81 -15.26
CA PHE A 978 4.26 -14.76 -14.39
C PHE A 978 4.60 -14.49 -12.93
N SER A 979 3.60 -14.61 -12.07
CA SER A 979 3.79 -14.63 -10.63
C SER A 979 3.85 -16.07 -10.17
N VAL A 980 5.02 -16.51 -9.71
CA VAL A 980 5.29 -17.92 -9.41
C VAL A 980 5.38 -18.14 -7.90
N ALA A 981 4.56 -19.07 -7.40
CA ALA A 981 4.52 -19.49 -6.00
C ALA A 981 4.34 -21.01 -5.86
N GLY A 982 4.23 -21.49 -4.61
CA GLY A 982 4.05 -22.90 -4.30
C GLY A 982 5.36 -23.61 -3.92
N ILE A 983 5.52 -24.85 -4.39
CA ILE A 983 6.62 -25.76 -4.01
C ILE A 983 7.93 -25.56 -4.80
N VAL A 984 8.09 -24.45 -5.53
CA VAL A 984 9.35 -24.10 -6.21
C VAL A 984 10.36 -23.53 -5.22
N LYS A 985 11.67 -23.65 -5.50
CA LYS A 985 12.71 -23.13 -4.58
C LYS A 985 12.69 -21.60 -4.47
N HIS A 986 12.62 -20.91 -5.61
CA HIS A 986 12.54 -19.44 -5.66
C HIS A 986 11.18 -18.99 -6.18
N THR A 987 10.41 -18.31 -5.32
CA THR A 987 9.13 -17.68 -5.65
C THR A 987 9.34 -16.21 -6.03
N GLY A 988 8.57 -15.68 -6.97
CA GLY A 988 8.72 -14.29 -7.41
C GLY A 988 8.10 -14.03 -8.78
N LEU A 989 8.47 -12.90 -9.39
CA LEU A 989 8.13 -12.62 -10.77
C LEU A 989 9.11 -13.30 -11.72
N VAL A 990 8.57 -13.97 -12.73
CA VAL A 990 9.30 -14.64 -13.80
C VAL A 990 8.78 -14.12 -15.13
N GLU A 991 9.58 -13.31 -15.82
CA GLU A 991 9.25 -12.88 -17.19
C GLU A 991 9.86 -13.81 -18.23
N VAL A 992 9.01 -14.39 -19.06
CA VAL A 992 9.40 -15.29 -20.15
C VAL A 992 8.70 -14.96 -21.45
N ARG A 993 9.37 -15.23 -22.57
CA ARG A 993 8.81 -15.16 -23.92
C ARG A 993 7.66 -16.16 -24.10
N PHE A 994 6.64 -15.78 -24.87
CA PHE A 994 5.60 -16.72 -25.27
C PHE A 994 6.23 -17.91 -26.00
N GLY A 995 5.77 -19.13 -25.69
CA GLY A 995 6.31 -20.37 -26.23
C GLY A 995 7.25 -21.15 -25.28
N ARG A 996 7.80 -20.50 -24.25
CA ARG A 996 8.48 -21.17 -23.12
C ARG A 996 7.53 -22.12 -22.39
N THR A 997 8.03 -23.10 -21.65
CA THR A 997 7.17 -24.12 -21.00
C THR A 997 7.13 -23.98 -19.49
N LEU A 998 6.23 -24.72 -18.82
CA LEU A 998 6.21 -24.81 -17.36
C LEU A 998 7.53 -25.37 -16.80
N GLN A 999 8.16 -26.30 -17.54
CA GLN A 999 9.48 -26.82 -17.19
C GLN A 999 10.56 -25.73 -17.19
N ASP A 1000 10.53 -24.80 -18.15
CA ASP A 1000 11.46 -23.67 -18.19
C ASP A 1000 11.27 -22.77 -16.95
N ILE A 1001 10.02 -22.49 -16.56
CA ILE A 1001 9.71 -21.71 -15.36
C ILE A 1001 10.23 -22.41 -14.10
N ILE A 1002 10.00 -23.71 -13.95
CA ILE A 1002 10.52 -24.49 -12.81
C ILE A 1002 12.05 -24.41 -12.77
N HIS A 1003 12.72 -24.49 -13.93
CA HIS A 1003 14.17 -24.36 -14.02
C HIS A 1003 14.67 -22.97 -13.58
N ILE A 1004 14.03 -21.90 -14.06
CA ILE A 1004 14.33 -20.52 -13.65
C ILE A 1004 14.19 -20.37 -12.13
N CYS A 1005 13.17 -20.99 -11.54
CA CYS A 1005 12.94 -20.99 -10.10
C CYS A 1005 13.89 -21.88 -9.29
N GLY A 1006 14.93 -22.48 -9.90
CA GLY A 1006 15.89 -23.35 -9.21
C GLY A 1006 15.41 -24.78 -8.95
N GLY A 1007 14.27 -25.17 -9.53
CA GLY A 1007 13.64 -26.48 -9.35
C GLY A 1007 12.59 -26.53 -8.24
N ILE A 1008 12.26 -27.76 -7.83
CA ILE A 1008 11.31 -28.05 -6.75
C ILE A 1008 12.04 -28.08 -5.40
N GLN A 1009 11.36 -27.68 -4.33
CA GLN A 1009 11.86 -27.73 -2.96
C GLN A 1009 12.29 -29.14 -2.54
N GLU A 1010 13.31 -29.22 -1.68
CA GLU A 1010 13.82 -30.50 -1.18
C GLU A 1010 12.75 -31.28 -0.40
N GLY A 1011 12.72 -32.60 -0.60
CA GLY A 1011 11.72 -33.48 0.02
C GLY A 1011 10.29 -33.36 -0.52
N LYS A 1012 10.03 -32.45 -1.47
CA LYS A 1012 8.72 -32.32 -2.14
C LYS A 1012 8.74 -32.98 -3.52
N ARG A 1013 7.58 -33.43 -3.98
CA ARG A 1013 7.38 -33.93 -5.35
C ARG A 1013 6.26 -33.17 -6.05
N LEU A 1014 6.50 -32.83 -7.31
CA LEU A 1014 5.54 -32.10 -8.14
C LEU A 1014 4.32 -32.97 -8.49
N ALA A 1015 3.12 -32.49 -8.17
CA ALA A 1015 1.87 -33.13 -8.56
C ALA A 1015 1.14 -32.36 -9.67
N GLY A 1016 1.21 -31.02 -9.63
CA GLY A 1016 0.44 -30.18 -10.53
C GLY A 1016 0.76 -28.71 -10.46
N VAL A 1017 -0.07 -27.91 -11.13
CA VAL A 1017 -0.04 -26.46 -11.08
C VAL A 1017 -1.46 -25.91 -11.13
N GLN A 1018 -1.73 -24.90 -10.32
CA GLN A 1018 -2.88 -24.03 -10.51
C GLN A 1018 -2.49 -22.87 -11.42
N ILE A 1019 -3.26 -22.67 -12.48
CA ILE A 1019 -3.01 -21.68 -13.52
C ILE A 1019 -4.27 -20.88 -13.81
N GLY A 1020 -4.10 -19.57 -14.01
CA GLY A 1020 -5.18 -18.66 -14.42
C GLY A 1020 -6.03 -18.09 -13.29
N GLY A 1021 -5.48 -18.01 -12.07
CA GLY A 1021 -6.22 -17.51 -10.88
C GLY A 1021 -7.27 -18.49 -10.34
N PRO A 1022 -8.04 -18.11 -9.32
CA PRO A 1022 -9.04 -19.00 -8.69
C PRO A 1022 -10.15 -19.48 -9.60
N SER A 1023 -10.48 -18.75 -10.67
CA SER A 1023 -11.44 -19.18 -11.70
C SER A 1023 -10.77 -19.97 -12.84
N GLY A 1024 -9.46 -20.19 -12.74
CA GLY A 1024 -8.65 -20.98 -13.65
C GLY A 1024 -8.76 -22.49 -13.40
N ALA A 1025 -7.72 -23.23 -13.76
CA ALA A 1025 -7.70 -24.69 -13.71
C ALA A 1025 -6.61 -25.24 -12.78
N ILE A 1026 -6.89 -26.38 -12.15
CA ILE A 1026 -5.90 -27.19 -11.43
C ILE A 1026 -5.48 -28.33 -12.36
N LEU A 1027 -4.24 -28.29 -12.84
CA LEU A 1027 -3.71 -29.23 -13.83
C LEU A 1027 -2.76 -30.22 -13.17
N SER A 1028 -2.95 -31.51 -13.47
CA SER A 1028 -1.98 -32.55 -13.11
C SER A 1028 -0.78 -32.49 -14.06
N LEU A 1029 0.42 -32.56 -13.50
CA LEU A 1029 1.69 -32.62 -14.23
C LEU A 1029 2.34 -34.01 -14.13
N THR A 1030 1.58 -35.02 -13.71
CA THR A 1030 2.06 -36.38 -13.45
C THR A 1030 1.44 -37.40 -14.41
N GLY A 1031 2.02 -38.61 -14.43
CA GLY A 1031 1.53 -39.73 -15.24
C GLY A 1031 1.38 -39.37 -16.72
N ILE A 1032 0.22 -39.70 -17.30
CA ILE A 1032 -0.12 -39.42 -18.71
C ILE A 1032 -0.27 -37.93 -19.02
N ARG A 1033 -0.35 -37.05 -18.01
CA ARG A 1033 -0.50 -35.59 -18.16
C ARG A 1033 0.81 -34.82 -18.08
N SER A 1034 1.93 -35.51 -17.86
CA SER A 1034 3.27 -34.92 -17.82
C SER A 1034 3.66 -34.15 -19.08
N TYR A 1035 3.04 -34.41 -20.24
CA TYR A 1035 3.24 -33.63 -21.46
C TYR A 1035 2.95 -32.13 -21.27
N LEU A 1036 2.10 -31.77 -20.30
CA LEU A 1036 1.77 -30.37 -19.99
C LEU A 1036 2.97 -29.57 -19.47
N LEU A 1037 4.01 -30.23 -18.91
CA LEU A 1037 5.28 -29.58 -18.56
C LEU A 1037 5.99 -28.97 -19.78
N HIS A 1038 5.73 -29.55 -20.95
CA HIS A 1038 6.36 -29.20 -22.22
C HIS A 1038 5.40 -28.48 -23.17
N THR A 1039 4.14 -28.27 -22.77
CA THR A 1039 3.20 -27.47 -23.54
C THR A 1039 3.70 -26.01 -23.57
N PRO A 1040 3.79 -25.39 -24.76
CA PRO A 1040 4.15 -23.98 -24.88
C PRO A 1040 3.16 -23.10 -24.11
N LEU A 1041 3.68 -22.19 -23.28
CA LEU A 1041 2.90 -21.15 -22.62
C LEU A 1041 2.45 -20.15 -23.69
N ASP A 1042 1.23 -20.37 -24.17
CA ASP A 1042 0.52 -19.57 -25.16
C ASP A 1042 -0.99 -19.62 -24.86
N PHE A 1043 -1.72 -18.55 -25.19
CA PHE A 1043 -3.16 -18.46 -24.91
C PHE A 1043 -3.94 -19.58 -25.61
N ASP A 1044 -3.62 -19.86 -26.88
CA ASP A 1044 -4.39 -20.82 -27.68
C ASP A 1044 -4.08 -22.26 -27.21
N ALA A 1045 -2.80 -22.55 -26.92
CA ALA A 1045 -2.36 -23.87 -26.47
C ALA A 1045 -2.98 -24.30 -25.12
N PHE A 1046 -3.17 -23.35 -24.19
CA PHE A 1046 -3.78 -23.65 -22.90
C PHE A 1046 -5.32 -23.70 -22.97
N ASP A 1047 -5.95 -22.94 -23.87
CA ASP A 1047 -7.39 -23.04 -24.13
C ASP A 1047 -7.76 -24.44 -24.66
N ASP A 1048 -6.96 -25.00 -25.58
CA ASP A 1048 -7.15 -26.35 -26.15
C ASP A 1048 -7.17 -27.47 -25.10
N VAL A 1049 -6.44 -27.32 -23.99
CA VAL A 1049 -6.43 -28.30 -22.89
C VAL A 1049 -7.53 -28.05 -21.86
N GLY A 1050 -8.34 -27.00 -22.04
CA GLY A 1050 -9.43 -26.60 -21.14
C GLY A 1050 -8.93 -25.81 -19.93
N ALA A 1051 -7.83 -25.07 -20.08
CA ALA A 1051 -7.28 -24.17 -19.09
C ALA A 1051 -7.19 -22.75 -19.66
N MET A 1052 -6.78 -21.78 -18.85
CA MET A 1052 -6.47 -20.44 -19.33
C MET A 1052 -5.19 -19.96 -18.65
N LEU A 1053 -4.37 -19.18 -19.36
CA LEU A 1053 -3.20 -18.54 -18.74
C LEU A 1053 -3.61 -17.51 -17.68
N GLY A 1054 -4.77 -16.86 -17.87
CA GLY A 1054 -5.27 -15.79 -17.01
C GLY A 1054 -4.29 -14.62 -16.89
N SER A 1055 -4.32 -13.94 -15.74
CA SER A 1055 -3.38 -12.85 -15.42
C SER A 1055 -1.92 -13.30 -15.34
N GLY A 1056 -1.64 -14.60 -15.24
CA GLY A 1056 -0.28 -15.16 -15.16
C GLY A 1056 0.16 -15.59 -13.76
N GLY A 1057 -0.77 -15.80 -12.82
CA GLY A 1057 -0.48 -16.49 -11.57
C GLY A 1057 -0.26 -18.00 -11.79
N LEU A 1058 0.85 -18.53 -11.24
CA LEU A 1058 1.22 -19.94 -11.25
C LEU A 1058 1.53 -20.42 -9.83
N VAL A 1059 0.73 -21.36 -9.32
CA VAL A 1059 0.96 -21.96 -8.01
C VAL A 1059 1.24 -23.46 -8.20
N PHE A 1060 2.50 -23.85 -8.07
CA PHE A 1060 2.91 -25.26 -8.18
C PHE A 1060 2.54 -26.02 -6.90
N ILE A 1061 1.87 -27.16 -7.06
CA ILE A 1061 1.37 -27.99 -5.96
C ILE A 1061 2.12 -29.33 -5.87
N GLY A 1062 2.33 -29.77 -4.64
CA GLY A 1062 2.99 -31.01 -4.28
C GLY A 1062 2.06 -32.21 -4.15
N GLU A 1063 2.64 -33.39 -3.97
CA GLU A 1063 1.88 -34.64 -3.74
C GLU A 1063 1.12 -34.66 -2.40
N ASP A 1064 1.56 -33.84 -1.44
CA ASP A 1064 0.95 -33.68 -0.13
C ASP A 1064 -0.19 -32.63 -0.11
N ASP A 1065 -0.34 -31.83 -1.16
CA ASP A 1065 -1.40 -30.84 -1.27
C ASP A 1065 -2.76 -31.49 -1.55
N ASP A 1066 -3.80 -30.97 -0.91
CA ASP A 1066 -5.15 -31.52 -1.04
C ASP A 1066 -5.98 -30.82 -2.12
N VAL A 1067 -5.93 -31.37 -3.33
CA VAL A 1067 -6.64 -30.84 -4.51
C VAL A 1067 -8.15 -30.69 -4.29
N VAL A 1068 -8.80 -31.59 -3.55
CA VAL A 1068 -10.25 -31.49 -3.29
C VAL A 1068 -10.56 -30.32 -2.34
N ARG A 1069 -9.73 -30.13 -1.31
CA ARG A 1069 -9.82 -28.95 -0.42
C ARG A 1069 -9.47 -27.67 -1.15
N LEU A 1070 -8.50 -27.69 -2.05
CA LEU A 1070 -8.13 -26.56 -2.88
C LEU A 1070 -9.29 -26.15 -3.81
N ALA A 1071 -9.96 -27.12 -4.44
CA ALA A 1071 -11.17 -26.85 -5.21
C ALA A 1071 -12.28 -26.25 -4.33
N ARG A 1072 -12.46 -26.75 -3.10
CA ARG A 1072 -13.43 -26.20 -2.13
C ARG A 1072 -13.09 -24.77 -1.71
N HIS A 1073 -11.83 -24.47 -1.45
CA HIS A 1073 -11.33 -23.12 -1.17
C HIS A 1073 -11.67 -22.15 -2.29
N PHE A 1074 -11.41 -22.55 -3.55
CA PHE A 1074 -11.76 -21.72 -4.69
C PHE A 1074 -13.26 -21.53 -4.88
N THR A 1075 -14.08 -22.56 -4.66
CA THR A 1075 -15.54 -22.38 -4.73
C THR A 1075 -16.09 -21.46 -3.64
N ASP A 1076 -15.47 -21.43 -2.46
CA ASP A 1076 -15.82 -20.48 -1.39
C ASP A 1076 -15.54 -19.05 -1.85
N TRP A 1077 -14.30 -18.84 -2.27
CA TRP A 1077 -13.84 -17.55 -2.73
C TRP A 1077 -14.67 -17.03 -3.92
N LEU A 1078 -14.97 -17.89 -4.90
CA LEU A 1078 -15.81 -17.52 -6.05
C LEU A 1078 -17.26 -17.21 -5.66
N ALA A 1079 -17.77 -17.85 -4.61
CA ALA A 1079 -19.10 -17.55 -4.08
C ALA A 1079 -19.11 -16.20 -3.33
N GLU A 1080 -18.03 -15.86 -2.64
CA GLU A 1080 -17.83 -14.55 -1.98
C GLU A 1080 -17.65 -13.42 -2.98
N GLU A 1081 -16.91 -13.65 -4.07
CA GLU A 1081 -16.65 -12.64 -5.11
C GLU A 1081 -17.77 -12.49 -6.14
N SER A 1082 -18.83 -13.28 -6.02
CA SER A 1082 -19.99 -13.14 -6.88
C SER A 1082 -20.72 -11.84 -6.59
N CYS A 1083 -20.92 -11.00 -7.62
CA CYS A 1083 -21.71 -9.76 -7.52
C CYS A 1083 -23.22 -9.98 -7.26
N GLY A 1084 -23.68 -11.24 -7.16
CA GLY A 1084 -25.04 -11.60 -6.75
C GLY A 1084 -26.11 -11.51 -7.85
N GLN A 1085 -25.83 -10.92 -9.01
CA GLN A 1085 -26.83 -10.70 -10.06
C GLN A 1085 -27.36 -11.99 -10.72
N CYS A 1086 -26.51 -13.01 -10.87
CA CYS A 1086 -26.87 -14.26 -11.55
C CYS A 1086 -27.15 -15.35 -10.51
N PRO A 1087 -28.39 -15.86 -10.36
CA PRO A 1087 -28.67 -16.95 -9.43
C PRO A 1087 -27.82 -18.19 -9.70
N ALA A 1088 -27.56 -18.50 -10.97
CA ALA A 1088 -26.71 -19.62 -11.37
C ALA A 1088 -25.29 -19.48 -10.80
N CYS A 1089 -24.65 -18.31 -10.92
CA CYS A 1089 -23.32 -18.06 -10.35
C CYS A 1089 -23.36 -18.06 -8.82
N PHE A 1090 -24.23 -17.23 -8.22
CA PHE A 1090 -24.24 -16.96 -6.79
C PHE A 1090 -24.63 -18.19 -5.95
N GLN A 1091 -25.77 -18.81 -6.27
CA GLN A 1091 -26.24 -20.00 -5.55
C GLN A 1091 -25.53 -21.27 -6.04
N GLY A 1092 -25.16 -21.33 -7.32
CA GLY A 1092 -24.49 -22.49 -7.88
C GLY A 1092 -23.10 -22.71 -7.30
N ALA A 1093 -22.28 -21.66 -7.14
CA ALA A 1093 -20.96 -21.77 -6.51
C ALA A 1093 -21.06 -22.30 -5.06
N ARG A 1094 -21.98 -21.77 -4.25
CA ARG A 1094 -22.27 -22.29 -2.90
C ARG A 1094 -22.72 -23.74 -2.93
N SER A 1095 -23.57 -24.10 -3.88
CA SER A 1095 -24.07 -25.47 -4.04
C SER A 1095 -23.00 -26.48 -4.48
N LEU A 1096 -21.97 -26.03 -5.21
CA LEU A 1096 -20.77 -26.84 -5.48
C LEU A 1096 -19.97 -27.04 -4.19
N GLY A 1097 -19.78 -25.98 -3.40
CA GLY A 1097 -19.12 -26.02 -2.09
C GLY A 1097 -19.76 -27.06 -1.16
N VAL A 1098 -21.09 -27.06 -1.04
CA VAL A 1098 -21.83 -28.04 -0.21
C VAL A 1098 -21.56 -29.49 -0.66
N ASN A 1099 -21.57 -29.77 -1.96
CA ASN A 1099 -21.25 -31.12 -2.45
C ASN A 1099 -19.80 -31.51 -2.18
N LEU A 1100 -18.86 -30.56 -2.32
CA LEU A 1100 -17.46 -30.79 -1.97
C LEU A 1100 -17.28 -31.04 -0.48
N ASP A 1101 -18.01 -30.33 0.37
CA ASP A 1101 -18.00 -30.56 1.82
C ASP A 1101 -18.47 -31.98 2.15
N ILE A 1102 -19.58 -32.45 1.56
CA ILE A 1102 -20.05 -33.85 1.74
C ILE A 1102 -18.96 -34.86 1.35
N ILE A 1103 -18.27 -34.63 0.23
CA ILE A 1103 -17.17 -35.49 -0.22
C ILE A 1103 -16.00 -35.42 0.77
N LEU A 1104 -15.57 -34.22 1.18
CA LEU A 1104 -14.46 -34.00 2.10
C LEU A 1104 -14.69 -34.62 3.50
N HIS A 1105 -15.94 -34.70 3.94
CA HIS A 1105 -16.34 -35.37 5.19
C HIS A 1105 -16.41 -36.91 5.05
N GLY A 1106 -16.14 -37.46 3.86
CA GLY A 1106 -16.18 -38.90 3.61
C GLY A 1106 -17.60 -39.45 3.47
N GLU A 1107 -18.58 -38.60 3.15
CA GLU A 1107 -19.99 -38.98 2.96
C GLU A 1107 -20.41 -39.01 1.48
N GLY A 1108 -19.48 -38.72 0.56
CA GLY A 1108 -19.72 -38.67 -0.87
C GLY A 1108 -20.13 -40.02 -1.49
N MET A 1109 -20.85 -39.92 -2.62
CA MET A 1109 -21.36 -41.03 -3.46
C MET A 1109 -21.34 -40.60 -4.93
N SER A 1110 -21.64 -41.51 -5.87
CA SER A 1110 -21.63 -41.21 -7.31
C SER A 1110 -22.57 -40.06 -7.70
N ASP A 1111 -23.75 -39.96 -7.06
CA ASP A 1111 -24.72 -38.88 -7.28
C ASP A 1111 -24.12 -37.50 -6.96
N HIS A 1112 -23.27 -37.39 -5.94
CA HIS A 1112 -22.60 -36.14 -5.61
C HIS A 1112 -21.62 -35.73 -6.71
N ILE A 1113 -20.90 -36.68 -7.33
CA ILE A 1113 -20.01 -36.42 -8.46
C ILE A 1113 -20.81 -36.01 -9.70
N HIS A 1114 -21.92 -36.68 -10.01
CA HIS A 1114 -22.82 -36.27 -11.09
C HIS A 1114 -23.39 -34.87 -10.86
N ALA A 1115 -23.78 -34.56 -9.61
CA ALA A 1115 -24.25 -33.24 -9.23
C ALA A 1115 -23.17 -32.17 -9.42
N LEU A 1116 -21.90 -32.45 -9.12
CA LEU A 1116 -20.81 -31.51 -9.42
C LEU A 1116 -20.71 -31.21 -10.92
N TRP A 1117 -20.77 -32.22 -11.80
CA TRP A 1117 -20.77 -32.00 -13.25
C TRP A 1117 -21.99 -31.20 -13.73
N ALA A 1118 -23.20 -31.64 -13.36
CA ALA A 1118 -24.44 -31.02 -13.80
C ALA A 1118 -24.58 -29.56 -13.32
N LYS A 1119 -24.23 -29.29 -12.06
CA LYS A 1119 -24.21 -27.93 -11.51
C LYS A 1119 -23.18 -27.06 -12.22
N SER A 1120 -22.00 -27.61 -12.53
CA SER A 1120 -20.96 -26.87 -13.26
C SER A 1120 -21.42 -26.43 -14.65
N ASP A 1121 -22.09 -27.32 -15.40
CA ASP A 1121 -22.65 -26.98 -16.71
C ASP A 1121 -23.75 -25.92 -16.60
N ALA A 1122 -24.61 -26.03 -15.58
CA ALA A 1122 -25.68 -25.06 -15.33
C ALA A 1122 -25.12 -23.67 -14.94
N ILE A 1123 -24.08 -23.61 -14.11
CA ILE A 1123 -23.39 -22.36 -13.74
C ILE A 1123 -22.80 -21.70 -14.99
N LYS A 1124 -22.07 -22.48 -15.80
CA LYS A 1124 -21.44 -21.98 -17.03
C LYS A 1124 -22.46 -21.43 -18.02
N ALA A 1125 -23.57 -22.14 -18.22
CA ALA A 1125 -24.63 -21.74 -19.15
C ALA A 1125 -25.50 -20.58 -18.62
N GLY A 1126 -25.71 -20.49 -17.30
CA GLY A 1126 -26.59 -19.51 -16.67
C GLY A 1126 -25.90 -18.21 -16.24
N SER A 1127 -24.59 -18.09 -16.41
CA SER A 1127 -23.81 -16.92 -16.00
C SER A 1127 -23.67 -15.87 -17.10
N GLN A 1128 -23.67 -14.60 -16.70
CA GLN A 1128 -23.70 -13.46 -17.62
C GLN A 1128 -22.35 -12.78 -17.84
N CYS A 1129 -21.34 -13.11 -17.02
CA CYS A 1129 -19.99 -12.55 -17.09
C CYS A 1129 -18.93 -13.65 -17.07
N GLY A 1130 -17.69 -13.28 -17.41
CA GLY A 1130 -16.57 -14.21 -17.48
C GLY A 1130 -16.29 -14.94 -16.16
N LEU A 1131 -16.47 -14.28 -15.02
CA LEU A 1131 -16.30 -14.89 -13.69
C LEU A 1131 -17.27 -16.07 -13.50
N GLY A 1132 -18.57 -15.84 -13.66
CA GLY A 1132 -19.56 -16.92 -13.49
C GLY A 1132 -19.40 -18.05 -14.52
N MET A 1133 -19.01 -17.74 -15.76
CA MET A 1133 -18.74 -18.76 -16.80
C MET A 1133 -17.56 -19.67 -16.46
N THR A 1134 -16.65 -19.20 -15.61
CA THR A 1134 -15.40 -19.89 -15.24
C THR A 1134 -15.39 -20.35 -13.79
N ALA A 1135 -16.39 -19.99 -12.99
CA ALA A 1135 -16.47 -20.28 -11.55
C ALA A 1135 -16.48 -21.79 -11.23
N SER A 1136 -16.83 -22.64 -12.19
CA SER A 1136 -16.80 -24.10 -11.99
C SER A 1136 -15.52 -24.77 -12.50
N ASN A 1137 -14.58 -24.01 -13.08
CA ASN A 1137 -13.34 -24.56 -13.61
C ASN A 1137 -12.47 -25.25 -12.55
N PRO A 1138 -12.31 -24.76 -11.32
CA PRO A 1138 -11.51 -25.46 -10.31
C PRO A 1138 -12.04 -26.85 -10.00
N VAL A 1139 -13.37 -26.99 -9.91
CA VAL A 1139 -14.05 -28.27 -9.65
C VAL A 1139 -13.94 -29.20 -10.83
N THR A 1140 -14.29 -28.73 -12.02
CA THR A 1140 -14.29 -29.56 -13.24
C THR A 1140 -12.88 -29.98 -13.66
N SER A 1141 -11.88 -29.11 -13.49
CA SER A 1141 -10.47 -29.45 -13.70
C SER A 1141 -9.96 -30.43 -12.64
N ALA A 1142 -10.26 -30.22 -11.35
CA ALA A 1142 -9.91 -31.19 -10.31
C ALA A 1142 -10.51 -32.58 -10.59
N LEU A 1143 -11.78 -32.67 -10.98
CA LEU A 1143 -12.43 -33.93 -11.37
C LEU A 1143 -11.73 -34.59 -12.56
N ARG A 1144 -11.33 -33.80 -13.57
CA ARG A 1144 -10.71 -34.30 -14.80
C ARG A 1144 -9.25 -34.73 -14.62
N PHE A 1145 -8.47 -33.99 -13.84
CA PHE A 1145 -7.03 -34.16 -13.70
C PHE A 1145 -6.63 -34.93 -12.43
N PHE A 1146 -7.47 -34.92 -11.39
CA PHE A 1146 -7.23 -35.60 -10.12
C PHE A 1146 -8.42 -36.48 -9.68
N PRO A 1147 -9.00 -37.34 -10.55
CA PRO A 1147 -10.15 -38.17 -10.19
C PRO A 1147 -9.84 -39.13 -9.03
N HIS A 1148 -8.58 -39.55 -8.88
CA HIS A 1148 -8.12 -40.39 -7.79
C HIS A 1148 -8.20 -39.68 -6.42
N ALA A 1149 -8.05 -38.35 -6.36
CA ALA A 1149 -8.19 -37.59 -5.13
C ALA A 1149 -9.65 -37.59 -4.63
N PHE A 1150 -10.63 -37.50 -5.53
CA PHE A 1150 -12.04 -37.65 -5.20
C PHE A 1150 -12.36 -39.09 -4.80
N LEU A 1151 -11.88 -40.08 -5.57
CA LEU A 1151 -12.08 -41.50 -5.27
C LEU A 1151 -11.61 -41.83 -3.84
N ARG A 1152 -10.48 -41.27 -3.40
CA ARG A 1152 -9.97 -41.43 -2.03
C ARG A 1152 -11.02 -41.07 -0.97
N TYR A 1153 -11.73 -39.95 -1.15
CA TYR A 1153 -12.77 -39.50 -0.24
C TYR A 1153 -14.05 -40.33 -0.33
N LEU A 1154 -14.42 -40.79 -1.53
CA LEU A 1154 -15.54 -41.72 -1.69
C LEU A 1154 -15.27 -43.04 -0.96
N LEU A 1155 -14.04 -43.55 -1.03
CA LEU A 1155 -13.64 -44.78 -0.35
C LEU A 1155 -13.66 -44.67 1.18
N SER A 1156 -13.53 -43.47 1.77
CA SER A 1156 -13.76 -43.31 3.22
C SER A 1156 -15.21 -43.58 3.63
N ASN A 1157 -16.17 -43.45 2.73
CA ASN A 1157 -17.57 -43.62 3.07
C ASN A 1157 -17.88 -45.08 3.46
N PRO A 1158 -18.22 -45.39 4.73
CA PRO A 1158 -18.51 -46.76 5.17
C PRO A 1158 -19.66 -47.43 4.40
N ARG A 1159 -20.55 -46.65 3.77
CA ARG A 1159 -21.69 -47.13 2.99
C ARG A 1159 -21.34 -47.44 1.52
N LEU A 1160 -20.11 -47.16 1.08
CA LEU A 1160 -19.70 -47.43 -0.29
C LEU A 1160 -19.55 -48.95 -0.52
N GLU A 1161 -20.46 -49.51 -1.32
CA GLU A 1161 -20.44 -50.91 -1.74
C GLU A 1161 -19.90 -51.07 -3.18
N LYS A 1162 -19.63 -52.30 -3.62
CA LYS A 1162 -19.04 -52.61 -4.94
C LYS A 1162 -19.80 -51.97 -6.11
N VAL A 1163 -21.13 -52.00 -6.11
CA VAL A 1163 -21.94 -51.38 -7.19
C VAL A 1163 -21.74 -49.88 -7.23
N GLU A 1164 -21.79 -49.24 -6.06
CA GLU A 1164 -21.64 -47.80 -5.92
C GLU A 1164 -20.20 -47.34 -6.26
N LEU A 1165 -19.20 -48.19 -6.01
CA LEU A 1165 -17.84 -47.97 -6.48
C LEU A 1165 -17.79 -47.91 -8.02
N PHE A 1166 -18.41 -48.85 -8.74
CA PHE A 1166 -18.42 -48.84 -10.20
C PHE A 1166 -19.18 -47.62 -10.76
N LYS A 1167 -20.31 -47.23 -10.15
CA LYS A 1167 -21.01 -45.98 -10.49
C LYS A 1167 -20.13 -44.76 -10.23
N SER A 1168 -19.37 -44.75 -9.13
CA SER A 1168 -18.45 -43.66 -8.80
C SER A 1168 -17.31 -43.56 -9.81
N LEU A 1169 -16.75 -44.68 -10.25
CA LEU A 1169 -15.73 -44.72 -11.31
C LEU A 1169 -16.31 -44.22 -12.65
N GLU A 1170 -17.56 -44.53 -12.97
CA GLU A 1170 -18.27 -43.98 -14.14
C GLU A 1170 -18.46 -42.46 -14.00
N ALA A 1171 -18.94 -41.98 -12.85
CA ALA A 1171 -19.16 -40.56 -12.58
C ALA A 1171 -17.87 -39.73 -12.63
N LEU A 1172 -16.74 -40.32 -12.21
CA LEU A 1172 -15.39 -39.76 -12.34
C LEU A 1172 -14.83 -39.86 -13.77
N ARG A 1173 -15.58 -40.43 -14.71
CA ARG A 1173 -15.20 -40.66 -16.12
C ARG A 1173 -13.95 -41.53 -16.27
N LEU A 1174 -13.72 -42.43 -15.31
CA LEU A 1174 -12.62 -43.41 -15.33
C LEU A 1174 -13.00 -44.66 -16.14
N ILE A 1175 -14.27 -45.02 -16.15
CA ILE A 1175 -14.81 -46.15 -16.92
C ILE A 1175 -16.07 -45.72 -17.67
N THR A 1176 -16.46 -46.51 -18.67
CA THR A 1176 -17.71 -46.33 -19.42
C THR A 1176 -18.66 -47.50 -19.16
N ARG A 1177 -19.94 -47.20 -19.09
CA ARG A 1177 -21.02 -48.19 -19.04
C ARG A 1177 -21.36 -48.66 -20.46
N GLU A 1178 -21.41 -49.98 -20.64
CA GLU A 1178 -21.81 -50.61 -21.90
C GLU A 1178 -23.18 -51.28 -21.76
N ASN A 1179 -24.00 -51.20 -22.80
CA ASN A 1179 -25.30 -51.85 -22.83
C ASN A 1179 -25.12 -53.34 -23.13
N VAL A 1180 -25.67 -54.20 -22.29
CA VAL A 1180 -25.78 -55.63 -22.58
C VAL A 1180 -27.02 -55.83 -23.43
N GLU A 1181 -26.85 -56.13 -24.72
CA GLU A 1181 -27.94 -56.29 -25.67
C GLU A 1181 -28.28 -57.76 -25.90
N ARG A 1182 -29.56 -58.11 -25.84
CA ARG A 1182 -30.09 -59.39 -26.31
C ARG A 1182 -30.73 -59.17 -27.68
N ILE A 1183 -30.26 -59.94 -28.66
CA ILE A 1183 -30.82 -59.89 -30.02
C ILE A 1183 -31.92 -60.96 -30.14
N SER A 1184 -33.17 -60.53 -30.27
CA SER A 1184 -34.33 -61.39 -30.50
C SER A 1184 -35.05 -60.96 -31.77
N LYS A 1185 -35.24 -61.87 -32.72
CA LYS A 1185 -35.98 -61.64 -33.98
C LYS A 1185 -35.63 -60.32 -34.70
N ARG A 1186 -34.34 -60.01 -34.84
CA ARG A 1186 -33.79 -58.77 -35.45
C ARG A 1186 -34.03 -57.45 -34.67
N ARG A 1187 -34.54 -57.48 -33.44
CA ARG A 1187 -34.52 -56.32 -32.52
C ARG A 1187 -33.41 -56.49 -31.48
N ARG A 1188 -32.65 -55.42 -31.26
CA ARG A 1188 -31.71 -55.26 -30.14
C ARG A 1188 -32.52 -54.76 -28.95
N GLU A 1189 -32.54 -55.53 -27.88
CA GLU A 1189 -33.17 -55.16 -26.62
C GLU A 1189 -32.08 -55.07 -25.56
N ILE A 1190 -31.96 -53.92 -24.90
CA ILE A 1190 -31.03 -53.77 -23.78
C ILE A 1190 -31.60 -54.62 -22.64
N VAL A 1191 -30.83 -55.59 -22.14
CA VAL A 1191 -31.22 -56.52 -21.06
C VAL A 1191 -30.42 -56.30 -19.77
N GLY A 1192 -29.40 -55.44 -19.82
CA GLY A 1192 -28.57 -55.10 -18.68
C GLY A 1192 -27.49 -54.10 -19.06
N TYR A 1193 -26.58 -53.87 -18.13
CA TYR A 1193 -25.43 -52.99 -18.30
C TYR A 1193 -24.19 -53.63 -17.70
N SER A 1194 -23.04 -53.39 -18.33
CA SER A 1194 -21.74 -53.87 -17.86
C SER A 1194 -20.77 -52.71 -17.67
N PHE A 1195 -20.00 -52.77 -16.59
CA PHE A 1195 -18.90 -51.88 -16.31
C PHE A 1195 -17.58 -52.63 -16.47
N SER A 1196 -16.59 -52.01 -17.11
CA SER A 1196 -15.25 -52.59 -17.30
C SER A 1196 -14.17 -51.67 -16.74
N LEU A 1197 -13.52 -52.07 -15.65
CA LEU A 1197 -12.31 -51.42 -15.16
C LEU A 1197 -11.09 -52.10 -15.79
N LYS A 1198 -10.42 -51.38 -16.69
CA LYS A 1198 -9.25 -51.90 -17.40
C LYS A 1198 -8.06 -52.11 -16.48
N LYS A 1199 -7.32 -53.20 -16.68
CA LYS A 1199 -6.20 -53.62 -15.83
C LYS A 1199 -5.12 -52.55 -15.62
N HIS A 1200 -4.81 -51.77 -16.66
CA HIS A 1200 -3.81 -50.70 -16.61
C HIS A 1200 -4.31 -49.49 -15.81
N LEU A 1201 -5.60 -49.18 -15.90
CA LEU A 1201 -6.22 -48.10 -15.13
C LEU A 1201 -6.33 -48.49 -13.66
N MET A 1202 -6.72 -49.72 -13.37
CA MET A 1202 -6.71 -50.25 -12.00
C MET A 1202 -5.31 -50.15 -11.38
N ARG A 1203 -4.27 -50.57 -12.13
CA ARG A 1203 -2.88 -50.42 -11.68
C ARG A 1203 -2.50 -48.97 -11.40
N ASN A 1204 -2.93 -48.03 -12.25
CA ASN A 1204 -2.66 -46.61 -12.03
C ASN A 1204 -3.39 -46.07 -10.79
N LEU A 1205 -4.68 -46.37 -10.61
CA LEU A 1205 -5.46 -45.93 -9.44
C LEU A 1205 -4.89 -46.46 -8.13
N VAL A 1206 -4.49 -47.74 -8.10
CA VAL A 1206 -3.85 -48.35 -6.92
C VAL A 1206 -2.54 -47.62 -6.59
N LEU A 1207 -1.72 -47.29 -7.59
CA LEU A 1207 -0.48 -46.53 -7.38
C LEU A 1207 -0.75 -45.10 -6.87
N GLU A 1208 -1.73 -44.39 -7.41
CA GLU A 1208 -2.05 -43.03 -6.93
C GLU A 1208 -2.67 -43.05 -5.52
N LEU A 1209 -3.53 -44.03 -5.20
CA LEU A 1209 -4.07 -44.19 -3.85
C LEU A 1209 -2.98 -44.56 -2.84
N ASP A 1210 -2.04 -45.44 -3.19
CA ASP A 1210 -0.89 -45.80 -2.36
C ASP A 1210 -0.04 -44.57 -2.02
N ARG A 1211 0.23 -43.71 -3.02
CA ARG A 1211 0.95 -42.45 -2.80
C ARG A 1211 0.20 -41.53 -1.85
N LEU A 1212 -1.10 -41.33 -2.07
CA LEU A 1212 -1.93 -40.48 -1.20
C LEU A 1212 -2.02 -41.02 0.24
N ASP A 1213 -2.01 -42.33 0.42
CA ASP A 1213 -2.01 -42.97 1.75
C ASP A 1213 -0.68 -42.81 2.50
N GLN A 1214 0.45 -42.61 1.79
CA GLN A 1214 1.77 -42.39 2.42
C GLN A 1214 1.92 -40.98 2.98
N VAL A 1215 1.31 -39.97 2.33
CA VAL A 1215 1.50 -38.55 2.67
C VAL A 1215 0.38 -37.97 3.53
N ARG A 1216 -0.77 -38.66 3.65
CA ARG A 1216 -1.92 -38.21 4.46
C ARG A 1216 -2.05 -39.07 5.74
N PRO A 1217 -2.49 -38.49 6.87
CA PRO A 1217 -2.46 -39.15 8.18
C PRO A 1217 -3.23 -40.49 8.25
N PHE A 1218 -2.79 -41.33 9.20
CA PHE A 1218 -2.89 -42.79 9.33
C PHE A 1218 -4.28 -43.46 9.31
N GLN A 1219 -5.40 -42.72 9.24
CA GLN A 1219 -6.72 -43.27 9.56
C GLN A 1219 -7.52 -43.93 8.42
N ALA A 1220 -7.01 -44.02 7.19
CA ALA A 1220 -7.62 -44.93 6.21
C ALA A 1220 -6.66 -45.28 5.07
N ARG A 1221 -6.27 -46.56 4.98
CA ARG A 1221 -5.59 -47.14 3.82
C ARG A 1221 -6.62 -47.34 2.70
N GLN A 1222 -6.91 -46.29 1.95
CA GLN A 1222 -7.94 -46.31 0.92
C GLN A 1222 -7.59 -47.26 -0.23
N LYS A 1223 -6.30 -47.49 -0.48
CA LYS A 1223 -5.84 -48.53 -1.39
C LYS A 1223 -6.39 -49.92 -1.02
N GLU A 1224 -6.24 -50.33 0.25
CA GLU A 1224 -6.69 -51.65 0.71
C GLU A 1224 -8.19 -51.78 0.55
N ARG A 1225 -8.93 -50.75 0.98
CA ARG A 1225 -10.38 -50.71 0.83
C ARG A 1225 -10.86 -50.77 -0.62
N PHE A 1226 -10.14 -50.12 -1.54
CA PHE A 1226 -10.44 -50.20 -2.98
C PHE A 1226 -10.26 -51.62 -3.51
N LEU A 1227 -9.18 -52.31 -3.13
CA LEU A 1227 -8.92 -53.70 -3.53
C LEU A 1227 -9.95 -54.67 -2.94
N ASP A 1228 -10.33 -54.47 -1.69
CA ASP A 1228 -11.36 -55.27 -1.01
C ASP A 1228 -12.72 -55.17 -1.72
N LEU A 1229 -13.15 -53.95 -2.08
CA LEU A 1229 -14.40 -53.74 -2.82
C LEU A 1229 -14.36 -54.32 -4.23
N LEU A 1230 -13.19 -54.39 -4.87
CA LEU A 1230 -13.02 -55.04 -6.16
C LEU A 1230 -12.90 -56.56 -6.06
N GLU A 1231 -12.67 -57.10 -4.86
CA GLU A 1231 -12.31 -58.51 -4.60
C GLU A 1231 -11.05 -58.94 -5.37
N VAL A 1232 -10.05 -58.05 -5.45
CA VAL A 1232 -8.78 -58.29 -6.16
C VAL A 1232 -7.63 -58.31 -5.15
N PRO A 1233 -6.92 -59.43 -4.95
CA PRO A 1233 -5.75 -59.45 -4.09
C PRO A 1233 -4.61 -58.61 -4.69
N GLU A 1234 -3.76 -58.03 -3.86
CA GLU A 1234 -2.73 -57.05 -4.28
C GLU A 1234 -1.80 -57.57 -5.40
N HIS A 1235 -1.45 -58.87 -5.38
CA HIS A 1235 -0.60 -59.48 -6.40
C HIS A 1235 -1.28 -59.70 -7.76
N GLU A 1236 -2.62 -59.58 -7.85
CA GLU A 1236 -3.40 -59.67 -9.09
C GLU A 1236 -3.68 -58.30 -9.73
N VAL A 1237 -3.17 -57.20 -9.16
CA VAL A 1237 -3.30 -55.84 -9.72
C VAL A 1237 -2.36 -55.64 -10.93
N GLY A 1238 -2.75 -55.12 -12.08
CA GLY A 1238 -3.82 -55.61 -12.94
C GLY A 1238 -3.30 -56.69 -13.89
N ALA A 1239 -3.52 -57.93 -13.48
CA ALA A 1239 -3.38 -59.13 -14.29
C ALA A 1239 -4.53 -59.23 -15.32
N ARG A 1240 -5.75 -58.79 -14.94
CA ARG A 1240 -6.97 -58.86 -15.74
C ARG A 1240 -7.86 -57.62 -15.56
N ASP A 1241 -8.77 -57.43 -16.50
CA ASP A 1241 -9.85 -56.43 -16.37
C ASP A 1241 -10.85 -56.90 -15.30
N VAL A 1242 -11.42 -55.96 -14.54
CA VAL A 1242 -12.47 -56.25 -13.56
C VAL A 1242 -13.82 -55.83 -14.16
N MET A 1243 -14.76 -56.76 -14.22
CA MET A 1243 -16.08 -56.56 -14.82
C MET A 1243 -17.18 -56.63 -13.76
N LEU A 1244 -18.17 -55.76 -13.87
CA LEU A 1244 -19.43 -55.85 -13.14
C LEU A 1244 -20.58 -55.85 -14.14
N GLU A 1245 -21.31 -56.96 -14.23
CA GLU A 1245 -22.53 -57.06 -15.06
C GLU A 1245 -23.78 -56.99 -14.18
N ARG A 1246 -24.80 -56.27 -14.64
CA ARG A 1246 -26.09 -56.13 -13.95
C ARG A 1246 -27.24 -56.26 -14.93
N SER A 1247 -28.24 -57.06 -14.56
CA SER A 1247 -29.46 -57.22 -15.35
C SER A 1247 -30.44 -56.06 -15.13
N LEU A 1248 -31.30 -55.78 -16.11
CA LEU A 1248 -32.35 -54.76 -16.00
C LEU A 1248 -33.35 -55.08 -14.88
N ASN A 1249 -33.60 -56.37 -14.60
CA ASN A 1249 -34.49 -56.79 -13.51
C ASN A 1249 -33.92 -56.47 -12.12
N GLU A 1250 -32.61 -56.63 -11.93
CA GLU A 1250 -31.93 -56.25 -10.68
C GLU A 1250 -31.96 -54.73 -10.48
N ALA A 1251 -31.71 -53.97 -11.56
CA ALA A 1251 -31.79 -52.50 -11.51
C ALA A 1251 -33.21 -52.00 -11.18
N VAL A 1252 -34.25 -52.63 -11.75
CA VAL A 1252 -35.66 -52.30 -11.47
C VAL A 1252 -36.08 -52.71 -10.05
N HIS A 1253 -35.55 -53.81 -9.53
CA HIS A 1253 -35.81 -54.25 -8.16
C HIS A 1253 -35.20 -53.28 -7.13
N GLU A 1254 -34.00 -52.75 -7.38
CA GLU A 1254 -33.38 -51.72 -6.54
C GLU A 1254 -34.19 -50.41 -6.56
N LEU A 1255 -34.63 -49.94 -7.74
CA LEU A 1255 -35.51 -48.77 -7.87
C LEU A 1255 -36.83 -48.90 -7.08
N ARG A 1256 -37.40 -50.11 -7.01
CA ARG A 1256 -38.64 -50.38 -6.26
C ARG A 1256 -38.44 -50.57 -4.75
N SER A 1257 -37.20 -50.83 -4.31
CA SER A 1257 -36.88 -51.07 -2.89
C SER A 1257 -36.80 -49.81 -2.01
N GLY A 1258 -37.06 -48.63 -2.59
CA GLY A 1258 -37.13 -47.35 -1.85
C GLY A 1258 -35.79 -46.84 -1.36
N ARG A 1259 -34.65 -47.41 -1.78
CA ARG A 1259 -33.30 -46.97 -1.37
C ARG A 1259 -32.79 -45.74 -2.14
N PHE A 1260 -33.53 -45.22 -3.11
CA PHE A 1260 -33.25 -43.96 -3.81
C PHE A 1260 -34.55 -43.25 -4.21
N THR A 1261 -34.56 -41.92 -4.14
CA THR A 1261 -35.53 -41.03 -4.81
C THR A 1261 -34.81 -40.24 -5.90
N SER A 1262 -35.38 -40.31 -7.11
CA SER A 1262 -34.96 -39.76 -8.42
C SER A 1262 -33.83 -40.48 -9.14
#